data_AF-A0A7M3ZYD4-F1
#
_entry.id   AF-A0A7M3ZYD4-F1
#
_cell.length_a   1.000
_cell.length_b   1.000
_cell.length_c   1.000
_cell.angle_alpha   90.00
_cell.angle_beta   90.00
_cell.angle_gamma   90.00
#
_symmetry.space_group_name_H-M   'P 1'
#
loop_
_entity.id
_entity.type
_entity.pdbx_description
1 polymer ?
#
loop_
_entity_poly.entity_id
_entity_poly.type
_entity_poly.pdbx_seq_one_letter_code
_entity_poly.pdbx_strand_id
1 'polypeptide(L)'
;MLGSMNKILAFVLATLLTATVLPLSASADATQDIPSNAVASGVHDSLVAALTHADLVATLQGPGPFTVFAPTDQAFVNAGINLEDYDTPEENQTLGKLLLHHVVSGAVASSDLKDGMMTTTMNGDYVKFGVGGGTVTVGAATVTFPDVQASNGIIHFIDTVLTPPVDIPTTAQATGIHDSLVAAVIQADLAEALGGTGPFTVFAPTDQAFTDANIDPASFTTAEGKDTLSDILLYHVVNAHVPAVNVTDCMIADTYDGHSLAFSVGDSVMVNDANITMTDVIASNGLIHVIDKVLTSPTDTPNDVPRTAQCDGNHNTLVDAVIQAGLLEALQGPGPFTVFAPTDQAFADANIDLSDFDTPAGKEELARILQYHVVSGVVPAADVSDCMTAPTLNDLQLAFTVDGSVMVNNATVVSTDAFASNGVIHAIDKVLTPTDSPNDVPRTAQCDGNFTTLVDAVIQAGLLETLQGTGPFTVFAPTDQAFADANIDLSDYTTPEGMDELANLLKHHVVAGEVPSSALSDCMSTHAIDGNPLSFTVKDTVMVNGATVTNPDVSTSNGVIHVIDKVLMPTDTPNDVPRTAECDGNYSSLVSAIVQAELLETLQGDGPFTVFAPTDQAFANANIVLSDYDTPEGKVSLSNILRYHVVAGSLPAANISDCMTETAVNGQPLSFSVGATASVNGATITATDVPASNGIIHVIDKVLTPTSTPKNIPTTAGCTGSHDTLVAAVVQANLLSTLEGEGPFTVFAPTDQAFADANIDLAGLDTPDGVSLLSEILLAHVVPGVVLAADLSDCATVQTANDFTMAFSIGDEAKVNGATITQTDAMASNGVIHVIDTVLSSPTVTPNDLPRTAQCTGNHASLVAALVQAELVETLQGDGPFTVFAPTDQAFADANIDLSNYDTPEGKDALADLLQYHVVPGTVLAADVENCMTATAVNGQPLSFSVSDTVMVNNAVVTATDAMASNGVIHVIDTVLTPTDTPNNIAATAGCTNVHTSLLAALVQAELAETLGGEGPFTVFAPTDDAFAAANIDLAALDTPEGKQALRNILLYHVYNGTVNGADVTDETKLRMMNGNDAVVRLTGGTLSIESATITTGDVIASNGVIHVIDAVLTPPENVEDESTSAGAADGEIDWLLYGGIALVVIVLAGLLVARFIGRGSDDLETIQPIGGTDTLAAQPDAQATAQATTAATYGAGGTQAAAAQAYQPEAYQQAYQSVAAQPVAQSYDDSALDAFVQEDPAQAAATFQPVAQAAVDVQPAQAVAPQ
;
A
#
# COMPACT_ATOMS: atom_id res chain seq x y z
N MET A 1 56.68 -22.10 -96.96
CA MET A 1 57.96 -22.28 -97.66
C MET A 1 58.28 -21.01 -98.44
N LEU A 2 59.49 -20.50 -98.57
CA LEU A 2 60.78 -20.66 -97.89
C LEU A 2 61.73 -19.80 -98.76
N GLY A 3 62.49 -18.90 -98.13
CA GLY A 3 63.76 -18.34 -98.61
C GLY A 3 63.98 -18.05 -100.11
N SER A 4 64.23 -16.77 -100.44
CA SER A 4 65.57 -16.33 -100.90
C SER A 4 65.61 -14.88 -101.43
N MET A 5 65.19 -13.88 -100.65
CA MET A 5 65.52 -12.47 -100.92
C MET A 5 66.28 -11.75 -99.78
N ASN A 6 66.53 -12.44 -98.65
CA ASN A 6 67.36 -11.95 -97.52
C ASN A 6 68.88 -11.93 -97.78
N LYS A 7 69.34 -11.76 -99.03
CA LYS A 7 70.78 -11.76 -99.36
C LYS A 7 71.27 -10.61 -100.24
N ILE A 8 70.39 -9.71 -100.70
CA ILE A 8 70.78 -8.53 -101.49
C ILE A 8 70.57 -7.23 -100.69
N LEU A 9 69.48 -7.12 -99.91
CA LEU A 9 69.28 -5.97 -99.02
C LEU A 9 70.33 -5.89 -97.91
N ALA A 10 70.79 -7.05 -97.41
CA ALA A 10 71.87 -7.15 -96.42
C ALA A 10 73.24 -6.71 -96.93
N PHE A 11 73.45 -6.61 -98.26
CA PHE A 11 74.75 -6.22 -98.82
C PHE A 11 74.87 -4.70 -99.07
N VAL A 12 73.73 -4.01 -99.24
CA VAL A 12 73.68 -2.55 -99.33
C VAL A 12 73.67 -1.92 -97.93
N LEU A 13 73.04 -2.56 -96.94
CA LEU A 13 73.09 -2.08 -95.54
C LEU A 13 74.45 -2.32 -94.86
N ALA A 14 75.28 -3.24 -95.38
CA ALA A 14 76.61 -3.56 -94.84
C ALA A 14 77.76 -2.74 -95.45
N THR A 15 77.49 -1.85 -96.42
CA THR A 15 78.52 -1.02 -97.09
C THR A 15 78.41 0.48 -96.81
N LEU A 16 77.44 0.89 -95.98
CA LEU A 16 77.43 2.22 -95.34
C LEU A 16 77.88 2.19 -93.86
N LEU A 17 78.43 1.04 -93.39
CA LEU A 17 78.82 0.81 -92.01
C LEU A 17 80.35 0.67 -91.83
N THR A 18 81.14 1.34 -92.67
CA THR A 18 82.61 1.44 -92.53
C THR A 18 83.14 2.84 -92.86
N ALA A 19 82.50 3.87 -92.31
CA ALA A 19 83.20 5.10 -91.96
C ALA A 19 83.60 4.98 -90.49
N THR A 20 84.63 4.18 -90.22
CA THR A 20 85.29 4.15 -88.90
C THR A 20 86.00 5.48 -88.70
N VAL A 21 85.27 6.48 -88.20
CA VAL A 21 85.89 7.43 -87.28
C VAL A 21 86.28 6.57 -86.09
N LEU A 22 87.58 6.28 -85.98
CA LEU A 22 88.14 5.70 -84.77
C LEU A 22 87.67 6.59 -83.62
N PRO A 23 87.17 6.06 -82.49
CA PRO A 23 87.13 6.88 -81.29
C PRO A 23 88.58 7.27 -81.05
N LEU A 24 88.91 8.56 -81.23
CA LEU A 24 90.11 9.08 -80.61
C LEU A 24 89.88 8.88 -79.12
N SER A 25 90.56 7.89 -78.56
CA SER A 25 90.74 7.78 -77.13
C SER A 25 91.66 8.91 -76.71
N ALA A 26 91.14 10.14 -76.75
CA ALA A 26 91.55 11.20 -75.86
C ALA A 26 91.17 10.72 -74.46
N SER A 27 92.03 9.89 -73.88
CA SER A 27 91.95 9.56 -72.47
C SER A 27 92.17 10.87 -71.73
N ALA A 28 91.09 11.47 -71.24
CA ALA A 28 91.20 12.63 -70.38
C ALA A 28 92.15 12.28 -69.23
N ASP A 29 93.15 13.12 -69.05
CA ASP A 29 94.13 12.95 -68.01
C ASP A 29 93.54 13.55 -66.74
N ALA A 30 93.19 12.69 -65.79
CA ALA A 30 92.66 13.11 -64.49
C ALA A 30 93.67 13.96 -63.68
N THR A 31 94.92 14.11 -64.14
CA THR A 31 95.90 15.05 -63.58
C THR A 31 95.92 16.43 -64.25
N GLN A 32 95.22 16.60 -65.39
CA GLN A 32 95.08 17.87 -66.10
C GLN A 32 93.77 18.59 -65.77
N ASP A 33 93.79 19.93 -65.80
CA ASP A 33 92.61 20.77 -65.61
C ASP A 33 91.60 20.65 -66.75
N ILE A 34 90.39 21.17 -66.53
CA ILE A 34 89.27 21.08 -67.48
C ILE A 34 89.61 21.71 -68.86
N PRO A 35 90.13 22.95 -68.96
CA PRO A 35 90.53 23.52 -70.25
C PRO A 35 91.62 22.70 -70.97
N SER A 36 92.60 22.17 -70.25
CA SER A 36 93.64 21.30 -70.82
C SER A 36 93.07 20.00 -71.37
N ASN A 37 92.13 19.37 -70.66
CA ASN A 37 91.42 18.19 -71.14
C ASN A 37 90.49 18.48 -72.33
N ALA A 38 89.85 19.66 -72.36
CA ALA A 38 89.07 20.11 -73.53
C ALA A 38 89.95 20.25 -74.78
N VAL A 39 91.14 20.88 -74.67
CA VAL A 39 92.15 20.93 -75.75
C VAL A 39 92.59 19.53 -76.19
N ALA A 40 92.83 18.62 -75.24
CA ALA A 40 93.26 17.27 -75.54
C ALA A 40 92.18 16.38 -76.21
N SER A 41 90.90 16.77 -76.10
CA SER A 41 89.76 15.98 -76.60
C SER A 41 89.65 15.93 -78.12
N GLY A 42 90.07 16.98 -78.83
CA GLY A 42 89.95 17.11 -80.29
C GLY A 42 88.51 17.19 -80.84
N VAL A 43 87.52 17.48 -79.98
CA VAL A 43 86.10 17.68 -80.36
C VAL A 43 85.46 18.90 -79.67
N HIS A 44 86.29 19.75 -79.06
CA HIS A 44 85.91 20.96 -78.31
C HIS A 44 86.78 22.17 -78.71
N ASP A 45 87.33 22.19 -79.93
CA ASP A 45 88.20 23.28 -80.39
C ASP A 45 87.47 24.64 -80.36
N SER A 46 86.17 24.63 -80.69
CA SER A 46 85.27 25.79 -80.65
C SER A 46 85.00 26.27 -79.22
N LEU A 47 84.86 25.34 -78.27
CA LEU A 47 84.69 25.66 -76.84
C LEU A 47 85.95 26.32 -76.28
N VAL A 48 87.13 25.76 -76.59
CA VAL A 48 88.42 26.32 -76.17
C VAL A 48 88.64 27.70 -76.78
N ALA A 49 88.31 27.88 -78.07
CA ALA A 49 88.37 29.18 -78.72
C ALA A 49 87.45 30.20 -78.04
N ALA A 50 86.21 29.82 -77.75
CA ALA A 50 85.24 30.67 -77.06
C ALA A 50 85.69 31.04 -75.62
N LEU A 51 86.19 30.07 -74.85
CA LEU A 51 86.75 30.31 -73.51
C LEU A 51 87.98 31.23 -73.53
N THR A 52 88.79 31.15 -74.57
CA THR A 52 89.95 32.05 -74.77
C THR A 52 89.49 33.45 -75.15
N HIS A 53 88.50 33.56 -76.03
CA HIS A 53 87.92 34.82 -76.50
C HIS A 53 87.24 35.60 -75.36
N ALA A 54 86.53 34.89 -74.47
CA ALA A 54 85.85 35.46 -73.30
C ALA A 54 86.74 35.58 -72.03
N ASP A 55 88.05 35.33 -72.10
CA ASP A 55 89.00 35.34 -70.97
C ASP A 55 88.61 34.43 -69.77
N LEU A 56 87.92 33.32 -70.04
CA LEU A 56 87.44 32.37 -69.02
C LEU A 56 88.38 31.18 -68.75
N VAL A 57 89.46 31.03 -69.52
CA VAL A 57 90.42 29.91 -69.34
C VAL A 57 90.99 29.89 -67.92
N ALA A 58 91.42 31.04 -67.39
CA ALA A 58 91.98 31.13 -66.03
C ALA A 58 90.94 30.80 -64.95
N THR A 59 89.66 31.14 -65.18
CA THR A 59 88.54 30.82 -64.28
C THR A 59 88.34 29.31 -64.18
N LEU A 60 88.33 28.59 -65.31
CA LEU A 60 88.15 27.13 -65.35
C LEU A 60 89.43 26.34 -65.08
N GLN A 61 90.60 26.99 -64.98
CA GLN A 61 91.82 26.45 -64.40
C GLN A 61 91.91 26.66 -62.87
N GLY A 62 90.96 27.39 -62.29
CA GLY A 62 90.92 27.66 -60.85
C GLY A 62 90.74 26.40 -59.99
N PRO A 63 90.91 26.53 -58.66
CA PRO A 63 90.62 25.44 -57.74
C PRO A 63 89.13 25.10 -57.78
N GLY A 64 88.81 23.96 -58.38
CA GLY A 64 87.47 23.39 -58.39
C GLY A 64 87.11 22.67 -57.08
N PRO A 65 86.20 21.67 -57.11
CA PRO A 65 85.70 21.01 -58.31
C PRO A 65 84.65 21.81 -59.09
N PHE A 66 84.69 21.70 -60.43
CA PHE A 66 83.63 22.14 -61.34
C PHE A 66 83.00 20.95 -62.08
N THR A 67 81.80 21.13 -62.61
CA THR A 67 81.17 20.23 -63.58
C THR A 67 80.89 21.03 -64.85
N VAL A 68 81.52 20.66 -65.96
CA VAL A 68 81.39 21.39 -67.23
C VAL A 68 80.66 20.52 -68.25
N PHE A 69 79.49 21.00 -68.69
CA PHE A 69 78.75 20.43 -69.79
C PHE A 69 79.34 20.98 -71.09
N ALA A 70 80.34 20.29 -71.65
CA ALA A 70 81.13 20.77 -72.77
C ALA A 70 80.42 20.48 -74.11
N PRO A 71 79.94 21.51 -74.85
CA PRO A 71 79.30 21.30 -76.14
C PRO A 71 80.35 21.02 -77.21
N THR A 72 80.12 19.95 -77.98
CA THR A 72 81.01 19.56 -79.08
C THR A 72 81.09 20.62 -80.18
N ASP A 73 82.11 20.55 -81.03
CA ASP A 73 82.25 21.46 -82.18
C ASP A 73 81.01 21.47 -83.10
N GLN A 74 80.34 20.33 -83.27
CA GLN A 74 79.09 20.25 -84.04
C GLN A 74 77.93 20.97 -83.33
N ALA A 75 77.91 21.00 -81.99
CA ALA A 75 76.91 21.72 -81.22
C ALA A 75 77.04 23.25 -81.44
N PHE A 76 78.27 23.79 -81.43
CA PHE A 76 78.53 25.20 -81.75
C PHE A 76 78.09 25.56 -83.18
N VAL A 77 78.37 24.69 -84.16
CA VAL A 77 77.92 24.87 -85.55
C VAL A 77 76.40 24.84 -85.65
N ASN A 78 75.73 23.92 -84.94
CA ASN A 78 74.26 23.84 -84.92
C ASN A 78 73.61 25.07 -84.26
N ALA A 79 74.24 25.62 -83.23
CA ALA A 79 73.82 26.84 -82.56
C ALA A 79 74.09 28.12 -83.38
N GLY A 80 74.86 28.03 -84.47
CA GLY A 80 75.16 29.17 -85.35
C GLY A 80 76.09 30.21 -84.73
N ILE A 81 76.85 29.86 -83.70
CA ILE A 81 77.70 30.80 -82.94
C ILE A 81 78.98 31.11 -83.75
N ASN A 82 79.16 32.38 -84.10
CA ASN A 82 80.39 32.89 -84.72
C ASN A 82 81.15 33.78 -83.73
N LEU A 83 82.41 33.48 -83.42
CA LEU A 83 83.20 34.26 -82.46
C LEU A 83 83.59 35.66 -82.99
N GLU A 84 83.55 35.88 -84.30
CA GLU A 84 83.74 37.22 -84.89
C GLU A 84 82.58 38.18 -84.56
N ASP A 85 81.41 37.65 -84.17
CA ASP A 85 80.22 38.44 -83.79
C ASP A 85 80.27 38.94 -82.33
N TYR A 86 81.38 38.70 -81.62
CA TYR A 86 81.60 39.09 -80.22
C TYR A 86 82.86 39.96 -80.05
N ASP A 87 82.97 41.07 -80.77
CA ASP A 87 84.19 41.89 -80.78
C ASP A 87 84.18 43.07 -79.76
N THR A 88 83.01 43.39 -79.19
CA THR A 88 82.88 44.42 -78.13
C THR A 88 82.99 43.86 -76.70
N PRO A 89 83.28 44.70 -75.68
CA PRO A 89 83.26 44.29 -74.28
C PRO A 89 81.88 43.79 -73.79
N GLU A 90 80.79 44.31 -74.33
CA GLU A 90 79.41 43.96 -73.98
C GLU A 90 79.00 42.61 -74.59
N GLU A 91 79.37 42.36 -75.85
CA GLU A 91 79.17 41.06 -76.48
C GLU A 91 80.06 40.00 -75.81
N ASN A 92 81.32 40.30 -75.47
CA ASN A 92 82.17 39.38 -74.72
C ASN A 92 81.64 39.03 -73.33
N GLN A 93 80.95 39.96 -72.65
CA GLN A 93 80.21 39.63 -71.43
C GLN A 93 79.02 38.69 -71.70
N THR A 94 78.36 38.83 -72.85
CA THR A 94 77.27 37.94 -73.29
C THR A 94 77.80 36.53 -73.59
N LEU A 95 78.92 36.42 -74.32
CA LEU A 95 79.62 35.16 -74.54
C LEU A 95 80.10 34.55 -73.23
N GLY A 96 80.62 35.36 -72.31
CA GLY A 96 81.03 34.92 -70.98
C GLY A 96 79.87 34.32 -70.17
N LYS A 97 78.69 34.97 -70.19
CA LYS A 97 77.47 34.43 -69.56
C LYS A 97 77.00 33.12 -70.21
N LEU A 98 77.04 33.03 -71.54
CA LEU A 98 76.72 31.80 -72.28
C LEU A 98 77.65 30.65 -71.89
N LEU A 99 78.96 30.90 -71.81
CA LEU A 99 79.94 29.89 -71.45
C LEU A 99 79.84 29.48 -69.98
N LEU A 100 79.60 30.43 -69.06
CA LEU A 100 79.41 30.13 -67.64
C LEU A 100 78.09 29.37 -67.35
N HIS A 101 77.10 29.44 -68.24
CA HIS A 101 75.89 28.60 -68.17
C HIS A 101 76.19 27.11 -68.35
N HIS A 102 77.31 26.76 -68.99
CA HIS A 102 77.75 25.37 -69.17
C HIS A 102 78.51 24.82 -67.95
N VAL A 103 78.67 25.61 -66.88
CA VAL A 103 79.53 25.30 -65.75
C VAL A 103 78.70 25.29 -64.47
N VAL A 104 78.83 24.23 -63.68
CA VAL A 104 78.24 24.09 -62.35
C VAL A 104 79.37 23.94 -61.32
N SER A 105 79.18 24.44 -60.10
CA SER A 105 80.15 24.26 -59.01
C SER A 105 79.92 22.91 -58.31
N GLY A 106 81.00 22.22 -57.95
CA GLY A 106 80.95 20.83 -57.49
C GLY A 106 81.35 19.84 -58.59
N ALA A 107 81.75 18.63 -58.21
CA ALA A 107 81.89 17.49 -59.12
C ALA A 107 80.62 16.65 -59.01
N VAL A 108 79.80 16.65 -60.05
CA VAL A 108 78.53 15.92 -60.12
C VAL A 108 78.67 14.83 -61.19
N ALA A 109 78.71 13.57 -60.76
CA ALA A 109 78.76 12.44 -61.68
C ALA A 109 77.37 12.16 -62.27
N SER A 110 77.31 11.51 -63.43
CA SER A 110 76.03 11.16 -64.07
C SER A 110 75.19 10.19 -63.23
N SER A 111 75.83 9.43 -62.34
CA SER A 111 75.18 8.58 -61.33
C SER A 111 74.48 9.33 -60.21
N ASP A 112 74.86 10.59 -59.98
CA ASP A 112 74.34 11.41 -58.88
C ASP A 112 73.14 12.26 -59.32
N LEU A 113 72.93 12.35 -60.64
CA LEU A 113 71.81 13.06 -61.26
C LEU A 113 70.51 12.25 -61.11
N LYS A 114 69.43 12.97 -60.82
CA LYS A 114 68.06 12.45 -60.79
C LYS A 114 67.21 13.15 -61.83
N ASP A 115 66.19 12.47 -62.33
CA ASP A 115 65.20 13.10 -63.19
C ASP A 115 64.53 14.27 -62.46
N GLY A 116 64.38 15.41 -63.14
CA GLY A 116 63.85 16.64 -62.54
C GLY A 116 64.81 17.37 -61.60
N MET A 117 66.04 16.92 -61.40
CA MET A 117 67.02 17.63 -60.58
C MET A 117 67.37 18.99 -61.21
N MET A 118 67.33 20.04 -60.40
CA MET A 118 67.69 21.41 -60.79
C MET A 118 69.04 21.80 -60.17
N THR A 119 69.86 22.57 -60.89
CA THR A 119 71.09 23.15 -60.32
C THR A 119 71.39 24.53 -60.89
N THR A 120 72.09 25.36 -60.10
CA THR A 120 72.53 26.71 -60.49
C THR A 120 73.89 26.66 -61.17
N THR A 121 73.95 27.22 -62.37
CA THR A 121 75.17 27.34 -63.18
C THR A 121 75.95 28.60 -62.80
N MET A 122 77.21 28.72 -63.24
CA MET A 122 78.12 29.80 -62.81
C MET A 122 77.77 31.18 -63.39
N ASN A 123 76.81 31.28 -64.30
CA ASN A 123 76.25 32.57 -64.71
C ASN A 123 75.08 33.05 -63.82
N GLY A 124 74.57 32.19 -62.93
CA GLY A 124 73.43 32.44 -62.04
C GLY A 124 72.13 31.73 -62.45
N ASP A 125 72.02 31.25 -63.69
CA ASP A 125 70.81 30.62 -64.21
C ASP A 125 70.72 29.14 -63.82
N TYR A 126 69.51 28.57 -63.90
CA TYR A 126 69.25 27.17 -63.60
C TYR A 126 69.24 26.27 -64.84
N VAL A 127 69.59 25.00 -64.65
CA VAL A 127 69.38 23.92 -65.65
C VAL A 127 68.67 22.72 -65.00
N LYS A 128 67.73 22.13 -65.74
CA LYS A 128 67.02 20.88 -65.38
C LYS A 128 67.74 19.68 -65.97
N PHE A 129 67.92 18.63 -65.18
CA PHE A 129 68.39 17.34 -65.63
C PHE A 129 67.22 16.41 -65.94
N GLY A 130 67.28 15.73 -67.09
CA GLY A 130 66.39 14.63 -67.43
C GLY A 130 67.15 13.31 -67.36
N VAL A 131 66.58 12.29 -66.73
CA VAL A 131 67.21 10.96 -66.57
C VAL A 131 66.20 9.88 -66.93
N GLY A 132 66.21 9.44 -68.18
CA GLY A 132 65.21 8.52 -68.73
C GLY A 132 65.77 7.61 -69.82
N GLY A 133 65.31 6.36 -69.87
CA GLY A 133 65.70 5.40 -70.93
C GLY A 133 67.20 5.08 -71.01
N GLY A 134 67.96 5.32 -69.93
CA GLY A 134 69.43 5.18 -69.92
C GLY A 134 70.19 6.34 -70.56
N THR A 135 69.50 7.45 -70.84
CA THR A 135 70.09 8.70 -71.36
C THR A 135 69.97 9.79 -70.30
N VAL A 136 70.98 10.66 -70.22
CA VAL A 136 70.98 11.86 -69.38
C VAL A 136 70.88 13.09 -70.30
N THR A 137 70.03 14.04 -69.95
CA THR A 137 69.90 15.33 -70.62
C THR A 137 70.11 16.47 -69.62
N VAL A 138 70.55 17.63 -70.13
CA VAL A 138 70.69 18.88 -69.37
C VAL A 138 70.06 19.99 -70.21
N GLY A 139 68.97 20.59 -69.72
CA GLY A 139 68.07 21.39 -70.55
C GLY A 139 67.61 20.60 -71.79
N ALA A 140 67.80 21.18 -72.97
CA ALA A 140 67.53 20.53 -74.25
C ALA A 140 68.68 19.66 -74.80
N ALA A 141 69.85 19.64 -74.14
CA ALA A 141 71.05 18.97 -74.65
C ALA A 141 71.18 17.53 -74.13
N THR A 142 71.60 16.60 -74.99
CA THR A 142 71.87 15.21 -74.60
C THR A 142 73.31 15.07 -74.14
N VAL A 143 73.53 14.42 -72.99
CA VAL A 143 74.89 14.02 -72.56
C VAL A 143 75.33 12.80 -73.38
N THR A 144 76.18 13.05 -74.36
CA THR A 144 76.72 12.05 -75.30
C THR A 144 77.86 11.24 -74.70
N PHE A 145 78.62 11.81 -73.76
CA PHE A 145 79.71 11.13 -73.05
C PHE A 145 79.85 11.69 -71.62
N PRO A 146 79.40 10.96 -70.58
CA PRO A 146 79.46 11.44 -69.20
C PRO A 146 80.81 11.18 -68.51
N ASP A 147 80.99 11.80 -67.35
CA ASP A 147 81.95 11.44 -66.28
C ASP A 147 83.45 11.53 -66.63
N VAL A 148 83.82 12.42 -67.55
CA VAL A 148 85.22 12.66 -67.93
C VAL A 148 85.96 13.36 -66.78
N GLN A 149 86.89 12.66 -66.14
CA GLN A 149 87.60 13.15 -64.95
C GLN A 149 88.72 14.15 -65.30
N ALA A 150 88.79 15.25 -64.55
CA ALA A 150 89.85 16.26 -64.60
C ALA A 150 90.35 16.58 -63.18
N SER A 151 91.55 17.16 -63.06
CA SER A 151 92.17 17.44 -61.75
C SER A 151 91.43 18.48 -60.90
N ASN A 152 90.59 19.29 -61.54
CA ASN A 152 89.71 20.27 -60.90
C ASN A 152 88.23 20.08 -61.24
N GLY A 153 87.78 18.86 -61.62
CA GLY A 153 86.35 18.59 -61.79
C GLY A 153 85.97 17.44 -62.73
N ILE A 154 84.75 17.50 -63.25
CA ILE A 154 84.18 16.54 -64.21
C ILE A 154 83.74 17.28 -65.48
N ILE A 155 83.85 16.64 -66.64
CA ILE A 155 83.33 17.13 -67.91
C ILE A 155 82.29 16.12 -68.44
N HIS A 156 81.16 16.63 -68.91
CA HIS A 156 80.11 15.86 -69.59
C HIS A 156 79.96 16.41 -71.03
N PHE A 157 80.15 15.58 -72.05
CA PHE A 157 80.09 16.06 -73.44
C PHE A 157 78.63 16.14 -73.92
N ILE A 158 78.21 17.29 -74.46
CA ILE A 158 76.83 17.52 -74.91
C ILE A 158 76.72 17.81 -76.42
N ASP A 159 75.58 17.42 -77.01
CA ASP A 159 75.30 17.55 -78.45
C ASP A 159 74.77 18.94 -78.88
N THR A 160 74.39 19.77 -77.91
CA THR A 160 73.69 21.04 -78.11
C THR A 160 74.25 22.08 -77.15
N VAL A 161 74.41 23.34 -77.58
CA VAL A 161 74.85 24.44 -76.71
C VAL A 161 73.70 24.84 -75.78
N LEU A 162 73.98 24.93 -74.48
CA LEU A 162 73.04 25.44 -73.48
C LEU A 162 72.90 26.96 -73.63
N THR A 163 71.72 27.42 -74.02
CA THR A 163 71.39 28.84 -74.09
C THR A 163 70.78 29.31 -72.76
N PRO A 164 71.30 30.37 -72.12
CA PRO A 164 70.68 31.01 -70.98
C PRO A 164 69.17 31.27 -71.20
N PRO A 165 68.31 30.97 -70.21
CA PRO A 165 66.90 31.30 -70.27
C PRO A 165 66.68 32.83 -70.30
N VAL A 166 65.47 33.25 -70.68
CA VAL A 166 65.00 34.65 -70.63
C VAL A 166 64.07 34.84 -69.43
N ASP A 167 63.66 36.07 -69.13
CA ASP A 167 62.75 36.35 -68.00
C ASP A 167 61.36 35.69 -68.17
N ILE A 168 60.57 35.65 -67.09
CA ILE A 168 59.24 35.02 -67.07
C ILE A 168 58.30 35.59 -68.15
N PRO A 169 58.10 36.91 -68.31
CA PRO A 169 57.24 37.46 -69.36
C PRO A 169 57.65 37.04 -70.78
N THR A 170 58.96 37.06 -71.08
CA THR A 170 59.48 36.64 -72.39
C THR A 170 59.36 35.13 -72.58
N THR A 171 59.58 34.34 -71.52
CA THR A 171 59.43 32.87 -71.53
C THR A 171 57.98 32.48 -71.77
N ALA A 172 57.03 33.11 -71.07
CA ALA A 172 55.59 32.90 -71.27
C ALA A 172 55.18 33.18 -72.72
N GLN A 173 55.61 34.33 -73.28
CA GLN A 173 55.37 34.67 -74.69
C GLN A 173 55.95 33.64 -75.67
N ALA A 174 57.13 33.06 -75.37
CA ALA A 174 57.76 32.06 -76.22
C ALA A 174 57.01 30.71 -76.27
N THR A 175 56.15 30.41 -75.28
CA THR A 175 55.38 29.15 -75.25
C THR A 175 54.20 29.11 -76.24
N GLY A 176 53.63 30.27 -76.60
CA GLY A 176 52.48 30.38 -77.51
C GLY A 176 51.15 29.80 -76.98
N ILE A 177 51.01 29.60 -75.66
CA ILE A 177 49.77 29.14 -74.99
C ILE A 177 49.31 30.07 -73.84
N HIS A 178 49.95 31.24 -73.75
CA HIS A 178 49.82 32.24 -72.68
C HIS A 178 49.62 33.65 -73.25
N ASP A 179 49.09 33.80 -74.46
CA ASP A 179 48.92 35.12 -75.10
C ASP A 179 48.02 36.05 -74.25
N SER A 180 47.00 35.48 -73.62
CA SER A 180 46.06 36.12 -72.69
C SER A 180 46.73 36.51 -71.38
N LEU A 181 47.60 35.66 -70.83
CA LEU A 181 48.39 35.97 -69.64
C LEU A 181 49.37 37.13 -69.90
N VAL A 182 50.08 37.09 -71.03
CA VAL A 182 51.01 38.16 -71.41
C VAL A 182 50.26 39.47 -71.67
N ALA A 183 49.09 39.41 -72.32
CA ALA A 183 48.22 40.57 -72.47
C ALA A 183 47.75 41.13 -71.12
N ALA A 184 47.39 40.26 -70.17
CA ALA A 184 46.98 40.65 -68.82
C ALA A 184 48.12 41.30 -68.02
N VAL A 185 49.32 40.71 -68.03
CA VAL A 185 50.53 41.26 -67.36
C VAL A 185 50.93 42.62 -67.93
N ILE A 186 50.77 42.83 -69.25
CA ILE A 186 50.97 44.15 -69.88
C ILE A 186 49.84 45.11 -69.46
N GLN A 187 48.58 44.67 -69.47
CA GLN A 187 47.44 45.51 -69.12
C GLN A 187 47.45 45.95 -67.65
N ALA A 188 47.90 45.11 -66.73
CA ALA A 188 48.08 45.41 -65.30
C ALA A 188 49.37 46.18 -64.99
N ASP A 189 50.17 46.58 -66.00
CA ASP A 189 51.47 47.24 -65.85
C ASP A 189 52.52 46.42 -65.03
N LEU A 190 52.34 45.11 -64.90
CA LEU A 190 53.20 44.19 -64.11
C LEU A 190 54.42 43.63 -64.85
N ALA A 191 54.56 43.91 -66.16
CA ALA A 191 55.63 43.35 -66.98
C ALA A 191 57.05 43.67 -66.48
N GLU A 192 57.30 44.87 -65.95
CA GLU A 192 58.60 45.25 -65.36
C GLU A 192 58.84 44.54 -64.01
N ALA A 193 57.78 44.31 -63.22
CA ALA A 193 57.88 43.62 -61.93
C ALA A 193 58.23 42.13 -62.12
N LEU A 194 57.50 41.43 -63.01
CA LEU A 194 57.75 40.01 -63.31
C LEU A 194 58.98 39.78 -64.20
N GLY A 195 59.49 40.82 -64.87
CA GLY A 195 60.82 40.82 -65.51
C GLY A 195 61.98 41.15 -64.56
N GLY A 196 61.69 41.49 -63.30
CA GLY A 196 62.67 41.91 -62.29
C GLY A 196 63.49 40.77 -61.69
N THR A 197 64.29 41.08 -60.67
CA THR A 197 65.08 40.09 -59.93
C THR A 197 64.19 39.18 -59.08
N GLY A 198 64.12 37.90 -59.44
CA GLY A 198 63.43 36.87 -58.66
C GLY A 198 64.26 36.30 -57.50
N PRO A 199 64.01 35.06 -57.03
CA PRO A 199 63.29 33.99 -57.74
C PRO A 199 61.77 34.05 -57.58
N PHE A 200 61.05 33.89 -58.68
CA PHE A 200 59.60 33.70 -58.71
C PHE A 200 59.23 32.26 -59.12
N THR A 201 58.03 31.82 -58.77
CA THR A 201 57.34 30.70 -59.41
C THR A 201 55.96 31.18 -59.83
N VAL A 202 55.67 31.16 -61.13
CA VAL A 202 54.39 31.65 -61.67
C VAL A 202 53.54 30.47 -62.13
N PHE A 203 52.35 30.36 -61.57
CA PHE A 203 51.32 29.45 -62.03
C PHE A 203 50.60 30.13 -63.19
N ALA A 204 50.97 29.78 -64.42
CA ALA A 204 50.54 30.47 -65.64
C ALA A 204 49.27 29.81 -66.23
N PRO A 205 48.10 30.45 -66.15
CA PRO A 205 46.88 29.92 -66.77
C PRO A 205 46.94 30.01 -68.30
N THR A 206 46.53 28.92 -68.95
CA THR A 206 46.42 28.85 -70.41
C THR A 206 45.40 29.83 -70.98
N ASP A 207 45.48 30.11 -72.29
CA ASP A 207 44.47 30.90 -73.01
C ASP A 207 43.04 30.32 -72.91
N GLN A 208 42.91 28.99 -72.76
CA GLN A 208 41.63 28.33 -72.52
C GLN A 208 41.11 28.63 -71.10
N ALA A 209 41.98 28.63 -70.09
CA ALA A 209 41.63 28.96 -68.70
C ALA A 209 41.02 30.36 -68.57
N PHE A 210 41.59 31.38 -69.23
CA PHE A 210 41.02 32.73 -69.28
C PHE A 210 39.65 32.77 -69.97
N THR A 211 39.48 31.97 -71.02
CA THR A 211 38.21 31.85 -71.75
C THR A 211 37.13 31.22 -70.86
N ASP A 212 37.46 30.15 -70.14
CA ASP A 212 36.52 29.42 -69.27
C ASP A 212 36.18 30.22 -67.99
N ALA A 213 37.12 31.01 -67.47
CA ALA A 213 36.87 31.99 -66.41
C ALA A 213 36.07 33.22 -66.90
N ASN A 214 35.81 33.36 -68.20
CA ASN A 214 35.17 34.52 -68.82
C ASN A 214 35.91 35.85 -68.51
N ILE A 215 37.24 35.81 -68.46
CA ILE A 215 38.12 36.96 -68.21
C ILE A 215 38.74 37.40 -69.53
N ASP A 216 38.30 38.55 -70.06
CA ASP A 216 38.97 39.23 -71.19
C ASP A 216 39.92 40.32 -70.65
N PRO A 217 41.25 40.13 -70.72
CA PRO A 217 42.22 41.14 -70.27
C PRO A 217 42.02 42.51 -70.92
N ALA A 218 41.56 42.59 -72.18
CA ALA A 218 41.37 43.84 -72.88
C ALA A 218 40.19 44.68 -72.34
N SER A 219 39.33 44.09 -71.49
CA SER A 219 38.21 44.80 -70.86
C SER A 219 38.63 45.69 -69.67
N PHE A 220 39.73 45.35 -68.99
CA PHE A 220 40.22 46.00 -67.75
C PHE A 220 40.95 47.31 -68.03
N THR A 221 40.25 48.30 -68.58
CA THR A 221 40.82 49.59 -69.04
C THR A 221 40.72 50.73 -68.02
N THR A 222 39.97 50.56 -66.93
CA THR A 222 39.88 51.51 -65.82
C THR A 222 41.01 51.30 -64.80
N ALA A 223 41.29 52.28 -63.93
CA ALA A 223 42.27 52.12 -62.87
C ALA A 223 41.89 50.97 -61.92
N GLU A 224 40.67 50.99 -61.37
CA GLU A 224 40.09 49.93 -60.53
C GLU A 224 40.10 48.55 -61.22
N GLY A 225 39.89 48.50 -62.55
CA GLY A 225 39.99 47.27 -63.32
C GLY A 225 41.44 46.77 -63.46
N LYS A 226 42.40 47.68 -63.68
CA LYS A 226 43.84 47.34 -63.67
C LYS A 226 44.30 46.86 -62.30
N ASP A 227 43.83 47.49 -61.23
CA ASP A 227 44.12 47.09 -59.85
C ASP A 227 43.57 45.67 -59.59
N THR A 228 42.31 45.41 -59.94
CA THR A 228 41.68 44.07 -59.86
C THR A 228 42.46 43.02 -60.66
N LEU A 229 42.90 43.36 -61.88
CA LEU A 229 43.69 42.45 -62.72
C LEU A 229 45.10 42.22 -62.15
N SER A 230 45.69 43.24 -61.52
CA SER A 230 46.97 43.12 -60.80
C SER A 230 46.84 42.15 -59.63
N ASP A 231 45.82 42.29 -58.78
CA ASP A 231 45.60 41.43 -57.63
C ASP A 231 45.42 39.96 -58.05
N ILE A 232 44.59 39.70 -59.09
CA ILE A 232 44.45 38.37 -59.69
C ILE A 232 45.80 37.82 -60.17
N LEU A 233 46.59 38.61 -60.89
CA LEU A 233 47.88 38.16 -61.43
C LEU A 233 48.94 37.94 -60.35
N LEU A 234 48.96 38.73 -59.27
CA LEU A 234 49.90 38.57 -58.17
C LEU A 234 49.60 37.32 -57.32
N TYR A 235 48.34 36.91 -57.22
CA TYR A 235 47.95 35.63 -56.59
C TYR A 235 48.49 34.40 -57.34
N HIS A 236 48.81 34.52 -58.64
CA HIS A 236 49.45 33.45 -59.40
C HIS A 236 50.97 33.34 -59.18
N VAL A 237 51.58 34.24 -58.39
CA VAL A 237 53.03 34.41 -58.29
C VAL A 237 53.50 34.06 -56.87
N VAL A 238 54.28 32.99 -56.71
CA VAL A 238 54.97 32.69 -55.45
C VAL A 238 56.35 33.33 -55.46
N ASN A 239 56.71 34.05 -54.39
CA ASN A 239 58.00 34.75 -54.26
C ASN A 239 59.14 33.82 -53.78
N ALA A 240 59.20 32.61 -54.35
CA ALA A 240 60.18 31.58 -54.07
C ALA A 240 60.31 30.63 -55.28
N HIS A 241 61.35 29.81 -55.27
CA HIS A 241 61.54 28.74 -56.26
C HIS A 241 60.87 27.45 -55.76
N VAL A 242 59.71 27.09 -56.35
CA VAL A 242 58.93 25.89 -56.00
C VAL A 242 58.93 24.93 -57.19
N PRO A 243 59.98 24.11 -57.37
CA PRO A 243 60.01 23.10 -58.43
C PRO A 243 59.06 21.95 -58.07
N ALA A 244 58.51 21.27 -59.07
CA ALA A 244 57.50 20.23 -58.88
C ALA A 244 57.96 19.06 -58.00
N VAL A 245 59.26 18.75 -57.99
CA VAL A 245 59.86 17.73 -57.11
C VAL A 245 59.82 18.09 -55.62
N ASN A 246 59.62 19.37 -55.28
CA ASN A 246 59.48 19.85 -53.90
C ASN A 246 58.01 19.99 -53.47
N VAL A 247 57.05 19.85 -54.39
CA VAL A 247 55.63 19.91 -54.05
C VAL A 247 55.22 18.60 -53.40
N THR A 248 54.78 18.67 -52.14
CA THR A 248 54.15 17.56 -51.43
C THR A 248 52.65 17.80 -51.32
N ASP A 249 51.86 16.74 -51.11
CA ASP A 249 50.46 16.92 -50.74
C ASP A 249 50.37 17.77 -49.46
N CYS A 250 49.34 18.61 -49.39
CA CYS A 250 49.11 19.58 -48.32
C CYS A 250 50.25 20.56 -48.06
N MET A 251 51.17 20.74 -49.03
CA MET A 251 52.07 21.89 -49.04
C MET A 251 51.25 23.18 -49.16
N ILE A 252 51.73 24.24 -48.52
CA ILE A 252 51.20 25.61 -48.65
C ILE A 252 52.37 26.52 -49.04
N ALA A 253 52.14 27.47 -49.96
CA ALA A 253 53.12 28.49 -50.32
C ALA A 253 52.48 29.88 -50.39
N ASP A 254 53.14 30.89 -49.82
CA ASP A 254 52.66 32.27 -49.87
C ASP A 254 52.96 32.93 -51.21
N THR A 255 51.94 33.59 -51.75
CA THR A 255 51.99 34.33 -53.01
C THR A 255 52.44 35.78 -52.80
N TYR A 256 52.63 36.51 -53.90
CA TYR A 256 53.13 37.87 -53.88
C TYR A 256 52.12 38.87 -53.28
N ASP A 257 50.82 38.58 -53.34
CA ASP A 257 49.78 39.42 -52.74
C ASP A 257 49.61 39.18 -51.22
N GLY A 258 50.22 38.11 -50.69
CA GLY A 258 50.19 37.73 -49.27
C GLY A 258 49.14 36.67 -48.91
N HIS A 259 48.30 36.23 -49.84
CA HIS A 259 47.49 35.02 -49.69
C HIS A 259 48.32 33.78 -50.00
N SER A 260 47.90 32.62 -49.51
CA SER A 260 48.59 31.35 -49.76
C SER A 260 47.93 30.55 -50.89
N LEU A 261 48.69 29.62 -51.48
CA LEU A 261 48.18 28.55 -52.34
C LEU A 261 48.36 27.22 -51.63
N ALA A 262 47.35 26.35 -51.69
CA ALA A 262 47.46 24.96 -51.25
C ALA A 262 47.83 24.08 -52.44
N PHE A 263 48.59 23.01 -52.19
CA PHE A 263 48.95 22.03 -53.21
C PHE A 263 48.36 20.67 -52.87
N SER A 264 47.92 19.94 -53.89
CA SER A 264 47.55 18.52 -53.77
C SER A 264 48.41 17.65 -54.69
N VAL A 265 48.69 16.42 -54.24
CA VAL A 265 49.49 15.45 -55.01
C VAL A 265 48.81 14.08 -55.00
N GLY A 266 48.10 13.76 -56.08
CA GLY A 266 47.46 12.47 -56.34
C GLY A 266 47.88 11.91 -57.70
N ASP A 267 46.90 11.51 -58.52
CA ASP A 267 47.13 11.14 -59.93
C ASP A 267 47.58 12.34 -60.80
N SER A 268 47.26 13.57 -60.37
CA SER A 268 47.79 14.84 -60.86
C SER A 268 48.32 15.68 -59.69
N VAL A 269 49.12 16.71 -60.00
CA VAL A 269 49.47 17.77 -59.04
C VAL A 269 48.53 18.94 -59.29
N MET A 270 47.86 19.42 -58.25
CA MET A 270 46.97 20.59 -58.32
C MET A 270 47.48 21.71 -57.42
N VAL A 271 47.10 22.94 -57.77
CA VAL A 271 47.31 24.14 -56.98
C VAL A 271 45.95 24.82 -56.78
N ASN A 272 45.53 24.94 -55.52
CA ASN A 272 44.14 25.02 -55.10
C ASN A 272 43.32 23.93 -55.82
N ASP A 273 42.50 24.32 -56.80
CA ASP A 273 41.64 23.46 -57.61
C ASP A 273 42.02 23.44 -59.11
N ALA A 274 43.13 24.08 -59.49
CA ALA A 274 43.69 24.06 -60.85
C ALA A 274 44.71 22.92 -61.03
N ASN A 275 44.60 22.15 -62.12
CA ASN A 275 45.61 21.12 -62.44
C ASN A 275 46.87 21.76 -63.03
N ILE A 276 48.04 21.33 -62.57
CA ILE A 276 49.31 21.68 -63.20
C ILE A 276 49.54 20.75 -64.40
N THR A 277 49.36 21.30 -65.60
CA THR A 277 49.44 20.58 -66.89
C THR A 277 50.86 20.46 -67.43
N MET A 278 51.77 21.37 -67.04
CA MET A 278 53.20 21.30 -67.38
C MET A 278 54.04 21.95 -66.27
N THR A 279 55.14 21.30 -65.87
CA THR A 279 55.97 21.69 -64.71
C THR A 279 57.38 22.14 -65.07
N ASP A 280 57.92 23.04 -64.25
CA ASP A 280 59.31 23.54 -64.25
C ASP A 280 59.79 24.13 -65.59
N VAL A 281 58.97 24.97 -66.25
CA VAL A 281 59.47 25.76 -67.39
C VAL A 281 60.43 26.83 -66.85
N ILE A 282 61.70 26.74 -67.23
CA ILE A 282 62.78 27.57 -66.67
C ILE A 282 62.75 28.98 -67.28
N ALA A 283 62.79 30.00 -66.41
CA ALA A 283 63.12 31.38 -66.74
C ALA A 283 64.38 31.83 -65.98
N SER A 284 65.05 32.91 -66.43
CA SER A 284 66.26 33.45 -65.78
C SER A 284 66.00 33.99 -64.37
N ASN A 285 64.76 34.41 -64.10
CA ASN A 285 64.33 34.92 -62.80
C ASN A 285 63.32 34.01 -62.08
N GLY A 286 63.12 32.76 -62.52
CA GLY A 286 62.19 31.86 -61.83
C GLY A 286 61.74 30.62 -62.60
N LEU A 287 60.56 30.13 -62.24
CA LEU A 287 59.87 29.01 -62.88
C LEU A 287 58.48 29.44 -63.37
N ILE A 288 57.99 28.73 -64.38
CA ILE A 288 56.58 28.75 -64.78
C ILE A 288 56.02 27.31 -64.69
N HIS A 289 54.89 27.16 -64.01
CA HIS A 289 54.04 25.96 -64.01
C HIS A 289 52.75 26.30 -64.75
N VAL A 290 52.35 25.52 -65.75
CA VAL A 290 51.17 25.82 -66.58
C VAL A 290 49.92 25.21 -65.97
N ILE A 291 48.87 26.00 -65.77
CA ILE A 291 47.62 25.57 -65.14
C ILE A 291 46.41 25.68 -66.06
N ASP A 292 45.39 24.84 -65.83
CA ASP A 292 44.16 24.76 -66.64
C ASP A 292 43.03 25.71 -66.20
N LYS A 293 43.13 26.34 -65.02
CA LYS A 293 42.16 27.31 -64.48
C LYS A 293 42.87 28.62 -64.07
N VAL A 294 42.18 29.77 -64.14
CA VAL A 294 42.66 31.03 -63.55
C VAL A 294 42.40 31.01 -62.04
N LEU A 295 43.42 31.27 -61.24
CA LEU A 295 43.33 31.40 -59.79
C LEU A 295 42.77 32.78 -59.42
N THR A 296 41.77 32.82 -58.53
CA THR A 296 41.16 34.07 -58.07
C THR A 296 41.17 34.19 -56.56
N SER A 297 41.69 35.31 -56.06
CA SER A 297 41.73 35.66 -54.63
C SER A 297 40.30 35.80 -54.04
N PRO A 298 40.09 35.44 -52.77
CA PRO A 298 39.49 34.18 -52.39
C PRO A 298 37.97 34.11 -52.54
N THR A 299 37.49 33.23 -53.41
CA THR A 299 36.42 32.29 -53.03
C THR A 299 37.00 30.98 -52.53
N ASP A 300 38.17 30.61 -53.04
CA ASP A 300 38.83 29.34 -52.79
C ASP A 300 39.82 29.56 -51.63
N THR A 301 39.36 29.34 -50.40
CA THR A 301 40.23 29.51 -49.23
C THR A 301 41.11 28.27 -49.05
N PRO A 302 42.46 28.37 -49.09
CA PRO A 302 43.35 27.21 -49.26
C PRO A 302 43.26 26.12 -48.18
N ASN A 303 42.77 26.48 -47.00
CA ASN A 303 42.58 25.58 -45.85
C ASN A 303 41.10 25.51 -45.47
N ASP A 304 40.19 25.37 -46.44
CA ASP A 304 38.78 25.12 -46.13
C ASP A 304 38.59 23.84 -45.30
N VAL A 305 37.40 23.65 -44.73
CA VAL A 305 37.11 22.47 -43.87
C VAL A 305 37.35 21.14 -44.61
N PRO A 306 36.78 20.88 -45.81
CA PRO A 306 37.07 19.65 -46.57
C PRO A 306 38.56 19.42 -46.82
N ARG A 307 39.32 20.46 -47.21
CA ARG A 307 40.76 20.34 -47.50
C ARG A 307 41.57 20.10 -46.24
N THR A 308 41.20 20.74 -45.13
CA THR A 308 41.88 20.56 -43.83
C THR A 308 41.65 19.15 -43.29
N ALA A 309 40.43 18.62 -43.39
CA ALA A 309 40.10 17.22 -43.05
C ALA A 309 40.86 16.21 -43.94
N GLN A 310 41.00 16.49 -45.23
CA GLN A 310 41.80 15.64 -46.13
C GLN A 310 43.29 15.60 -45.71
N CYS A 311 43.81 16.71 -45.20
CA CYS A 311 45.24 16.87 -44.91
C CYS A 311 45.71 16.30 -43.57
N ASP A 312 44.81 15.91 -42.66
CA ASP A 312 45.19 15.24 -41.41
C ASP A 312 45.38 13.71 -41.55
N GLY A 313 44.93 13.13 -42.67
CA GLY A 313 45.08 11.73 -43.01
C GLY A 313 44.17 10.76 -42.24
N ASN A 314 43.26 11.24 -41.40
CA ASN A 314 42.33 10.44 -40.59
C ASN A 314 40.85 10.62 -40.97
N HIS A 315 40.52 11.48 -41.94
CA HIS A 315 39.14 11.77 -42.37
C HIS A 315 38.93 11.54 -43.88
N ASN A 316 39.66 10.61 -44.50
CA ASN A 316 39.56 10.35 -45.94
C ASN A 316 38.14 9.91 -46.34
N THR A 317 37.54 9.04 -45.54
CA THR A 317 36.18 8.49 -45.72
C THR A 317 35.12 9.57 -45.53
N LEU A 318 35.35 10.54 -44.64
CA LEU A 318 34.49 11.72 -44.49
C LEU A 318 34.51 12.59 -45.75
N VAL A 319 35.70 12.84 -46.31
CA VAL A 319 35.87 13.64 -47.54
C VAL A 319 35.20 12.94 -48.73
N ASP A 320 35.41 11.63 -48.90
CA ASP A 320 34.73 10.83 -49.92
C ASP A 320 33.19 10.86 -49.75
N ALA A 321 32.69 10.76 -48.51
CA ALA A 321 31.26 10.88 -48.20
C ALA A 321 30.69 12.26 -48.55
N VAL A 322 31.41 13.35 -48.23
CA VAL A 322 31.05 14.74 -48.56
C VAL A 322 30.98 14.95 -50.08
N ILE A 323 31.92 14.36 -50.84
CA ILE A 323 31.89 14.37 -52.31
C ILE A 323 30.70 13.58 -52.84
N GLN A 324 30.46 12.37 -52.33
CA GLN A 324 29.36 11.50 -52.77
C GLN A 324 27.97 12.09 -52.50
N ALA A 325 27.81 12.78 -51.36
CA ALA A 325 26.61 13.50 -50.95
C ALA A 325 26.40 14.84 -51.69
N GLY A 326 27.40 15.32 -52.45
CA GLY A 326 27.34 16.62 -53.14
C GLY A 326 27.43 17.83 -52.21
N LEU A 327 28.01 17.66 -51.01
CA LEU A 327 28.16 18.72 -50.01
C LEU A 327 29.50 19.48 -50.11
N LEU A 328 30.40 19.06 -51.00
CA LEU A 328 31.73 19.66 -51.16
C LEU A 328 31.67 21.19 -51.34
N GLU A 329 30.99 21.68 -52.38
CA GLU A 329 30.86 23.12 -52.66
C GLU A 329 30.24 23.90 -51.48
N ALA A 330 29.33 23.28 -50.72
CA ALA A 330 28.69 23.91 -49.56
C ALA A 330 29.66 24.08 -48.38
N LEU A 331 30.52 23.09 -48.12
CA LEU A 331 31.51 23.11 -47.04
C LEU A 331 32.82 23.82 -47.42
N GLN A 332 33.07 24.07 -48.72
CA GLN A 332 34.11 25.00 -49.19
C GLN A 332 33.63 26.46 -49.21
N GLY A 333 32.31 26.69 -49.18
CA GLY A 333 31.71 28.02 -49.19
C GLY A 333 32.05 28.90 -47.97
N PRO A 334 31.59 30.16 -47.96
CA PRO A 334 31.84 31.08 -46.86
C PRO A 334 31.16 30.60 -45.57
N GLY A 335 31.97 30.22 -44.58
CA GLY A 335 31.52 29.86 -43.25
C GLY A 335 31.22 31.08 -42.35
N PRO A 336 31.34 30.97 -41.01
CA PRO A 336 32.03 29.91 -40.29
C PRO A 336 31.21 28.62 -40.08
N PHE A 337 31.89 27.48 -40.20
CA PHE A 337 31.39 26.15 -39.83
C PHE A 337 32.13 25.58 -38.61
N THR A 338 31.49 24.72 -37.85
CA THR A 338 32.17 23.78 -36.94
C THR A 338 31.76 22.37 -37.33
N VAL A 339 32.73 21.55 -37.72
CA VAL A 339 32.49 20.16 -38.15
C VAL A 339 33.03 19.20 -37.13
N PHE A 340 32.14 18.41 -36.56
CA PHE A 340 32.48 17.25 -35.75
C PHE A 340 32.78 16.09 -36.72
N ALA A 341 34.05 15.94 -37.09
CA ALA A 341 34.49 15.08 -38.18
C ALA A 341 34.69 13.64 -37.68
N PRO A 342 33.87 12.65 -38.10
CA PRO A 342 34.08 11.26 -37.73
C PRO A 342 35.32 10.71 -38.44
N THR A 343 36.24 10.17 -37.66
CA THR A 343 37.47 9.56 -38.17
C THR A 343 37.19 8.35 -39.07
N ASP A 344 38.17 7.96 -39.90
CA ASP A 344 38.09 6.76 -40.74
C ASP A 344 37.80 5.48 -39.91
N GLN A 345 38.27 5.43 -38.66
CA GLN A 345 37.93 4.35 -37.72
C GLN A 345 36.46 4.42 -37.27
N ALA A 346 35.90 5.62 -37.05
CA ALA A 346 34.51 5.80 -36.67
C ALA A 346 33.53 5.27 -37.73
N PHE A 347 33.82 5.49 -39.02
CA PHE A 347 33.05 4.89 -40.13
C PHE A 347 33.16 3.36 -40.16
N ALA A 348 34.35 2.82 -39.90
CA ALA A 348 34.58 1.38 -39.85
C ALA A 348 33.85 0.72 -38.67
N ASP A 349 33.88 1.34 -37.49
CA ASP A 349 33.21 0.84 -36.28
C ASP A 349 31.68 0.94 -36.39
N ALA A 350 31.16 1.95 -37.10
CA ALA A 350 29.75 2.06 -37.46
C ALA A 350 29.31 1.07 -38.57
N ASN A 351 30.25 0.33 -39.17
CA ASN A 351 30.02 -0.59 -40.30
C ASN A 351 29.29 0.11 -41.47
N ILE A 352 29.71 1.34 -41.80
CA ILE A 352 29.14 2.14 -42.90
C ILE A 352 30.00 1.94 -44.16
N ASP A 353 29.43 1.30 -45.19
CA ASP A 353 30.01 1.23 -46.54
C ASP A 353 29.38 2.33 -47.41
N LEU A 354 30.20 3.22 -47.99
CA LEU A 354 29.69 4.32 -48.82
C LEU A 354 28.96 3.82 -50.08
N SER A 355 29.24 2.61 -50.56
CA SER A 355 28.54 2.03 -51.72
C SER A 355 27.06 1.71 -51.45
N ASP A 356 26.63 1.56 -50.19
CA ASP A 356 25.22 1.43 -49.84
C ASP A 356 24.42 2.73 -50.14
N PHE A 357 25.12 3.88 -50.20
CA PHE A 357 24.54 5.20 -50.44
C PHE A 357 24.64 5.65 -51.91
N ASP A 358 24.95 4.76 -52.86
CA ASP A 358 25.11 5.12 -54.29
C ASP A 358 23.79 5.51 -54.98
N THR A 359 22.64 5.12 -54.41
CA THR A 359 21.32 5.46 -54.96
C THR A 359 20.95 6.93 -54.69
N PRO A 360 20.08 7.58 -55.49
CA PRO A 360 19.67 8.96 -55.23
C PRO A 360 19.11 9.20 -53.82
N ALA A 361 18.29 8.28 -53.31
CA ALA A 361 17.77 8.33 -51.93
C ALA A 361 18.87 8.08 -50.89
N GLY A 362 19.85 7.21 -51.18
CA GLY A 362 21.04 7.03 -50.36
C GLY A 362 21.88 8.31 -50.26
N LYS A 363 22.04 9.04 -51.36
CA LYS A 363 22.77 10.32 -51.35
C LYS A 363 22.06 11.42 -50.57
N GLU A 364 20.73 11.48 -50.65
CA GLU A 364 19.91 12.37 -49.81
C GLU A 364 20.05 12.02 -48.31
N GLU A 365 20.06 10.73 -47.96
CA GLU A 365 20.25 10.27 -46.58
C GLU A 365 21.68 10.53 -46.06
N LEU A 366 22.70 10.25 -46.88
CA LEU A 366 24.10 10.56 -46.56
C LEU A 366 24.30 12.07 -46.35
N ALA A 367 23.70 12.90 -47.21
CA ALA A 367 23.72 14.34 -47.05
C ALA A 367 23.04 14.79 -45.73
N ARG A 368 21.95 14.14 -45.33
CA ARG A 368 21.22 14.42 -44.07
C ARG A 368 22.05 14.07 -42.83
N ILE A 369 22.76 12.95 -42.86
CA ILE A 369 23.71 12.51 -41.83
C ILE A 369 24.90 13.47 -41.74
N LEU A 370 25.52 13.82 -42.87
CA LEU A 370 26.67 14.72 -42.89
C LEU A 370 26.31 16.14 -42.44
N GLN A 371 25.12 16.66 -42.79
CA GLN A 371 24.63 17.95 -42.27
C GLN A 371 24.46 17.95 -40.74
N TYR A 372 24.22 16.80 -40.11
CA TYR A 372 24.12 16.68 -38.65
C TYR A 372 25.47 16.83 -37.93
N HIS A 373 26.58 16.59 -38.64
CA HIS A 373 27.93 16.78 -38.10
C HIS A 373 28.39 18.24 -38.15
N VAL A 374 27.63 19.13 -38.79
CA VAL A 374 28.03 20.52 -39.06
C VAL A 374 27.16 21.51 -38.31
N VAL A 375 27.77 22.29 -37.43
CA VAL A 375 27.16 23.44 -36.75
C VAL A 375 27.50 24.73 -37.51
N SER A 376 26.51 25.61 -37.66
CA SER A 376 26.71 26.94 -38.22
C SER A 376 27.28 27.88 -37.14
N GLY A 377 28.52 28.32 -37.30
CA GLY A 377 29.27 29.09 -36.30
C GLY A 377 30.65 28.50 -36.02
N VAL A 378 31.48 29.20 -35.24
CA VAL A 378 32.68 28.64 -34.63
C VAL A 378 32.35 28.25 -33.18
N VAL A 379 32.52 26.99 -32.82
CA VAL A 379 32.40 26.48 -31.45
C VAL A 379 33.74 25.83 -31.06
N PRO A 380 34.71 26.60 -30.55
CA PRO A 380 35.96 26.06 -30.02
C PRO A 380 35.69 25.16 -28.80
N ALA A 381 36.55 24.18 -28.52
CA ALA A 381 36.36 23.28 -27.39
C ALA A 381 36.41 24.01 -26.02
N ALA A 382 37.03 25.19 -25.96
CA ALA A 382 37.04 26.05 -24.77
C ALA A 382 35.71 26.77 -24.49
N ASP A 383 34.84 26.91 -25.50
CA ASP A 383 33.52 27.54 -25.37
C ASP A 383 32.40 26.51 -25.11
N VAL A 384 32.73 25.21 -25.19
CA VAL A 384 31.81 24.12 -24.86
C VAL A 384 31.70 23.98 -23.34
N SER A 385 30.48 24.14 -22.82
CA SER A 385 30.13 23.80 -21.45
C SER A 385 29.29 22.52 -21.41
N ASP A 386 29.25 21.89 -20.24
CA ASP A 386 28.28 20.82 -19.97
C ASP A 386 26.85 21.34 -20.20
N CYS A 387 25.98 20.47 -20.72
CA CYS A 387 24.60 20.80 -21.09
C CYS A 387 24.39 21.92 -22.12
N MET A 388 25.44 22.33 -22.83
CA MET A 388 25.31 23.17 -24.02
C MET A 388 24.63 22.39 -25.15
N THR A 389 23.82 23.07 -25.98
CA THR A 389 23.36 22.55 -27.26
C THR A 389 23.66 23.53 -28.40
N ALA A 390 23.76 23.02 -29.64
CA ALA A 390 23.94 23.84 -30.83
C ALA A 390 23.13 23.30 -32.02
N PRO A 391 22.45 24.15 -32.81
CA PRO A 391 21.77 23.74 -34.02
C PRO A 391 22.75 23.41 -35.15
N THR A 392 22.46 22.34 -35.88
CA THR A 392 23.22 21.86 -37.03
C THR A 392 22.64 22.38 -38.35
N LEU A 393 23.29 22.10 -39.48
CA LEU A 393 22.79 22.48 -40.81
C LEU A 393 21.48 21.79 -41.21
N ASN A 394 21.02 20.74 -40.50
CA ASN A 394 19.72 20.11 -40.72
C ASN A 394 18.64 20.52 -39.69
N ASP A 395 18.87 21.61 -38.96
CA ASP A 395 18.03 22.16 -37.88
C ASP A 395 17.86 21.28 -36.62
N LEU A 396 18.37 20.05 -36.60
CA LEU A 396 18.48 19.26 -35.38
C LEU A 396 19.61 19.78 -34.48
N GLN A 397 19.51 19.55 -33.18
CA GLN A 397 20.55 19.96 -32.24
C GLN A 397 21.60 18.86 -32.04
N LEU A 398 22.84 19.27 -31.81
CA LEU A 398 23.84 18.50 -31.08
C LEU A 398 23.83 18.99 -29.63
N ALA A 399 24.18 18.10 -28.71
CA ALA A 399 24.32 18.45 -27.31
C ALA A 399 25.66 17.96 -26.75
N PHE A 400 26.25 18.76 -25.87
CA PHE A 400 27.64 18.59 -25.44
C PHE A 400 27.73 18.24 -23.96
N THR A 401 28.66 17.34 -23.63
CA THR A 401 28.96 16.93 -22.25
C THR A 401 30.44 17.11 -21.98
N VAL A 402 30.79 17.52 -20.76
CA VAL A 402 32.18 17.78 -20.36
C VAL A 402 32.53 17.01 -19.08
N ASP A 403 32.80 15.71 -19.23
CA ASP A 403 33.37 14.87 -18.17
C ASP A 403 34.75 14.33 -18.59
N GLY A 404 35.80 15.00 -18.11
CA GLY A 404 37.21 14.72 -18.43
C GLY A 404 37.64 15.02 -19.88
N SER A 405 36.73 14.90 -20.84
CA SER A 405 36.87 15.20 -22.27
C SER A 405 35.56 15.79 -22.81
N VAL A 406 35.60 16.46 -23.96
CA VAL A 406 34.39 16.94 -24.63
C VAL A 406 33.74 15.77 -25.37
N MET A 407 32.44 15.56 -25.13
CA MET A 407 31.60 14.65 -25.88
C MET A 407 30.51 15.43 -26.62
N VAL A 408 30.11 14.93 -27.79
CA VAL A 408 29.02 15.45 -28.62
C VAL A 408 28.04 14.31 -28.88
N ASN A 409 26.81 14.47 -28.41
CA ASN A 409 25.86 13.37 -28.19
C ASN A 409 26.55 12.22 -27.43
N ASN A 410 26.71 11.05 -28.07
CA ASN A 410 27.39 9.87 -27.52
C ASN A 410 28.80 9.63 -28.14
N ALA A 411 29.35 10.60 -28.88
CA ALA A 411 30.69 10.54 -29.50
C ALA A 411 31.73 11.34 -28.70
N THR A 412 32.91 10.78 -28.50
CA THR A 412 34.05 11.45 -27.84
C THR A 412 34.79 12.32 -28.86
N VAL A 413 35.10 13.57 -28.50
CA VAL A 413 36.00 14.40 -29.29
C VAL A 413 37.45 13.98 -29.01
N VAL A 414 38.07 13.28 -29.97
CA VAL A 414 39.43 12.74 -29.87
C VAL A 414 40.52 13.74 -30.25
N SER A 415 40.17 14.79 -31.00
CA SER A 415 41.05 15.93 -31.29
C SER A 415 40.23 17.20 -31.44
N THR A 416 40.64 18.29 -30.77
CA THR A 416 39.92 19.56 -30.76
C THR A 416 40.63 20.64 -31.59
N ASP A 417 39.84 21.61 -32.05
CA ASP A 417 40.33 22.92 -32.50
C ASP A 417 41.29 22.88 -33.72
N ALA A 418 41.04 22.00 -34.69
CA ALA A 418 41.72 22.05 -35.99
C ALA A 418 41.13 23.19 -36.84
N PHE A 419 41.81 24.35 -36.83
CA PHE A 419 41.33 25.56 -37.51
C PHE A 419 41.47 25.50 -39.03
N ALA A 420 40.33 25.68 -39.71
CA ALA A 420 40.21 25.90 -41.14
C ALA A 420 39.96 27.39 -41.43
N SER A 421 40.18 27.83 -42.67
CA SER A 421 39.94 29.22 -43.10
C SER A 421 38.46 29.61 -43.10
N ASN A 422 37.56 28.64 -43.22
CA ASN A 422 36.11 28.84 -43.14
C ASN A 422 35.46 28.11 -41.95
N GLY A 423 36.23 27.62 -40.96
CA GLY A 423 35.65 26.91 -39.83
C GLY A 423 36.63 26.30 -38.82
N VAL A 424 36.11 25.40 -37.98
CA VAL A 424 36.89 24.56 -37.05
C VAL A 424 36.46 23.11 -37.21
N ILE A 425 37.41 22.19 -37.09
CA ILE A 425 37.17 20.76 -37.11
C ILE A 425 37.48 20.19 -35.71
N HIS A 426 36.59 19.33 -35.23
CA HIS A 426 36.77 18.50 -34.03
C HIS A 426 36.66 17.04 -34.45
N ALA A 427 37.73 16.26 -34.35
CA ALA A 427 37.71 14.85 -34.72
C ALA A 427 36.94 14.03 -33.67
N ILE A 428 36.04 13.14 -34.09
CA ILE A 428 35.21 12.31 -33.21
C ILE A 428 35.36 10.80 -33.47
N ASP A 429 35.09 9.99 -32.45
CA ASP A 429 35.25 8.53 -32.46
C ASP A 429 34.04 7.75 -33.02
N LYS A 430 32.90 8.40 -33.26
CA LYS A 430 31.68 7.78 -33.81
C LYS A 430 31.04 8.66 -34.89
N VAL A 431 30.34 8.04 -35.82
CA VAL A 431 29.47 8.76 -36.78
C VAL A 431 28.18 9.16 -36.06
N LEU A 432 27.88 10.46 -36.00
CA LEU A 432 26.66 11.01 -35.44
C LEU A 432 25.49 10.71 -36.38
N THR A 433 24.46 10.07 -35.86
CA THR A 433 23.23 9.79 -36.61
C THR A 433 22.13 10.74 -36.17
N PRO A 434 21.31 11.29 -37.08
CA PRO A 434 20.17 12.15 -36.71
C PRO A 434 19.09 11.50 -35.81
N THR A 435 19.22 10.22 -35.50
CA THR A 435 18.42 9.48 -34.50
C THR A 435 18.95 9.65 -33.08
N ASP A 436 20.22 10.03 -32.94
CA ASP A 436 20.85 10.40 -31.66
C ASP A 436 20.12 11.62 -31.12
N SER A 437 19.31 11.42 -30.10
CA SER A 437 18.30 12.37 -29.65
C SER A 437 18.92 13.29 -28.58
N PRO A 438 19.32 14.53 -28.91
CA PRO A 438 20.26 15.35 -28.10
C PRO A 438 19.73 15.80 -26.75
N ASN A 439 18.41 15.69 -26.53
CA ASN A 439 17.71 16.00 -25.29
C ASN A 439 16.94 14.77 -24.83
N ASP A 440 17.56 13.58 -24.83
CA ASP A 440 16.96 12.34 -24.31
C ASP A 440 16.61 12.46 -22.81
N VAL A 441 15.89 11.47 -22.27
CA VAL A 441 15.47 11.45 -20.86
C VAL A 441 16.67 11.52 -19.89
N PRO A 442 17.67 10.62 -19.92
CA PRO A 442 18.82 10.67 -19.00
C PRO A 442 19.56 12.00 -19.04
N ARG A 443 19.75 12.56 -20.24
CA ARG A 443 20.47 13.81 -20.46
C ARG A 443 19.68 15.03 -19.99
N THR A 444 18.37 15.06 -20.24
CA THR A 444 17.50 16.13 -19.72
C THR A 444 17.49 16.12 -18.19
N ALA A 445 17.50 14.93 -17.57
CA ALA A 445 17.63 14.80 -16.12
C ALA A 445 19.01 15.29 -15.61
N GLN A 446 20.11 14.89 -16.27
CA GLN A 446 21.46 15.36 -15.93
C GLN A 446 21.56 16.90 -15.93
N CYS A 447 20.93 17.55 -16.92
CA CYS A 447 21.02 18.99 -17.12
C CYS A 447 20.13 19.87 -16.22
N ASP A 448 19.14 19.29 -15.55
CA ASP A 448 18.32 20.00 -14.54
C ASP A 448 19.10 20.21 -13.22
N GLY A 449 20.01 19.27 -12.89
CA GLY A 449 20.86 19.34 -11.71
C GLY A 449 20.20 18.93 -10.39
N ASN A 450 18.90 18.62 -10.37
CA ASN A 450 18.21 18.06 -9.19
C ASN A 450 17.96 16.53 -9.28
N PHE A 451 18.58 15.86 -10.27
CA PHE A 451 18.44 14.42 -10.55
C PHE A 451 19.79 13.69 -10.56
N THR A 452 20.79 14.18 -9.83
CA THR A 452 22.14 13.59 -9.83
C THR A 452 22.12 12.13 -9.39
N THR A 453 21.37 11.83 -8.32
CA THR A 453 21.15 10.49 -7.77
C THR A 453 20.38 9.59 -8.75
N LEU A 454 19.41 10.15 -9.50
CA LEU A 454 18.65 9.41 -10.49
C LEU A 454 19.53 8.98 -11.68
N VAL A 455 20.37 9.89 -12.16
CA VAL A 455 21.29 9.64 -13.28
C VAL A 455 22.35 8.63 -12.87
N ASP A 456 22.96 8.79 -11.70
CA ASP A 456 23.90 7.81 -11.13
C ASP A 456 23.25 6.42 -10.97
N ALA A 457 22.01 6.37 -10.50
CA ALA A 457 21.24 5.12 -10.37
C ALA A 457 20.97 4.45 -11.74
N VAL A 458 20.59 5.23 -12.76
CA VAL A 458 20.35 4.75 -14.13
C VAL A 458 21.64 4.20 -14.76
N ILE A 459 22.78 4.83 -14.52
CA ILE A 459 24.10 4.35 -14.96
C ILE A 459 24.46 3.06 -14.22
N GLN A 460 24.33 3.02 -12.89
CA GLN A 460 24.66 1.86 -12.07
C GLN A 460 23.76 0.64 -12.36
N ALA A 461 22.49 0.87 -12.69
CA ALA A 461 21.55 -0.17 -13.10
C ALA A 461 21.71 -0.63 -14.58
N GLY A 462 22.63 -0.02 -15.34
CA GLY A 462 22.81 -0.33 -16.77
C GLY A 462 21.64 0.09 -17.66
N LEU A 463 20.77 0.99 -17.20
CA LEU A 463 19.57 1.43 -17.93
C LEU A 463 19.80 2.64 -18.85
N LEU A 464 21.01 3.22 -18.85
CA LEU A 464 21.36 4.40 -19.64
C LEU A 464 21.00 4.22 -21.12
N GLU A 465 21.55 3.22 -21.81
CA GLU A 465 21.29 2.97 -23.23
C GLU A 465 19.81 2.69 -23.52
N THR A 466 19.09 2.08 -22.58
CA THR A 466 17.64 1.83 -22.70
C THR A 466 16.85 3.14 -22.74
N LEU A 467 17.16 4.06 -21.82
CA LEU A 467 16.48 5.36 -21.71
C LEU A 467 17.00 6.42 -22.71
N GLN A 468 18.12 6.16 -23.39
CA GLN A 468 18.54 6.90 -24.60
C GLN A 468 17.92 6.36 -25.90
N GLY A 469 17.25 5.21 -25.86
CA GLY A 469 16.58 4.61 -27.02
C GLY A 469 15.45 5.46 -27.60
N THR A 470 14.86 5.03 -28.72
CA THR A 470 13.92 5.85 -29.53
C THR A 470 12.62 6.26 -28.83
N GLY A 471 12.27 5.65 -27.69
CA GLY A 471 11.04 5.94 -26.96
C GLY A 471 9.76 5.70 -27.78
N PRO A 472 8.66 6.42 -27.50
CA PRO A 472 8.51 7.43 -26.45
C PRO A 472 8.40 6.84 -25.04
N PHE A 473 9.04 7.49 -24.07
CA PHE A 473 8.94 7.16 -22.64
C PHE A 473 8.20 8.24 -21.85
N THR A 474 7.56 7.86 -20.75
CA THR A 474 7.14 8.80 -19.69
C THR A 474 7.89 8.43 -18.42
N VAL A 475 8.75 9.31 -17.92
CA VAL A 475 9.55 9.06 -16.72
C VAL A 475 9.11 9.97 -15.59
N PHE A 476 8.63 9.36 -14.51
CA PHE A 476 8.35 10.03 -13.25
C PHE A 476 9.68 10.16 -12.50
N ALA A 477 10.39 11.28 -12.67
CA ALA A 477 11.76 11.46 -12.19
C ALA A 477 11.80 11.95 -10.73
N PRO A 478 12.20 11.11 -9.75
CA PRO A 478 12.35 11.55 -8.37
C PRO A 478 13.57 12.45 -8.21
N THR A 479 13.38 13.56 -7.50
CA THR A 479 14.47 14.49 -7.17
C THR A 479 15.49 13.87 -6.22
N ASP A 480 16.69 14.47 -6.13
CA ASP A 480 17.73 14.09 -5.17
C ASP A 480 17.25 14.11 -3.71
N GLN A 481 16.33 15.02 -3.36
CA GLN A 481 15.69 15.03 -2.05
C GLN A 481 14.77 13.81 -1.84
N ALA A 482 14.07 13.36 -2.88
CA ALA A 482 13.18 12.20 -2.81
C ALA A 482 13.96 10.91 -2.50
N PHE A 483 15.14 10.72 -3.10
CA PHE A 483 16.03 9.60 -2.77
C PHE A 483 16.55 9.66 -1.33
N ALA A 484 16.91 10.86 -0.86
CA ALA A 484 17.35 11.07 0.51
C ALA A 484 16.24 10.78 1.53
N ASP A 485 15.01 11.22 1.26
CA ASP A 485 13.84 10.99 2.11
C ASP A 485 13.40 9.51 2.10
N ALA A 486 13.62 8.79 1.00
CA ALA A 486 13.45 7.34 0.90
C ALA A 486 14.59 6.54 1.58
N ASN A 487 15.65 7.20 2.05
CA ASN A 487 16.85 6.58 2.63
C ASN A 487 17.48 5.52 1.70
N ILE A 488 17.61 5.85 0.41
CA ILE A 488 18.24 4.99 -0.61
C ILE A 488 19.69 5.46 -0.81
N ASP A 489 20.66 4.61 -0.48
CA ASP A 489 22.09 4.84 -0.75
C ASP A 489 22.54 3.91 -1.90
N LEU A 490 23.02 4.47 -3.00
CA LEU A 490 23.44 3.69 -4.18
C LEU A 490 24.61 2.74 -3.89
N SER A 491 25.40 2.98 -2.83
CA SER A 491 26.49 2.08 -2.45
C SER A 491 26.03 0.71 -1.95
N ASP A 492 24.78 0.60 -1.46
CA ASP A 492 24.17 -0.67 -1.08
C ASP A 492 23.82 -1.56 -2.30
N TYR A 493 23.65 -0.97 -3.49
CA TYR A 493 23.25 -1.65 -4.73
C TYR A 493 24.43 -2.02 -5.63
N THR A 494 25.60 -2.29 -5.06
CA THR A 494 26.85 -2.55 -5.81
C THR A 494 27.13 -4.02 -6.12
N THR A 495 26.27 -4.94 -5.66
CA THR A 495 26.28 -6.36 -6.07
C THR A 495 25.45 -6.58 -7.32
N PRO A 496 25.65 -7.67 -8.10
CA PRO A 496 24.80 -7.98 -9.26
C PRO A 496 23.32 -8.06 -8.90
N GLU A 497 22.99 -8.71 -7.78
CA GLU A 497 21.61 -8.80 -7.28
C GLU A 497 21.04 -7.42 -6.89
N GLY A 498 21.86 -6.54 -6.31
CA GLY A 498 21.46 -5.16 -5.99
C GLY A 498 21.27 -4.31 -7.25
N MET A 499 22.09 -4.51 -8.28
CA MET A 499 21.92 -3.83 -9.57
C MET A 499 20.61 -4.25 -10.26
N ASP A 500 20.21 -5.52 -10.15
CA ASP A 500 18.91 -6.01 -10.62
C ASP A 500 17.73 -5.42 -9.81
N GLU A 501 17.85 -5.31 -8.48
CA GLU A 501 16.86 -4.65 -7.62
C GLU A 501 16.71 -3.15 -7.98
N LEU A 502 17.83 -2.45 -8.16
CA LEU A 502 17.86 -1.03 -8.57
C LEU A 502 17.27 -0.84 -9.97
N ALA A 503 17.57 -1.74 -10.91
CA ALA A 503 17.00 -1.71 -12.25
C ALA A 503 15.47 -1.91 -12.24
N ASN A 504 14.94 -2.76 -11.35
CA ASN A 504 13.49 -2.94 -11.22
C ASN A 504 12.83 -1.74 -10.55
N LEU A 505 13.44 -1.15 -9.50
CA LEU A 505 12.99 0.11 -8.90
C LEU A 505 12.90 1.23 -9.95
N LEU A 506 13.92 1.38 -10.80
CA LEU A 506 13.92 2.41 -11.84
C LEU A 506 12.91 2.13 -12.95
N LYS A 507 12.70 0.88 -13.37
CA LYS A 507 11.63 0.52 -14.32
C LYS A 507 10.24 0.87 -13.80
N HIS A 508 10.01 0.84 -12.48
CA HIS A 508 8.75 1.26 -11.88
C HIS A 508 8.42 2.76 -12.10
N HIS A 509 9.45 3.58 -12.32
CA HIS A 509 9.31 5.02 -12.60
C HIS A 509 9.03 5.33 -14.08
N VAL A 510 9.01 4.33 -14.96
CA VAL A 510 8.90 4.52 -16.41
C VAL A 510 7.62 3.87 -16.94
N VAL A 511 6.87 4.62 -17.74
CA VAL A 511 5.74 4.12 -18.53
C VAL A 511 6.10 4.19 -20.01
N ALA A 512 5.72 3.16 -20.78
CA ALA A 512 5.87 3.17 -22.23
C ALA A 512 4.80 4.06 -22.88
N GLY A 513 5.19 4.95 -23.79
CA GLY A 513 4.33 5.98 -24.37
C GLY A 513 4.63 7.38 -23.83
N GLU A 514 4.22 8.41 -24.57
CA GLU A 514 4.22 9.81 -24.12
C GLU A 514 2.87 10.12 -23.46
N VAL A 515 2.88 10.31 -22.15
CA VAL A 515 1.67 10.58 -21.33
C VAL A 515 1.82 11.95 -20.69
N PRO A 516 1.39 13.03 -21.38
CA PRO A 516 1.44 14.37 -20.81
C PRO A 516 0.44 14.50 -19.65
N SER A 517 0.66 15.46 -18.76
CA SER A 517 -0.18 15.67 -17.56
C SER A 517 -1.65 15.91 -17.91
N SER A 518 -1.91 16.53 -19.07
CA SER A 518 -3.25 16.75 -19.62
C SER A 518 -3.98 15.49 -20.11
N ALA A 519 -3.28 14.36 -20.27
CA ALA A 519 -3.88 13.06 -20.60
C ALA A 519 -4.24 12.26 -19.34
N LEU A 520 -3.77 12.67 -18.16
CA LEU A 520 -4.08 12.03 -16.89
C LEU A 520 -5.43 12.53 -16.37
N SER A 521 -6.18 11.63 -15.73
CA SER A 521 -7.43 11.93 -15.05
C SER A 521 -7.47 11.25 -13.69
N ASP A 522 -8.29 11.76 -12.77
CA ASP A 522 -8.45 11.12 -11.46
C ASP A 522 -8.92 9.67 -11.62
N CYS A 523 -8.34 8.77 -10.83
CA CYS A 523 -8.58 7.32 -10.86
C CYS A 523 -8.23 6.61 -12.18
N MET A 524 -7.42 7.26 -13.04
CA MET A 524 -6.71 6.57 -14.11
C MET A 524 -5.62 5.68 -13.52
N SER A 525 -5.44 4.48 -14.06
CA SER A 525 -4.31 3.62 -13.77
C SER A 525 -3.65 3.11 -15.06
N THR A 526 -2.35 2.89 -15.00
CA THR A 526 -1.55 2.25 -16.06
C THR A 526 -0.61 1.22 -15.43
N HIS A 527 0.28 0.61 -16.22
CA HIS A 527 1.40 -0.18 -15.71
C HIS A 527 2.71 0.50 -16.07
N ALA A 528 3.68 0.46 -15.16
CA ALA A 528 5.07 0.80 -15.44
C ALA A 528 5.76 -0.33 -16.24
N ILE A 529 7.00 -0.10 -16.69
CA ILE A 529 7.77 -1.05 -17.49
C ILE A 529 8.10 -2.34 -16.72
N ASP A 530 8.14 -2.29 -15.39
CA ASP A 530 8.29 -3.48 -14.53
C ASP A 530 7.01 -4.35 -14.45
N GLY A 531 5.90 -3.88 -15.03
CA GLY A 531 4.60 -4.55 -15.00
C GLY A 531 3.79 -4.31 -13.73
N ASN A 532 4.29 -3.51 -12.78
CA ASN A 532 3.52 -3.10 -11.61
C ASN A 532 2.60 -1.91 -11.98
N PRO A 533 1.40 -1.81 -11.37
CA PRO A 533 0.48 -0.72 -11.65
C PRO A 533 1.03 0.63 -11.17
N LEU A 534 0.54 1.70 -11.78
CA LEU A 534 0.63 3.09 -11.31
C LEU A 534 -0.78 3.69 -11.29
N SER A 535 -1.13 4.42 -10.25
CA SER A 535 -2.44 5.07 -10.05
C SER A 535 -2.27 6.58 -9.98
N PHE A 536 -3.09 7.29 -10.73
CA PHE A 536 -3.03 8.74 -10.88
C PHE A 536 -4.18 9.43 -10.15
N THR A 537 -3.86 10.53 -9.48
CA THR A 537 -4.83 11.43 -8.85
C THR A 537 -4.70 12.81 -9.48
N VAL A 538 -5.83 13.41 -9.89
CA VAL A 538 -5.86 14.75 -10.49
C VAL A 538 -6.91 15.59 -9.77
N LYS A 539 -6.47 16.29 -8.72
CA LYS A 539 -7.30 17.22 -7.93
C LYS A 539 -6.84 18.66 -8.17
N ASP A 540 -5.98 19.18 -7.30
CA ASP A 540 -5.31 20.48 -7.47
C ASP A 540 -3.93 20.36 -8.15
N THR A 541 -3.29 19.18 -8.01
CA THR A 541 -2.05 18.77 -8.67
C THR A 541 -2.20 17.35 -9.22
N VAL A 542 -1.27 16.93 -10.08
CA VAL A 542 -1.13 15.52 -10.49
C VAL A 542 -0.31 14.80 -9.43
N MET A 543 -0.76 13.60 -9.05
CA MET A 543 0.00 12.68 -8.19
C MET A 543 0.03 11.28 -8.81
N VAL A 544 1.11 10.52 -8.55
CA VAL A 544 1.30 9.12 -8.97
C VAL A 544 1.74 8.29 -7.76
N ASN A 545 1.00 7.24 -7.41
CA ASN A 545 1.22 6.41 -6.20
C ASN A 545 1.50 7.21 -4.90
N GLY A 546 0.86 8.38 -4.77
CA GLY A 546 1.04 9.29 -3.64
C GLY A 546 2.23 10.26 -3.74
N ALA A 547 3.11 10.13 -4.73
CA ALA A 547 4.13 11.13 -5.05
C ALA A 547 3.49 12.31 -5.82
N THR A 548 3.81 13.54 -5.46
CA THR A 548 3.33 14.75 -6.14
C THR A 548 4.18 15.04 -7.37
N VAL A 549 3.56 15.25 -8.52
CA VAL A 549 4.24 15.83 -9.69
C VAL A 549 4.43 17.32 -9.44
N THR A 550 5.66 17.72 -9.15
CA THR A 550 6.05 19.10 -8.81
C THR A 550 6.35 19.95 -10.04
N ASN A 551 6.84 19.34 -11.13
CA ASN A 551 7.04 19.99 -12.43
C ASN A 551 6.63 18.99 -13.54
N PRO A 552 5.41 19.10 -14.10
CA PRO A 552 4.93 18.23 -15.17
C PRO A 552 5.47 18.65 -16.55
N ASP A 553 5.37 17.73 -17.51
CA ASP A 553 5.53 17.99 -18.95
C ASP A 553 6.91 18.54 -19.37
N VAL A 554 8.00 18.09 -18.74
CA VAL A 554 9.36 18.39 -19.19
C VAL A 554 9.64 17.57 -20.46
N SER A 555 9.55 18.24 -21.62
CA SER A 555 9.69 17.61 -22.93
C SER A 555 11.14 17.16 -23.20
N THR A 556 11.28 15.92 -23.69
CA THR A 556 12.55 15.31 -24.12
C THR A 556 12.40 14.83 -25.56
N SER A 557 13.51 14.58 -26.27
CA SER A 557 13.45 14.12 -27.68
C SER A 557 12.97 12.68 -27.86
N ASN A 558 12.89 11.90 -26.77
CA ASN A 558 12.38 10.52 -26.77
C ASN A 558 11.29 10.29 -25.70
N GLY A 559 10.58 11.33 -25.27
CA GLY A 559 9.56 11.19 -24.23
C GLY A 559 9.21 12.47 -23.46
N VAL A 560 8.70 12.27 -22.25
CA VAL A 560 8.35 13.32 -21.29
C VAL A 560 8.80 12.93 -19.88
N ILE A 561 9.32 13.90 -19.13
CA ILE A 561 9.64 13.77 -17.71
C ILE A 561 8.58 14.49 -16.87
N HIS A 562 8.10 13.81 -15.83
CA HIS A 562 7.29 14.40 -14.76
C HIS A 562 8.11 14.37 -13.47
N VAL A 563 8.47 15.53 -12.94
CA VAL A 563 9.31 15.60 -11.74
C VAL A 563 8.50 15.29 -10.49
N ILE A 564 8.93 14.32 -9.67
CA ILE A 564 8.22 13.89 -8.46
C ILE A 564 9.00 14.13 -7.17
N ASP A 565 8.27 14.34 -6.06
CA ASP A 565 8.81 14.63 -4.72
C ASP A 565 9.13 13.39 -3.87
N LYS A 566 8.72 12.19 -4.29
CA LYS A 566 8.92 10.91 -3.60
C LYS A 566 9.35 9.84 -4.60
N VAL A 567 10.27 8.95 -4.22
CA VAL A 567 10.59 7.73 -4.99
C VAL A 567 9.38 6.79 -4.99
N LEU A 568 9.01 6.29 -6.17
CA LEU A 568 7.98 5.27 -6.36
C LEU A 568 8.57 3.90 -6.05
N MET A 569 8.16 3.31 -4.93
CA MET A 569 8.55 1.95 -4.59
C MET A 569 7.64 0.96 -5.34
N PRO A 570 8.13 -0.18 -5.86
CA PRO A 570 7.28 -1.23 -6.42
C PRO A 570 6.27 -1.83 -5.41
N THR A 571 6.45 -1.55 -4.11
CA THR A 571 5.53 -1.88 -3.01
C THR A 571 4.54 -0.77 -2.69
N ASP A 572 4.64 0.43 -3.29
CA ASP A 572 3.61 1.47 -3.16
C ASP A 572 2.37 0.99 -3.90
N THR A 573 1.41 0.45 -3.15
CA THR A 573 0.30 -0.33 -3.67
C THR A 573 -0.79 0.60 -4.25
N PRO A 574 -0.91 0.79 -5.58
CA PRO A 574 -1.60 1.95 -6.17
C PRO A 574 -3.13 1.96 -6.00
N ASN A 575 -3.67 0.79 -5.71
CA ASN A 575 -5.08 0.53 -5.42
C ASN A 575 -5.19 0.04 -3.98
N ASP A 576 -4.54 0.70 -3.02
CA ASP A 576 -4.78 0.43 -1.60
C ASP A 576 -6.29 0.57 -1.25
N VAL A 577 -6.69 0.07 -0.08
CA VAL A 577 -8.11 0.08 0.29
C VAL A 577 -8.71 1.50 0.29
N PRO A 578 -8.11 2.53 0.93
CA PRO A 578 -8.58 3.90 0.86
C PRO A 578 -8.72 4.45 -0.58
N ARG A 579 -7.75 4.22 -1.45
CA ARG A 579 -7.75 4.73 -2.84
C ARG A 579 -8.79 4.01 -3.70
N THR A 580 -8.93 2.70 -3.55
CA THR A 580 -9.97 1.92 -4.23
C THR A 580 -11.38 2.37 -3.82
N ALA A 581 -11.56 2.71 -2.54
CA ALA A 581 -12.81 3.31 -2.06
C ALA A 581 -13.02 4.76 -2.58
N GLU A 582 -11.98 5.57 -2.70
CA GLU A 582 -12.11 6.92 -3.25
C GLU A 582 -12.61 6.92 -4.71
N CYS A 583 -12.14 5.95 -5.51
CA CYS A 583 -12.37 5.93 -6.95
C CYS A 583 -13.76 5.45 -7.43
N ASP A 584 -14.54 4.78 -6.58
CA ASP A 584 -15.92 4.38 -6.92
C ASP A 584 -16.93 5.53 -6.80
N GLY A 585 -16.57 6.60 -6.05
CA GLY A 585 -17.40 7.79 -5.84
C GLY A 585 -18.58 7.62 -4.86
N ASN A 586 -18.92 6.40 -4.45
CA ASN A 586 -20.01 6.11 -3.49
C ASN A 586 -19.56 5.91 -2.04
N TYR A 587 -18.27 6.13 -1.74
CA TYR A 587 -17.65 5.93 -0.42
C TYR A 587 -16.99 7.20 0.12
N SER A 588 -17.45 8.39 -0.30
CA SER A 588 -16.87 9.68 0.07
C SER A 588 -16.88 9.94 1.58
N SER A 589 -17.92 9.46 2.28
CA SER A 589 -18.08 9.50 3.74
C SER A 589 -17.11 8.56 4.44
N LEU A 590 -16.87 7.37 3.88
CA LEU A 590 -15.91 6.40 4.42
C LEU A 590 -14.48 6.96 4.33
N VAL A 591 -14.07 7.46 3.16
CA VAL A 591 -12.73 8.05 2.97
C VAL A 591 -12.55 9.26 3.88
N SER A 592 -13.56 10.14 3.98
CA SER A 592 -13.54 11.28 4.91
C SER A 592 -13.40 10.84 6.38
N ALA A 593 -14.10 9.77 6.78
CA ALA A 593 -14.01 9.21 8.12
C ALA A 593 -12.62 8.61 8.42
N ILE A 594 -12.02 7.90 7.46
CA ILE A 594 -10.66 7.32 7.57
C ILE A 594 -9.62 8.42 7.79
N VAL A 595 -9.71 9.52 7.03
CA VAL A 595 -8.82 10.68 7.20
C VAL A 595 -9.03 11.36 8.56
N GLN A 596 -10.28 11.61 8.95
CA GLN A 596 -10.60 12.28 10.22
C GLN A 596 -10.18 11.44 11.45
N ALA A 597 -10.28 10.11 11.35
CA ALA A 597 -9.87 9.15 12.37
C ALA A 597 -8.35 8.84 12.38
N GLU A 598 -7.56 9.50 11.53
CA GLU A 598 -6.10 9.32 11.41
C GLU A 598 -5.71 7.86 11.08
N LEU A 599 -6.56 7.15 10.33
CA LEU A 599 -6.36 5.75 9.91
C LEU A 599 -5.86 5.60 8.47
N LEU A 600 -5.65 6.69 7.73
CA LEU A 600 -5.22 6.66 6.32
C LEU A 600 -3.94 5.83 6.15
N GLU A 601 -2.83 6.25 6.75
CA GLU A 601 -1.54 5.54 6.69
C GLU A 601 -1.64 4.07 7.14
N THR A 602 -2.51 3.77 8.12
CA THR A 602 -2.74 2.40 8.60
C THR A 602 -3.38 1.50 7.55
N LEU A 603 -4.32 2.04 6.76
CA LEU A 603 -5.02 1.30 5.69
C LEU A 603 -4.31 1.38 4.34
N GLN A 604 -3.24 2.16 4.22
CA GLN A 604 -2.31 2.15 3.07
C GLN A 604 -1.10 1.24 3.30
N GLY A 605 -0.79 0.90 4.56
CA GLY A 605 0.33 0.02 4.91
C GLY A 605 0.18 -1.44 4.45
N ASP A 606 1.18 -2.25 4.78
CA ASP A 606 1.25 -3.67 4.40
C ASP A 606 0.05 -4.47 4.93
N GLY A 607 -0.72 -5.02 4.00
CA GLY A 607 -1.84 -5.92 4.28
C GLY A 607 -1.42 -7.40 4.38
N PRO A 608 -2.31 -8.35 4.02
CA PRO A 608 -3.64 -8.14 3.46
C PRO A 608 -4.66 -7.71 4.51
N PHE A 609 -5.49 -6.71 4.18
CA PHE A 609 -6.70 -6.37 4.92
C PHE A 609 -7.94 -6.96 4.25
N THR A 610 -9.01 -7.21 5.02
CA THR A 610 -10.36 -7.32 4.47
C THR A 610 -11.22 -6.22 5.07
N VAL A 611 -11.74 -5.33 4.23
CA VAL A 611 -12.48 -4.15 4.68
C VAL A 611 -13.92 -4.19 4.20
N PHE A 612 -14.83 -4.16 5.16
CA PHE A 612 -16.27 -4.07 4.92
C PHE A 612 -16.65 -2.59 4.75
N ALA A 613 -16.59 -2.09 3.52
CA ALA A 613 -16.74 -0.67 3.21
C ALA A 613 -18.24 -0.25 3.17
N PRO A 614 -18.73 0.62 4.07
CA PRO A 614 -20.10 1.12 4.00
C PRO A 614 -20.26 2.16 2.89
N THR A 615 -21.35 2.07 2.13
CA THR A 615 -21.76 3.11 1.18
C THR A 615 -22.07 4.46 1.86
N ASP A 616 -22.04 5.56 1.12
CA ASP A 616 -22.48 6.87 1.61
C ASP A 616 -23.93 6.85 2.13
N GLN A 617 -24.79 6.03 1.52
CA GLN A 617 -26.16 5.81 2.02
C GLN A 617 -26.18 5.07 3.37
N ALA A 618 -25.23 4.16 3.62
CA ALA A 618 -25.08 3.49 4.91
C ALA A 618 -24.74 4.47 6.04
N PHE A 619 -23.80 5.41 5.79
CA PHE A 619 -23.46 6.48 6.72
C PHE A 619 -24.67 7.41 7.00
N ALA A 620 -25.40 7.79 5.96
CA ALA A 620 -26.62 8.59 6.09
C ALA A 620 -27.72 7.85 6.91
N ASN A 621 -27.92 6.55 6.66
CA ASN A 621 -28.88 5.72 7.41
C ASN A 621 -28.49 5.55 8.88
N ALA A 622 -27.18 5.48 9.18
CA ALA A 622 -26.66 5.42 10.54
C ALA A 622 -26.73 6.77 11.29
N ASN A 623 -27.15 7.86 10.62
CA ASN A 623 -27.17 9.23 11.14
C ASN A 623 -25.80 9.68 11.71
N ILE A 624 -24.71 9.20 11.09
CA ILE A 624 -23.34 9.58 11.47
C ILE A 624 -23.00 10.90 10.78
N VAL A 625 -22.90 11.97 11.57
CA VAL A 625 -22.47 13.30 11.09
C VAL A 625 -21.01 13.50 11.49
N LEU A 626 -20.10 13.51 10.52
CA LEU A 626 -18.65 13.53 10.80
C LEU A 626 -18.19 14.72 11.65
N SER A 627 -18.82 15.89 11.55
CA SER A 627 -18.48 17.06 12.40
C SER A 627 -18.67 16.81 13.90
N ASP A 628 -19.50 15.84 14.29
CA ASP A 628 -19.73 15.51 15.70
C ASP A 628 -18.53 14.73 16.30
N TYR A 629 -17.62 14.24 15.45
CA TYR A 629 -16.42 13.48 15.81
C TYR A 629 -15.12 14.31 15.79
N ASP A 630 -15.19 15.63 15.56
CA ASP A 630 -14.00 16.52 15.49
C ASP A 630 -13.25 16.69 16.83
N THR A 631 -13.80 16.22 17.95
CA THR A 631 -13.12 16.20 19.25
C THR A 631 -12.09 15.06 19.34
N PRO A 632 -11.06 15.15 20.20
CA PRO A 632 -10.12 14.04 20.43
C PRO A 632 -10.82 12.73 20.82
N GLU A 633 -11.84 12.80 21.67
CA GLU A 633 -12.66 11.66 22.08
C GLU A 633 -13.55 11.15 20.93
N GLY A 634 -14.02 12.05 20.07
CA GLY A 634 -14.74 11.74 18.84
C GLY A 634 -13.87 10.95 17.87
N LYS A 635 -12.67 11.42 17.56
CA LYS A 635 -11.69 10.73 16.71
C LYS A 635 -11.37 9.32 17.20
N VAL A 636 -11.15 9.14 18.52
CA VAL A 636 -10.93 7.81 19.11
C VAL A 636 -12.15 6.90 18.92
N SER A 637 -13.37 7.44 19.07
CA SER A 637 -14.62 6.70 18.86
C SER A 637 -14.80 6.29 17.39
N LEU A 638 -14.54 7.21 16.46
CA LEU A 638 -14.59 6.97 15.01
C LEU A 638 -13.54 5.95 14.57
N SER A 639 -12.32 6.05 15.09
CA SER A 639 -11.23 5.08 14.86
C SER A 639 -11.62 3.67 15.33
N ASN A 640 -12.26 3.55 16.50
CA ASN A 640 -12.77 2.26 17.00
C ASN A 640 -13.89 1.67 16.10
N ILE A 641 -14.79 2.52 15.58
CA ILE A 641 -15.84 2.10 14.63
C ILE A 641 -15.20 1.61 13.32
N LEU A 642 -14.28 2.38 12.73
CA LEU A 642 -13.64 2.02 11.46
C LEU A 642 -12.79 0.75 11.59
N ARG A 643 -12.05 0.59 12.69
CA ARG A 643 -11.31 -0.65 12.98
C ARG A 643 -12.20 -1.88 13.21
N TYR A 644 -13.50 -1.70 13.44
CA TYR A 644 -14.47 -2.81 13.47
C TYR A 644 -14.87 -3.29 12.07
N HIS A 645 -14.71 -2.44 11.05
CA HIS A 645 -14.98 -2.79 9.64
C HIS A 645 -13.81 -3.53 8.98
N VAL A 646 -12.70 -3.75 9.69
CA VAL A 646 -11.46 -4.31 9.14
C VAL A 646 -11.16 -5.63 9.83
N VAL A 647 -10.91 -6.69 9.05
CA VAL A 647 -10.29 -7.94 9.50
C VAL A 647 -8.84 -7.96 9.03
N ALA A 648 -7.93 -8.39 9.89
CA ALA A 648 -6.54 -8.64 9.52
C ALA A 648 -6.44 -9.98 8.79
N GLY A 649 -5.95 -9.97 7.55
CA GLY A 649 -5.96 -11.13 6.66
C GLY A 649 -6.86 -10.93 5.44
N SER A 650 -6.70 -11.82 4.46
CA SER A 650 -7.58 -11.91 3.29
C SER A 650 -8.72 -12.91 3.56
N LEU A 651 -9.96 -12.42 3.51
CA LEU A 651 -11.19 -13.20 3.62
C LEU A 651 -12.03 -13.00 2.34
N PRO A 652 -11.74 -13.75 1.26
CA PRO A 652 -12.56 -13.72 0.06
C PRO A 652 -13.97 -14.26 0.34
N ALA A 653 -14.97 -13.85 -0.45
CA ALA A 653 -16.36 -14.26 -0.25
C ALA A 653 -16.55 -15.78 -0.38
N ALA A 654 -15.71 -16.47 -1.15
CA ALA A 654 -15.68 -17.94 -1.22
C ALA A 654 -15.33 -18.63 0.11
N ASN A 655 -14.70 -17.92 1.05
CA ASN A 655 -14.39 -18.42 2.40
C ASN A 655 -15.44 -18.00 3.44
N ILE A 656 -16.32 -17.05 3.12
CA ILE A 656 -17.43 -16.65 4.00
C ILE A 656 -18.46 -17.79 4.00
N SER A 657 -18.68 -18.37 5.17
CA SER A 657 -19.63 -19.46 5.39
C SER A 657 -20.67 -19.08 6.43
N ASP A 658 -21.83 -19.74 6.40
CA ASP A 658 -22.89 -19.46 7.36
C ASP A 658 -22.42 -19.78 8.78
N CYS A 659 -22.86 -18.97 9.75
CA CYS A 659 -22.46 -19.04 11.16
C CYS A 659 -20.98 -18.79 11.49
N MET A 660 -20.13 -18.51 10.50
CA MET A 660 -18.72 -18.13 10.69
C MET A 660 -18.58 -16.87 11.57
N THR A 661 -17.49 -16.78 12.30
CA THR A 661 -17.10 -15.59 13.07
C THR A 661 -15.63 -15.27 12.86
N GLU A 662 -15.30 -13.99 12.70
CA GLU A 662 -13.91 -13.51 12.63
C GLU A 662 -13.66 -12.42 13.68
N THR A 663 -12.39 -12.09 13.91
CA THR A 663 -12.02 -10.99 14.82
C THR A 663 -11.61 -9.75 14.03
N ALA A 664 -12.30 -8.63 14.26
CA ALA A 664 -11.93 -7.35 13.67
C ALA A 664 -10.66 -6.75 14.31
N VAL A 665 -10.05 -5.77 13.66
CA VAL A 665 -8.81 -5.11 14.08
C VAL A 665 -8.97 -4.28 15.38
N ASN A 666 -10.20 -4.03 15.84
CA ASN A 666 -10.46 -3.49 17.19
C ASN A 666 -10.56 -4.58 18.29
N GLY A 667 -10.45 -5.87 17.94
CA GLY A 667 -10.51 -7.01 18.85
C GLY A 667 -11.91 -7.57 19.14
N GLN A 668 -12.96 -7.00 18.55
CA GLN A 668 -14.33 -7.52 18.69
C GLN A 668 -14.69 -8.51 17.58
N PRO A 669 -15.59 -9.48 17.86
CA PRO A 669 -16.02 -10.45 16.87
C PRO A 669 -16.97 -9.83 15.84
N LEU A 670 -16.79 -10.23 14.59
CA LEU A 670 -17.76 -10.15 13.50
C LEU A 670 -18.42 -11.52 13.33
N SER A 671 -19.68 -11.53 12.90
CA SER A 671 -20.39 -12.75 12.51
C SER A 671 -20.89 -12.64 11.09
N PHE A 672 -20.79 -13.75 10.37
CA PHE A 672 -21.30 -13.88 9.01
C PHE A 672 -22.53 -14.79 8.97
N SER A 673 -23.40 -14.50 8.02
CA SER A 673 -24.48 -15.41 7.61
C SER A 673 -24.59 -15.43 6.09
N VAL A 674 -25.03 -16.56 5.53
CA VAL A 674 -25.11 -16.77 4.07
C VAL A 674 -26.52 -17.19 3.69
N GLY A 675 -27.35 -16.20 3.36
CA GLY A 675 -28.70 -16.38 2.83
C GLY A 675 -28.73 -16.31 1.30
N ALA A 676 -29.65 -15.51 0.75
CA ALA A 676 -29.64 -15.15 -0.68
C ALA A 676 -28.42 -14.29 -1.07
N THR A 677 -27.89 -13.54 -0.09
CA THR A 677 -26.65 -12.76 -0.13
C THR A 677 -25.90 -13.01 1.19
N ALA A 678 -24.58 -12.83 1.20
CA ALA A 678 -23.81 -12.85 2.45
C ALA A 678 -24.08 -11.58 3.27
N SER A 679 -24.04 -11.69 4.59
CA SER A 679 -24.13 -10.54 5.51
C SER A 679 -23.06 -10.61 6.59
N VAL A 680 -22.70 -9.46 7.14
CA VAL A 680 -21.80 -9.32 8.29
C VAL A 680 -22.48 -8.48 9.38
N ASN A 681 -22.69 -9.06 10.55
CA ASN A 681 -23.47 -8.47 11.66
C ASN A 681 -24.87 -7.93 11.24
N GLY A 682 -25.49 -8.54 10.22
CA GLY A 682 -26.76 -8.07 9.64
C GLY A 682 -26.65 -6.87 8.70
N ALA A 683 -25.45 -6.44 8.31
CA ALA A 683 -25.22 -5.59 7.13
C ALA A 683 -25.07 -6.46 5.88
N THR A 684 -25.84 -6.20 4.83
CA THR A 684 -25.81 -6.96 3.58
C THR A 684 -24.52 -6.66 2.83
N ILE A 685 -23.79 -7.69 2.40
CA ILE A 685 -22.68 -7.52 1.46
C ILE A 685 -23.26 -7.41 0.04
N THR A 686 -23.20 -6.20 -0.50
CA THR A 686 -23.81 -5.80 -1.78
C THR A 686 -22.87 -5.98 -2.98
N ALA A 687 -21.56 -5.92 -2.75
CA ALA A 687 -20.53 -6.34 -3.70
C ALA A 687 -19.39 -7.04 -2.94
N THR A 688 -18.85 -8.10 -3.53
CA THR A 688 -17.84 -8.98 -2.92
C THR A 688 -16.55 -8.96 -3.70
N ASP A 689 -15.43 -9.22 -3.01
CA ASP A 689 -14.13 -9.50 -3.63
C ASP A 689 -13.60 -8.36 -4.54
N VAL A 690 -13.89 -7.10 -4.19
CA VAL A 690 -13.30 -5.94 -4.87
C VAL A 690 -11.80 -5.90 -4.54
N PRO A 691 -10.90 -6.06 -5.53
CA PRO A 691 -9.48 -6.22 -5.26
C PRO A 691 -8.83 -4.88 -4.91
N ALA A 692 -8.10 -4.85 -3.79
CA ALA A 692 -7.17 -3.79 -3.44
C ALA A 692 -5.75 -4.36 -3.40
N SER A 693 -4.73 -3.57 -3.72
CA SER A 693 -3.35 -4.06 -3.78
C SER A 693 -2.76 -4.39 -2.39
N ASN A 694 -3.39 -3.93 -1.30
CA ASN A 694 -3.11 -4.38 0.07
C ASN A 694 -4.30 -5.10 0.73
N GLY A 695 -5.29 -5.61 -0.03
CA GLY A 695 -6.45 -6.28 0.58
C GLY A 695 -7.62 -6.63 -0.32
N ILE A 696 -8.77 -6.86 0.31
CA ILE A 696 -10.07 -7.07 -0.35
C ILE A 696 -11.10 -6.13 0.27
N ILE A 697 -11.95 -5.53 -0.56
CA ILE A 697 -13.11 -4.76 -0.11
C ILE A 697 -14.39 -5.57 -0.35
N HIS A 698 -15.23 -5.63 0.68
CA HIS A 698 -16.63 -6.09 0.61
C HIS A 698 -17.54 -4.90 0.88
N VAL A 699 -18.41 -4.54 -0.04
CA VAL A 699 -19.25 -3.34 0.08
C VAL A 699 -20.50 -3.65 0.88
N ILE A 700 -20.81 -2.86 1.92
CA ILE A 700 -21.95 -3.08 2.81
C ILE A 700 -22.98 -1.94 2.81
N ASP A 701 -24.24 -2.29 3.10
CA ASP A 701 -25.40 -1.37 3.12
C ASP A 701 -25.64 -0.65 4.46
N LYS A 702 -24.92 -1.02 5.51
CA LYS A 702 -25.07 -0.51 6.89
C LYS A 702 -23.71 -0.36 7.56
N VAL A 703 -23.51 0.71 8.33
CA VAL A 703 -22.28 0.89 9.15
C VAL A 703 -22.26 -0.10 10.31
N LEU A 704 -21.15 -0.80 10.49
CA LEU A 704 -20.93 -1.74 11.59
C LEU A 704 -20.59 -1.01 12.88
N THR A 705 -21.38 -1.23 13.94
CA THR A 705 -21.13 -0.65 15.26
C THR A 705 -20.49 -1.67 16.20
N PRO A 706 -19.31 -1.37 16.78
CA PRO A 706 -18.62 -2.14 17.82
C PRO A 706 -19.51 -2.91 18.82
N THR A 707 -19.60 -4.24 18.72
CA THR A 707 -20.33 -5.09 19.68
C THR A 707 -19.56 -6.38 20.04
N SER A 708 -19.73 -6.87 21.26
CA SER A 708 -19.23 -8.17 21.70
C SER A 708 -20.12 -9.35 21.29
N THR A 709 -21.35 -9.09 20.87
CA THR A 709 -22.36 -10.10 20.54
C THR A 709 -22.91 -9.84 19.13
N PRO A 710 -22.20 -10.21 18.05
CA PRO A 710 -22.54 -9.80 16.68
C PRO A 710 -23.76 -10.52 16.07
N LYS A 711 -24.10 -11.72 16.57
CA LYS A 711 -25.24 -12.52 16.09
C LYS A 711 -26.54 -12.03 16.70
N ASN A 712 -27.54 -11.67 15.90
CA ASN A 712 -28.91 -11.45 16.37
C ASN A 712 -29.56 -12.77 16.83
N ILE A 713 -30.69 -12.71 17.52
CA ILE A 713 -31.33 -13.92 18.09
C ILE A 713 -31.59 -15.03 17.04
N PRO A 714 -32.19 -14.78 15.87
CA PRO A 714 -32.36 -15.82 14.84
C PRO A 714 -31.04 -16.45 14.39
N THR A 715 -30.00 -15.63 14.20
CA THR A 715 -28.66 -16.13 13.82
C THR A 715 -28.02 -16.94 14.95
N THR A 716 -28.08 -16.46 16.19
CA THR A 716 -27.55 -17.19 17.36
C THR A 716 -28.25 -18.53 17.52
N ALA A 717 -29.58 -18.58 17.37
CA ALA A 717 -30.37 -19.81 17.46
C ALA A 717 -29.99 -20.82 16.37
N GLY A 718 -29.97 -20.41 15.09
CA GLY A 718 -29.59 -21.30 13.98
C GLY A 718 -28.16 -21.82 14.12
N CYS A 719 -27.24 -20.99 14.60
CA CYS A 719 -25.84 -21.38 14.77
C CYS A 719 -25.55 -22.37 15.91
N THR A 720 -26.54 -22.78 16.71
CA THR A 720 -26.34 -23.90 17.66
C THR A 720 -26.52 -25.27 17.01
N GLY A 721 -27.15 -25.36 15.83
CA GLY A 721 -27.53 -26.62 15.18
C GLY A 721 -28.54 -27.46 15.97
N SER A 722 -29.33 -26.81 16.85
CA SER A 722 -30.34 -27.45 17.72
C SER A 722 -31.68 -26.71 17.74
N HIS A 723 -31.85 -25.73 16.85
CA HIS A 723 -33.03 -24.86 16.75
C HIS A 723 -33.46 -24.66 15.28
N ASP A 724 -33.11 -25.57 14.37
CA ASP A 724 -33.42 -25.43 12.94
C ASP A 724 -34.94 -25.32 12.71
N THR A 725 -35.71 -26.08 13.49
CA THR A 725 -37.18 -26.08 13.53
C THR A 725 -37.73 -24.78 14.10
N LEU A 726 -37.07 -24.19 15.12
CA LEU A 726 -37.45 -22.89 15.67
C LEU A 726 -37.26 -21.78 14.63
N VAL A 727 -36.11 -21.77 13.95
CA VAL A 727 -35.81 -20.77 12.90
C VAL A 727 -36.78 -20.94 11.73
N ALA A 728 -37.05 -22.16 11.28
CA ALA A 728 -38.05 -22.43 10.25
C ALA A 728 -39.47 -21.96 10.68
N ALA A 729 -39.86 -22.19 11.93
CA ALA A 729 -41.13 -21.73 12.48
C ALA A 729 -41.22 -20.19 12.53
N VAL A 730 -40.15 -19.51 12.94
CA VAL A 730 -40.06 -18.03 12.98
C VAL A 730 -40.19 -17.43 11.57
N VAL A 731 -39.59 -18.06 10.56
CA VAL A 731 -39.75 -17.66 9.15
C VAL A 731 -41.19 -17.85 8.69
N GLN A 732 -41.79 -19.04 8.92
CA GLN A 732 -43.17 -19.35 8.53
C GLN A 732 -44.21 -18.46 9.23
N ALA A 733 -43.96 -18.07 10.49
CA ALA A 733 -44.78 -17.14 11.25
C ALA A 733 -44.63 -15.67 10.81
N ASN A 734 -43.71 -15.35 9.88
CA ASN A 734 -43.32 -13.99 9.50
C ASN A 734 -42.76 -13.15 10.68
N LEU A 735 -42.15 -13.81 11.67
CA LEU A 735 -41.56 -13.16 12.85
C LEU A 735 -40.04 -12.89 12.72
N LEU A 736 -39.41 -13.32 11.62
CA LEU A 736 -37.97 -13.14 11.40
C LEU A 736 -37.54 -11.68 11.57
N SER A 737 -38.10 -10.75 10.78
CA SER A 737 -37.76 -9.32 10.86
C SER A 737 -38.06 -8.68 12.22
N THR A 738 -38.98 -9.27 13.00
CA THR A 738 -39.27 -8.83 14.38
C THR A 738 -38.14 -9.22 15.32
N LEU A 739 -37.68 -10.47 15.23
CA LEU A 739 -36.57 -11.00 16.05
C LEU A 739 -35.18 -10.60 15.54
N GLU A 740 -35.07 -9.99 14.36
CA GLU A 740 -33.86 -9.31 13.87
C GLU A 740 -33.80 -7.82 14.26
N GLY A 741 -34.92 -7.24 14.73
CA GLY A 741 -35.01 -5.84 15.13
C GLY A 741 -34.19 -5.49 16.38
N GLU A 742 -34.10 -4.21 16.74
CA GLU A 742 -33.12 -3.71 17.73
C GLU A 742 -33.29 -4.24 19.17
N GLY A 743 -34.42 -4.87 19.50
CA GLY A 743 -34.66 -5.47 20.82
C GLY A 743 -34.70 -4.44 21.96
N PRO A 744 -34.25 -4.79 23.18
CA PRO A 744 -33.80 -6.10 23.60
C PRO A 744 -34.94 -7.12 23.74
N PHE A 745 -34.66 -8.39 23.44
CA PHE A 745 -35.55 -9.51 23.71
C PHE A 745 -34.87 -10.58 24.59
N THR A 746 -35.66 -11.42 25.25
CA THR A 746 -35.17 -12.69 25.79
C THR A 746 -36.00 -13.82 25.20
N VAL A 747 -35.38 -14.73 24.47
CA VAL A 747 -36.07 -15.85 23.82
C VAL A 747 -35.72 -17.14 24.54
N PHE A 748 -36.74 -17.76 25.12
CA PHE A 748 -36.65 -19.11 25.63
C PHE A 748 -36.77 -20.06 24.43
N ALA A 749 -35.66 -20.47 23.83
CA ALA A 749 -35.62 -21.17 22.55
C ALA A 749 -35.84 -22.70 22.75
N PRO A 750 -36.98 -23.27 22.32
CA PRO A 750 -37.19 -24.70 22.37
C PRO A 750 -36.36 -25.41 21.31
N THR A 751 -35.67 -26.47 21.72
CA THR A 751 -34.84 -27.29 20.81
C THR A 751 -35.65 -28.00 19.73
N ASP A 752 -34.98 -28.50 18.69
CA ASP A 752 -35.60 -29.34 17.66
C ASP A 752 -36.30 -30.58 18.24
N GLN A 753 -35.73 -31.16 19.30
CA GLN A 753 -36.34 -32.27 20.03
C GLN A 753 -37.62 -31.83 20.74
N ALA A 754 -37.67 -30.63 21.31
CA ALA A 754 -38.85 -30.06 21.94
C ALA A 754 -40.03 -29.92 20.96
N PHE A 755 -39.77 -29.48 19.72
CA PHE A 755 -40.80 -29.41 18.66
C PHE A 755 -41.29 -30.80 18.24
N ALA A 756 -40.38 -31.77 18.16
CA ALA A 756 -40.73 -33.16 17.84
C ALA A 756 -41.60 -33.79 18.94
N ASP A 757 -41.25 -33.59 20.21
CA ASP A 757 -41.99 -34.11 21.37
C ASP A 757 -43.35 -33.42 21.56
N ALA A 758 -43.45 -32.13 21.20
CA ALA A 758 -44.73 -31.41 21.10
C ALA A 758 -45.60 -31.85 19.90
N ASN A 759 -45.08 -32.71 19.01
CA ASN A 759 -45.76 -33.20 17.80
C ASN A 759 -46.27 -32.04 16.90
N ILE A 760 -45.46 -30.99 16.75
CA ILE A 760 -45.77 -29.82 15.91
C ILE A 760 -45.29 -30.09 14.47
N ASP A 761 -46.24 -30.33 13.55
CA ASP A 761 -45.96 -30.44 12.13
C ASP A 761 -46.07 -29.07 11.44
N LEU A 762 -44.93 -28.42 11.19
CA LEU A 762 -44.85 -27.12 10.50
C LEU A 762 -45.49 -27.15 9.10
N ALA A 763 -45.36 -28.26 8.35
CA ALA A 763 -45.96 -28.36 7.02
C ALA A 763 -47.50 -28.43 7.09
N GLY A 764 -48.05 -28.98 8.17
CA GLY A 764 -49.49 -28.95 8.47
C GLY A 764 -50.01 -27.57 8.88
N LEU A 765 -49.13 -26.65 9.28
CA LEU A 765 -49.46 -25.29 9.75
C LEU A 765 -49.32 -24.20 8.68
N ASP A 766 -49.02 -24.53 7.42
CA ASP A 766 -48.93 -23.59 6.28
C ASP A 766 -50.33 -23.13 5.77
N THR A 767 -51.16 -22.68 6.70
CA THR A 767 -52.48 -22.07 6.47
C THR A 767 -52.57 -20.76 7.24
N PRO A 768 -53.40 -19.77 6.84
CA PRO A 768 -53.49 -18.50 7.58
C PRO A 768 -53.80 -18.65 9.07
N ASP A 769 -54.66 -19.62 9.42
CA ASP A 769 -54.99 -19.94 10.82
C ASP A 769 -53.81 -20.63 11.53
N GLY A 770 -53.11 -21.54 10.84
CA GLY A 770 -51.92 -22.23 11.37
C GLY A 770 -50.72 -21.30 11.58
N VAL A 771 -50.49 -20.36 10.67
CA VAL A 771 -49.48 -19.29 10.78
C VAL A 771 -49.82 -18.35 11.94
N SER A 772 -51.10 -18.04 12.15
CA SER A 772 -51.55 -17.23 13.29
C SER A 772 -51.31 -17.94 14.62
N LEU A 773 -51.65 -19.23 14.71
CA LEU A 773 -51.38 -20.08 15.87
C LEU A 773 -49.87 -20.21 16.13
N LEU A 774 -49.06 -20.40 15.08
CA LEU A 774 -47.62 -20.49 15.19
C LEU A 774 -47.01 -19.18 15.70
N SER A 775 -47.51 -18.03 15.25
CA SER A 775 -47.12 -16.73 15.78
C SER A 775 -47.50 -16.56 17.26
N GLU A 776 -48.67 -17.05 17.68
CA GLU A 776 -49.10 -17.01 19.09
C GLU A 776 -48.17 -17.88 19.98
N ILE A 777 -47.87 -19.11 19.54
CA ILE A 777 -46.94 -20.02 20.25
C ILE A 777 -45.54 -19.42 20.33
N LEU A 778 -44.99 -18.89 19.23
CA LEU A 778 -43.64 -18.33 19.21
C LEU A 778 -43.53 -17.07 20.08
N LEU A 779 -44.53 -16.18 20.07
CA LEU A 779 -44.52 -14.99 20.94
C LEU A 779 -44.61 -15.35 22.44
N ALA A 780 -45.19 -16.50 22.79
CA ALA A 780 -45.18 -17.04 24.16
C ALA A 780 -43.77 -17.42 24.67
N HIS A 781 -42.77 -17.48 23.77
CA HIS A 781 -41.36 -17.73 24.11
C HIS A 781 -40.51 -16.44 24.17
N VAL A 782 -41.06 -15.30 23.72
CA VAL A 782 -40.33 -14.04 23.56
C VAL A 782 -40.73 -13.09 24.67
N VAL A 783 -39.78 -12.75 25.56
CA VAL A 783 -39.93 -11.66 26.53
C VAL A 783 -39.43 -10.36 25.91
N PRO A 784 -40.21 -9.26 25.95
CA PRO A 784 -39.71 -7.91 25.68
C PRO A 784 -38.82 -7.45 26.85
N GLY A 785 -37.52 -7.31 26.61
CA GLY A 785 -36.51 -7.02 27.65
C GLY A 785 -35.41 -8.07 27.77
N VAL A 786 -34.36 -7.74 28.53
CA VAL A 786 -33.31 -8.69 28.94
C VAL A 786 -33.70 -9.32 30.28
N VAL A 787 -33.61 -10.65 30.35
CA VAL A 787 -33.68 -11.44 31.58
C VAL A 787 -32.50 -12.42 31.55
N LEU A 788 -31.45 -12.15 32.32
CA LEU A 788 -30.29 -13.04 32.46
C LEU A 788 -30.56 -14.15 33.48
N ALA A 789 -29.73 -15.19 33.51
CA ALA A 789 -29.80 -16.23 34.55
C ALA A 789 -29.68 -15.65 35.97
N ALA A 790 -28.93 -14.57 36.13
CA ALA A 790 -28.79 -13.86 37.40
C ALA A 790 -30.07 -13.12 37.84
N ASP A 791 -30.97 -12.81 36.90
CA ASP A 791 -32.28 -12.18 37.16
C ASP A 791 -33.37 -13.23 37.48
N LEU A 792 -33.10 -14.52 37.21
CA LEU A 792 -34.02 -15.62 37.50
C LEU A 792 -33.98 -15.99 38.99
N SER A 793 -34.88 -15.39 39.78
CA SER A 793 -35.15 -15.85 41.15
C SER A 793 -36.24 -16.91 41.19
N ASP A 794 -36.24 -17.73 42.24
CA ASP A 794 -37.37 -18.61 42.51
C ASP A 794 -38.66 -17.77 42.67
N CYS A 795 -39.77 -18.24 42.11
CA CYS A 795 -41.05 -17.55 42.05
C CYS A 795 -41.09 -16.21 41.28
N ALA A 796 -40.03 -15.85 40.53
CA ALA A 796 -40.10 -14.75 39.59
C ALA A 796 -41.16 -15.02 38.51
N THR A 797 -41.82 -13.95 38.03
CA THR A 797 -42.72 -14.01 36.87
C THR A 797 -42.44 -12.87 35.91
N VAL A 798 -42.60 -13.13 34.60
CA VAL A 798 -42.31 -12.19 33.52
C VAL A 798 -43.40 -12.29 32.45
N GLN A 799 -43.79 -11.15 31.87
CA GLN A 799 -44.72 -11.09 30.73
C GLN A 799 -43.98 -11.24 29.41
N THR A 800 -44.54 -12.05 28.52
CA THR A 800 -44.03 -12.26 27.15
C THR A 800 -44.76 -11.37 26.14
N ALA A 801 -44.33 -11.41 24.88
CA ALA A 801 -44.78 -10.50 23.82
C ALA A 801 -46.25 -10.69 23.38
N ASN A 802 -46.93 -11.73 23.88
CA ASN A 802 -48.36 -11.99 23.71
C ASN A 802 -49.14 -11.96 25.04
N ASP A 803 -48.63 -11.28 26.06
CA ASP A 803 -49.20 -11.21 27.43
C ASP A 803 -49.31 -12.58 28.15
N PHE A 804 -48.56 -13.60 27.70
CA PHE A 804 -48.44 -14.86 28.43
C PHE A 804 -47.42 -14.74 29.58
N THR A 805 -47.80 -15.24 30.75
CA THR A 805 -46.96 -15.16 31.96
C THR A 805 -46.03 -16.37 32.04
N MET A 806 -44.72 -16.11 31.99
CA MET A 806 -43.69 -17.05 32.42
C MET A 806 -43.52 -17.00 33.93
N ALA A 807 -43.42 -18.16 34.58
CA ALA A 807 -43.10 -18.34 35.97
C ALA A 807 -41.87 -19.24 36.09
N PHE A 808 -40.91 -18.83 36.91
CA PHE A 808 -39.63 -19.51 37.07
C PHE A 808 -39.60 -20.33 38.35
N SER A 809 -38.93 -21.48 38.29
CA SER A 809 -38.58 -22.30 39.46
C SER A 809 -37.11 -22.67 39.44
N ILE A 810 -36.42 -22.41 40.55
CA ILE A 810 -34.98 -22.58 40.71
C ILE A 810 -34.74 -23.65 41.77
N GLY A 811 -34.45 -24.88 41.31
CA GLY A 811 -34.05 -26.01 42.14
C GLY A 811 -32.66 -26.51 41.74
N ASP A 812 -32.48 -27.82 41.64
CA ASP A 812 -31.28 -28.42 41.03
C ASP A 812 -31.12 -28.03 39.54
N GLU A 813 -32.23 -27.73 38.86
CA GLU A 813 -32.31 -27.17 37.52
C GLU A 813 -33.18 -25.91 37.53
N ALA A 814 -32.86 -24.93 36.69
CA ALA A 814 -33.73 -23.79 36.42
C ALA A 814 -34.82 -24.19 35.41
N LYS A 815 -36.08 -23.88 35.70
CA LYS A 815 -37.22 -24.19 34.81
C LYS A 815 -38.11 -22.98 34.58
N VAL A 816 -38.74 -22.93 33.41
CA VAL A 816 -39.76 -21.95 33.03
C VAL A 816 -41.04 -22.68 32.64
N ASN A 817 -42.14 -22.44 33.35
CA ASN A 817 -43.43 -23.11 33.16
C ASN A 817 -43.35 -24.66 33.07
N GLY A 818 -42.38 -25.26 33.77
CA GLY A 818 -42.12 -26.70 33.78
C GLY A 818 -41.06 -27.19 32.78
N ALA A 819 -40.75 -26.42 31.73
CA ALA A 819 -39.66 -26.71 30.79
C ALA A 819 -38.29 -26.48 31.45
N THR A 820 -37.35 -27.43 31.34
CA THR A 820 -35.99 -27.24 31.86
C THR A 820 -35.20 -26.31 30.94
N ILE A 821 -34.53 -25.32 31.54
CA ILE A 821 -33.58 -24.44 30.84
C ILE A 821 -32.23 -25.16 30.77
N THR A 822 -31.90 -25.73 29.62
CA THR A 822 -30.72 -26.57 29.40
C THR A 822 -29.43 -25.77 29.14
N GLN A 823 -29.56 -24.52 28.72
CA GLN A 823 -28.45 -23.57 28.58
C GLN A 823 -28.98 -22.16 28.83
N THR A 824 -28.30 -21.41 29.70
CA THR A 824 -28.63 -20.02 30.00
C THR A 824 -27.68 -19.03 29.30
N ASP A 825 -28.13 -17.79 29.15
CA ASP A 825 -27.30 -16.63 28.77
C ASP A 825 -26.55 -16.78 27.43
N ALA A 826 -27.17 -17.41 26.43
CA ALA A 826 -26.66 -17.39 25.06
C ALA A 826 -26.89 -16.00 24.44
N MET A 827 -25.95 -15.09 24.68
CA MET A 827 -26.04 -13.68 24.32
C MET A 827 -26.11 -13.43 22.81
N ALA A 828 -26.98 -12.51 22.40
CA ALA A 828 -27.16 -12.02 21.03
C ALA A 828 -26.97 -10.49 20.94
N SER A 829 -26.97 -9.93 19.73
CA SER A 829 -26.82 -8.48 19.49
C SER A 829 -28.01 -7.66 19.98
N ASN A 830 -29.19 -8.28 19.92
CA ASN A 830 -30.48 -7.68 20.26
C ASN A 830 -31.20 -8.42 21.40
N GLY A 831 -30.46 -9.15 22.24
CA GLY A 831 -31.06 -9.85 23.37
C GLY A 831 -30.30 -11.07 23.89
N VAL A 832 -31.03 -11.98 24.50
CA VAL A 832 -30.51 -13.20 25.17
C VAL A 832 -31.34 -14.41 24.77
N ILE A 833 -30.68 -15.56 24.63
CA ILE A 833 -31.35 -16.85 24.44
C ILE A 833 -31.15 -17.73 25.67
N HIS A 834 -32.22 -18.34 26.15
CA HIS A 834 -32.20 -19.46 27.09
C HIS A 834 -32.73 -20.70 26.39
N VAL A 835 -31.93 -21.74 26.23
CA VAL A 835 -32.37 -22.96 25.54
C VAL A 835 -33.25 -23.78 26.47
N ILE A 836 -34.41 -24.23 25.97
CA ILE A 836 -35.36 -25.06 26.73
C ILE A 836 -35.68 -26.40 26.03
N ASP A 837 -36.05 -27.39 26.84
CA ASP A 837 -36.33 -28.75 26.38
C ASP A 837 -37.78 -28.98 25.88
N THR A 838 -38.68 -28.01 26.09
CA THR A 838 -40.13 -28.15 25.85
C THR A 838 -40.71 -26.91 25.18
N VAL A 839 -41.62 -27.06 24.21
CA VAL A 839 -42.32 -25.91 23.59
C VAL A 839 -43.38 -25.36 24.56
N LEU A 840 -43.27 -24.08 24.91
CA LEU A 840 -44.24 -23.35 25.71
C LEU A 840 -45.51 -23.09 24.89
N SER A 841 -46.66 -23.59 25.36
CA SER A 841 -47.96 -23.37 24.74
C SER A 841 -49.02 -22.95 25.76
N SER A 842 -49.93 -22.08 25.32
CA SER A 842 -50.96 -21.45 26.14
C SER A 842 -52.07 -22.43 26.56
N PRO A 843 -52.66 -22.28 27.75
CA PRO A 843 -52.03 -22.41 29.04
C PRO A 843 -52.27 -23.84 29.57
N THR A 844 -51.27 -24.73 29.46
CA THR A 844 -51.14 -25.74 30.50
C THR A 844 -50.68 -25.02 31.76
N VAL A 845 -51.61 -24.86 32.70
CA VAL A 845 -51.44 -24.21 34.01
C VAL A 845 -50.00 -24.30 34.52
N THR A 846 -49.38 -23.13 34.73
CA THR A 846 -48.24 -23.08 35.64
C THR A 846 -48.69 -23.64 36.99
N PRO A 847 -47.85 -24.44 37.67
CA PRO A 847 -48.12 -24.85 39.04
C PRO A 847 -47.94 -23.64 39.97
N ASN A 848 -48.89 -22.69 39.94
CA ASN A 848 -49.22 -21.91 41.13
C ASN A 848 -50.10 -22.78 42.04
N ASP A 849 -49.76 -24.06 42.19
CA ASP A 849 -50.46 -25.00 43.06
C ASP A 849 -50.24 -24.63 44.53
N LEU A 850 -50.93 -25.31 45.44
CA LEU A 850 -50.85 -24.98 46.86
C LEU A 850 -49.41 -25.11 47.43
N PRO A 851 -48.63 -26.19 47.18
CA PRO A 851 -47.22 -26.25 47.60
C PRO A 851 -46.37 -25.11 47.07
N ARG A 852 -46.50 -24.77 45.78
CA ARG A 852 -45.71 -23.71 45.16
C ARG A 852 -46.12 -22.32 45.66
N THR A 853 -47.42 -22.06 45.77
CA THR A 853 -47.96 -20.81 46.33
C THR A 853 -47.46 -20.62 47.76
N ALA A 854 -47.49 -21.67 48.59
CA ALA A 854 -46.94 -21.64 49.95
C ALA A 854 -45.46 -21.24 49.95
N GLN A 855 -44.63 -21.89 49.12
CA GLN A 855 -43.20 -21.56 48.98
C GLN A 855 -42.97 -20.09 48.59
N CYS A 856 -43.74 -19.57 47.62
CA CYS A 856 -43.59 -18.22 47.09
C CYS A 856 -44.01 -17.09 48.05
N THR A 857 -44.77 -17.39 49.12
CA THR A 857 -45.16 -16.38 50.12
C THR A 857 -44.06 -16.05 51.15
N GLY A 858 -42.92 -16.78 51.14
CA GLY A 858 -41.72 -16.45 51.90
C GLY A 858 -41.76 -16.69 53.43
N ASN A 859 -42.89 -17.10 53.99
CA ASN A 859 -43.08 -17.33 55.43
C ASN A 859 -43.48 -18.78 55.78
N HIS A 860 -43.27 -19.74 54.86
CA HIS A 860 -43.75 -21.13 54.99
C HIS A 860 -42.68 -22.18 54.63
N ALA A 861 -41.39 -21.85 54.77
CA ALA A 861 -40.31 -22.79 54.51
C ALA A 861 -40.40 -24.07 55.36
N SER A 862 -40.81 -23.96 56.63
CA SER A 862 -41.04 -25.08 57.54
C SER A 862 -42.23 -25.95 57.10
N LEU A 863 -43.30 -25.34 56.60
CA LEU A 863 -44.46 -26.07 56.05
C LEU A 863 -44.09 -26.83 54.78
N VAL A 864 -43.37 -26.19 53.85
CA VAL A 864 -42.94 -26.82 52.59
C VAL A 864 -41.98 -27.98 52.88
N ALA A 865 -41.03 -27.81 53.80
CA ALA A 865 -40.14 -28.89 54.24
C ALA A 865 -40.92 -30.07 54.87
N ALA A 866 -41.94 -29.77 55.68
CA ALA A 866 -42.81 -30.78 56.28
C ALA A 866 -43.61 -31.56 55.21
N LEU A 867 -44.18 -30.87 54.22
CA LEU A 867 -44.91 -31.48 53.10
C LEU A 867 -44.04 -32.42 52.26
N VAL A 868 -42.77 -32.05 52.02
CA VAL A 868 -41.79 -32.90 51.33
C VAL A 868 -41.48 -34.15 52.15
N GLN A 869 -41.20 -34.00 53.45
CA GLN A 869 -40.86 -35.13 54.33
C GLN A 869 -42.03 -36.11 54.50
N ALA A 870 -43.25 -35.59 54.61
CA ALA A 870 -44.50 -36.35 54.69
C ALA A 870 -45.00 -36.92 53.35
N GLU A 871 -44.27 -36.68 52.24
CA GLU A 871 -44.63 -37.17 50.89
C GLU A 871 -46.01 -36.68 50.41
N LEU A 872 -46.46 -35.52 50.90
CA LEU A 872 -47.78 -34.92 50.59
C LEU A 872 -47.77 -33.90 49.45
N VAL A 873 -46.60 -33.60 48.86
CA VAL A 873 -46.48 -32.62 47.77
C VAL A 873 -47.39 -32.99 46.60
N GLU A 874 -47.24 -34.17 46.00
CA GLU A 874 -48.06 -34.62 44.86
C GLU A 874 -49.57 -34.58 45.17
N THR A 875 -49.96 -34.95 46.40
CA THR A 875 -51.36 -34.90 46.86
C THR A 875 -51.94 -33.49 46.81
N LEU A 876 -51.16 -32.48 47.21
CA LEU A 876 -51.57 -31.07 47.17
C LEU A 876 -51.28 -30.38 45.82
N GLN A 877 -50.68 -31.07 44.85
CA GLN A 877 -50.62 -30.64 43.44
C GLN A 877 -51.78 -31.19 42.60
N GLY A 878 -52.51 -32.18 43.10
CA GLY A 878 -53.62 -32.82 42.39
C GLY A 878 -54.84 -31.91 42.12
N ASP A 879 -55.80 -32.46 41.37
CA ASP A 879 -57.07 -31.80 41.00
C ASP A 879 -57.88 -31.41 42.24
N GLY A 880 -57.75 -30.15 42.67
CA GLY A 880 -58.49 -29.57 43.78
C GLY A 880 -59.95 -29.22 43.44
N PRO A 881 -60.57 -28.24 44.11
CA PRO A 881 -59.95 -27.27 45.02
C PRO A 881 -59.72 -27.79 46.44
N PHE A 882 -58.66 -27.32 47.08
CA PHE A 882 -58.46 -27.40 48.54
C PHE A 882 -58.33 -26.01 49.18
N THR A 883 -58.54 -25.93 50.48
CA THR A 883 -58.20 -24.76 51.29
C THR A 883 -57.16 -25.16 52.32
N VAL A 884 -55.98 -24.52 52.29
CA VAL A 884 -54.86 -24.83 53.20
C VAL A 884 -54.72 -23.71 54.21
N PHE A 885 -54.83 -24.05 55.50
CA PHE A 885 -54.51 -23.15 56.60
C PHE A 885 -53.01 -23.29 56.91
N ALA A 886 -52.19 -22.51 56.20
CA ALA A 886 -50.74 -22.64 56.20
C ALA A 886 -50.11 -21.95 57.43
N PRO A 887 -49.44 -22.67 58.35
CA PRO A 887 -48.79 -22.06 59.51
C PRO A 887 -47.49 -21.39 59.09
N THR A 888 -47.27 -20.17 59.58
CA THR A 888 -46.00 -19.48 59.37
C THR A 888 -44.80 -20.24 59.97
N ASP A 889 -43.59 -19.96 59.50
CA ASP A 889 -42.36 -20.54 60.04
C ASP A 889 -42.17 -20.23 61.53
N GLN A 890 -42.65 -19.07 61.99
CA GLN A 890 -42.71 -18.72 63.41
C GLN A 890 -43.67 -19.64 64.18
N ALA A 891 -44.82 -20.01 63.60
CA ALA A 891 -45.75 -20.96 64.20
C ALA A 891 -45.12 -22.36 64.40
N PHE A 892 -44.35 -22.84 63.42
CA PHE A 892 -43.60 -24.10 63.54
C PHE A 892 -42.52 -24.04 64.62
N ALA A 893 -41.82 -22.90 64.73
CA ALA A 893 -40.82 -22.67 65.77
C ALA A 893 -41.45 -22.61 67.18
N ASP A 894 -42.57 -21.90 67.35
CA ASP A 894 -43.29 -21.77 68.62
C ASP A 894 -43.96 -23.08 69.05
N ALA A 895 -44.40 -23.91 68.10
CA ALA A 895 -44.85 -25.28 68.33
C ALA A 895 -43.70 -26.26 68.69
N ASN A 896 -42.43 -25.84 68.60
CA ASN A 896 -41.24 -26.65 68.84
C ASN A 896 -41.23 -27.96 68.01
N ILE A 897 -41.65 -27.86 66.74
CA ILE A 897 -41.66 -28.99 65.80
C ILE A 897 -40.30 -29.09 65.12
N ASP A 898 -39.50 -30.07 65.54
CA ASP A 898 -38.25 -30.44 64.86
C ASP A 898 -38.51 -31.63 63.91
N LEU A 899 -38.45 -31.33 62.62
CA LEU A 899 -38.69 -32.26 61.52
C LEU A 899 -37.81 -33.50 61.56
N SER A 900 -36.59 -33.44 62.11
CA SER A 900 -35.71 -34.61 62.20
C SER A 900 -36.26 -35.75 63.08
N ASN A 901 -37.25 -35.47 63.94
CA ASN A 901 -37.94 -36.48 64.74
C ASN A 901 -38.98 -37.29 63.94
N TYR A 902 -39.29 -36.89 62.70
CA TYR A 902 -40.31 -37.51 61.84
C TYR A 902 -39.72 -38.38 60.70
N ASP A 903 -38.40 -38.62 60.69
CA ASP A 903 -37.72 -39.40 59.64
C ASP A 903 -37.98 -40.91 59.65
N THR A 904 -38.71 -41.45 60.64
CA THR A 904 -39.17 -42.85 60.61
C THR A 904 -40.48 -42.98 59.82
N PRO A 905 -40.83 -44.17 59.27
CA PRO A 905 -42.11 -44.36 58.59
C PRO A 905 -43.32 -43.95 59.45
N GLU A 906 -43.32 -44.33 60.72
CA GLU A 906 -44.37 -43.95 61.67
C GLU A 906 -44.36 -42.44 62.00
N GLY A 907 -43.20 -41.79 61.88
CA GLY A 907 -43.06 -40.34 62.00
C GLY A 907 -43.66 -39.63 60.79
N LYS A 908 -43.33 -40.08 59.57
CA LYS A 908 -43.93 -39.56 58.33
C LYS A 908 -45.45 -39.69 58.32
N ASP A 909 -45.98 -40.84 58.75
CA ASP A 909 -47.44 -41.05 58.88
C ASP A 909 -48.07 -40.02 59.85
N ALA A 910 -47.44 -39.77 61.01
CA ALA A 910 -47.93 -38.79 61.99
C ALA A 910 -47.80 -37.34 61.49
N LEU A 911 -46.73 -37.02 60.74
CA LEU A 911 -46.55 -35.71 60.11
C LEU A 911 -47.58 -35.50 58.98
N ALA A 912 -47.87 -36.54 58.21
CA ALA A 912 -48.88 -36.51 57.17
C ALA A 912 -50.30 -36.32 57.74
N ASP A 913 -50.64 -36.96 58.86
CA ASP A 913 -51.92 -36.76 59.55
C ASP A 913 -52.06 -35.31 60.10
N LEU A 914 -51.00 -34.78 60.73
CA LEU A 914 -50.92 -33.40 61.20
C LEU A 914 -51.12 -32.40 60.04
N LEU A 915 -50.42 -32.59 58.92
CA LEU A 915 -50.52 -31.69 57.77
C LEU A 915 -51.89 -31.80 57.08
N GLN A 916 -52.49 -33.00 57.01
CA GLN A 916 -53.86 -33.17 56.51
C GLN A 916 -54.93 -32.49 57.38
N TYR A 917 -54.67 -32.29 58.68
CA TYR A 917 -55.56 -31.49 59.54
C TYR A 917 -55.60 -29.99 59.17
N HIS A 918 -54.56 -29.49 58.50
CA HIS A 918 -54.49 -28.10 58.01
C HIS A 918 -55.20 -27.89 56.66
N VAL A 919 -55.71 -28.94 56.03
CA VAL A 919 -56.29 -28.89 54.69
C VAL A 919 -57.77 -29.22 54.75
N VAL A 920 -58.61 -28.39 54.13
CA VAL A 920 -60.05 -28.65 53.94
C VAL A 920 -60.33 -28.93 52.47
N PRO A 921 -61.06 -30.00 52.11
CA PRO A 921 -61.53 -30.21 50.74
C PRO A 921 -62.54 -29.12 50.34
N GLY A 922 -62.36 -28.52 49.17
CA GLY A 922 -63.17 -27.39 48.69
C GLY A 922 -62.48 -26.03 48.86
N THR A 923 -63.07 -25.00 48.26
CA THR A 923 -62.68 -23.59 48.46
C THR A 923 -63.53 -22.98 49.59
N VAL A 924 -62.87 -22.45 50.61
CA VAL A 924 -63.48 -21.63 51.66
C VAL A 924 -62.76 -20.28 51.65
N LEU A 925 -63.37 -19.23 51.07
CA LEU A 925 -62.81 -17.88 51.12
C LEU A 925 -63.09 -17.26 52.49
N ALA A 926 -62.32 -16.26 52.91
CA ALA A 926 -62.57 -15.59 54.19
C ALA A 926 -63.92 -14.86 54.22
N ALA A 927 -64.46 -14.50 53.05
CA ALA A 927 -65.82 -13.95 52.91
C ALA A 927 -66.93 -14.99 53.12
N ASP A 928 -66.64 -16.29 53.01
CA ASP A 928 -67.59 -17.40 53.20
C ASP A 928 -67.62 -17.91 54.65
N VAL A 929 -66.72 -17.40 55.51
CA VAL A 929 -66.61 -17.84 56.91
C VAL A 929 -67.61 -17.09 57.79
N GLU A 930 -68.58 -17.82 58.33
CA GLU A 930 -69.52 -17.32 59.34
C GLU A 930 -69.07 -17.73 60.76
N ASN A 931 -69.47 -16.95 61.79
CA ASN A 931 -69.20 -17.32 63.17
C ASN A 931 -69.93 -18.62 63.54
N CYS A 932 -69.27 -19.53 64.26
CA CYS A 932 -69.74 -20.90 64.54
C CYS A 932 -69.74 -21.87 63.35
N MET A 933 -69.21 -21.49 62.19
CA MET A 933 -69.05 -22.41 61.06
C MET A 933 -68.08 -23.54 61.42
N THR A 934 -68.28 -24.73 60.86
CA THR A 934 -67.33 -25.84 60.94
C THR A 934 -67.06 -26.42 59.55
N ALA A 935 -65.86 -26.98 59.37
CA ALA A 935 -65.52 -27.78 58.19
C ALA A 935 -64.86 -29.09 58.63
N THR A 936 -64.74 -30.05 57.71
CA THR A 936 -64.00 -31.30 57.95
C THR A 936 -62.67 -31.21 57.20
N ALA A 937 -61.56 -31.39 57.93
CA ALA A 937 -60.23 -31.45 57.34
C ALA A 937 -60.02 -32.77 56.57
N VAL A 938 -58.95 -32.87 55.77
CA VAL A 938 -58.65 -34.04 54.94
C VAL A 938 -58.45 -35.30 55.80
N ASN A 939 -57.91 -35.18 57.02
CA ASN A 939 -57.80 -36.29 57.96
C ASN A 939 -59.13 -36.73 58.61
N GLY A 940 -60.24 -36.07 58.29
CA GLY A 940 -61.58 -36.40 58.78
C GLY A 940 -61.96 -35.76 60.12
N GLN A 941 -61.06 -35.02 60.78
CA GLN A 941 -61.38 -34.28 61.99
C GLN A 941 -62.07 -32.93 61.67
N PRO A 942 -62.92 -32.41 62.57
CA PRO A 942 -63.53 -31.10 62.38
C PRO A 942 -62.55 -29.96 62.64
N LEU A 943 -62.73 -28.84 61.95
CA LEU A 943 -62.21 -27.51 62.28
C LEU A 943 -63.40 -26.61 62.62
N SER A 944 -63.21 -25.71 63.58
CA SER A 944 -64.19 -24.67 63.94
C SER A 944 -63.70 -23.29 63.51
N PHE A 945 -64.62 -22.44 63.06
CA PHE A 945 -64.33 -21.06 62.70
C PHE A 945 -65.09 -20.09 63.58
N SER A 946 -64.40 -19.03 63.97
CA SER A 946 -65.02 -17.89 64.66
C SER A 946 -64.63 -16.57 63.99
N VAL A 947 -65.54 -15.62 64.06
CA VAL A 947 -65.39 -14.30 63.45
C VAL A 947 -65.70 -13.26 64.53
N SER A 948 -64.66 -12.54 64.94
CA SER A 948 -64.76 -11.42 65.89
C SER A 948 -64.21 -10.15 65.24
N ASP A 949 -62.99 -9.74 65.58
CA ASP A 949 -62.23 -8.70 64.88
C ASP A 949 -61.34 -9.28 63.76
N THR A 950 -61.05 -10.59 63.82
CA THR A 950 -60.31 -11.37 62.81
C THR A 950 -61.00 -12.71 62.59
N VAL A 951 -60.66 -13.40 61.49
CA VAL A 951 -61.05 -14.80 61.26
C VAL A 951 -60.09 -15.70 62.04
N MET A 952 -60.63 -16.64 62.82
CA MET A 952 -59.85 -17.65 63.53
C MET A 952 -60.30 -19.05 63.12
N VAL A 953 -59.34 -19.98 63.03
CA VAL A 953 -59.58 -21.42 62.83
C VAL A 953 -59.06 -22.19 64.05
N ASN A 954 -59.95 -22.93 64.71
CA ASN A 954 -59.81 -23.43 66.07
C ASN A 954 -59.37 -22.31 67.03
N ASN A 955 -58.06 -22.23 67.33
CA ASN A 955 -57.46 -21.24 68.20
C ASN A 955 -56.35 -20.41 67.50
N ALA A 956 -56.11 -20.65 66.21
CA ALA A 956 -55.14 -19.95 65.38
C ALA A 956 -55.77 -18.72 64.70
N VAL A 957 -55.05 -17.60 64.66
CA VAL A 957 -55.49 -16.39 63.96
C VAL A 957 -55.10 -16.48 62.50
N VAL A 958 -56.05 -16.22 61.59
CA VAL A 958 -55.74 -16.05 60.16
C VAL A 958 -55.15 -14.65 59.97
N THR A 959 -53.85 -14.60 59.71
CA THR A 959 -53.04 -13.38 59.59
C THR A 959 -53.03 -12.79 58.18
N ALA A 960 -53.24 -13.61 57.15
CA ALA A 960 -53.51 -13.19 55.78
C ALA A 960 -54.50 -14.16 55.13
N THR A 961 -55.48 -13.63 54.40
CA THR A 961 -56.56 -14.42 53.78
C THR A 961 -56.40 -14.50 52.27
N ASP A 962 -57.04 -15.52 51.68
CA ASP A 962 -57.36 -15.59 50.25
C ASP A 962 -56.16 -15.54 49.28
N ALA A 963 -55.03 -16.16 49.65
CA ALA A 963 -53.91 -16.34 48.72
C ALA A 963 -54.26 -17.44 47.69
N MET A 964 -54.65 -17.00 46.49
CA MET A 964 -55.19 -17.86 45.43
C MET A 964 -54.12 -18.76 44.79
N ALA A 965 -54.42 -20.06 44.71
CA ALA A 965 -53.65 -21.08 44.00
C ALA A 965 -54.46 -21.64 42.81
N SER A 966 -53.80 -22.28 41.84
CA SER A 966 -54.43 -22.90 40.66
C SER A 966 -55.36 -24.06 41.02
N ASN A 967 -55.09 -24.74 42.14
CA ASN A 967 -55.88 -25.84 42.68
C ASN A 967 -56.40 -25.57 44.11
N GLY A 968 -56.51 -24.32 44.54
CA GLY A 968 -57.04 -24.01 45.87
C GLY A 968 -56.84 -22.58 46.38
N VAL A 969 -56.93 -22.42 47.70
CA VAL A 969 -56.69 -21.16 48.42
C VAL A 969 -55.86 -21.42 49.67
N ILE A 970 -54.94 -20.51 49.98
CA ILE A 970 -54.17 -20.50 51.23
C ILE A 970 -54.66 -19.39 52.15
N HIS A 971 -54.89 -19.74 53.41
CA HIS A 971 -55.03 -18.81 54.53
C HIS A 971 -53.83 -18.96 55.46
N VAL A 972 -53.12 -17.88 55.74
CA VAL A 972 -51.90 -17.89 56.55
C VAL A 972 -52.28 -17.82 58.03
N ILE A 973 -51.82 -18.76 58.85
CA ILE A 973 -52.15 -18.83 60.28
C ILE A 973 -50.91 -18.66 61.19
N ASP A 974 -51.13 -18.10 62.38
CA ASP A 974 -50.08 -17.85 63.37
C ASP A 974 -49.69 -19.04 64.26
N THR A 975 -50.45 -20.13 64.19
CA THR A 975 -50.33 -21.30 65.08
C THR A 975 -50.48 -22.59 64.29
N VAL A 976 -49.68 -23.62 64.57
CA VAL A 976 -49.86 -24.96 63.97
C VAL A 976 -51.08 -25.63 64.60
N LEU A 977 -52.04 -26.06 63.77
CA LEU A 977 -53.25 -26.77 64.20
C LEU A 977 -52.90 -28.20 64.60
N THR A 978 -53.36 -28.66 65.78
CA THR A 978 -53.10 -30.02 66.24
C THR A 978 -54.39 -30.86 66.36
N PRO A 979 -54.39 -32.14 65.96
CA PRO A 979 -55.50 -33.08 66.17
C PRO A 979 -56.07 -33.17 67.59
N THR A 980 -55.33 -32.70 68.60
CA THR A 980 -55.73 -32.64 70.01
C THR A 980 -56.52 -31.39 70.40
N ASP A 981 -56.53 -30.36 69.55
CA ASP A 981 -57.33 -29.15 69.74
C ASP A 981 -58.81 -29.50 69.51
N THR A 982 -59.52 -29.93 70.58
CA THR A 982 -60.94 -30.29 70.51
C THR A 982 -61.80 -29.07 70.17
N PRO A 983 -62.26 -28.89 68.92
CA PRO A 983 -63.00 -27.69 68.55
C PRO A 983 -64.38 -27.78 69.19
N ASN A 984 -64.96 -26.65 69.58
CA ASN A 984 -66.34 -26.58 70.09
C ASN A 984 -66.63 -27.51 71.27
N ASN A 985 -65.79 -27.51 72.32
CA ASN A 985 -66.23 -28.04 73.62
C ASN A 985 -67.42 -27.22 74.19
N ILE A 986 -68.08 -27.67 75.24
CA ILE A 986 -69.29 -27.00 75.76
C ILE A 986 -69.02 -25.54 76.16
N ALA A 987 -67.88 -25.25 76.78
CA ALA A 987 -67.53 -23.88 77.19
C ALA A 987 -67.36 -22.96 75.97
N ALA A 988 -66.65 -23.43 74.93
CA ALA A 988 -66.47 -22.70 73.67
C ALA A 988 -67.80 -22.53 72.92
N THR A 989 -68.57 -23.61 72.80
CA THR A 989 -69.87 -23.63 72.08
C THR A 989 -70.88 -22.69 72.72
N ALA A 990 -70.96 -22.67 74.06
CA ALA A 990 -71.82 -21.72 74.77
C ALA A 990 -71.42 -20.25 74.45
N GLY A 991 -70.12 -19.94 74.50
CA GLY A 991 -69.60 -18.60 74.18
C GLY A 991 -69.92 -18.13 72.76
N CYS A 992 -69.90 -19.02 71.79
CA CYS A 992 -70.11 -18.70 70.37
C CYS A 992 -71.55 -18.20 70.05
N THR A 993 -72.55 -18.54 70.88
CA THR A 993 -73.97 -18.25 70.60
C THR A 993 -74.44 -16.83 70.95
N ASN A 994 -73.61 -16.01 71.60
CA ASN A 994 -73.94 -14.66 72.10
C ASN A 994 -75.14 -14.55 73.08
N VAL A 995 -75.80 -15.66 73.46
CA VAL A 995 -76.96 -15.68 74.38
C VAL A 995 -76.66 -16.30 75.75
N HIS A 996 -75.38 -16.64 76.01
CA HIS A 996 -74.90 -17.30 77.24
C HIS A 996 -73.75 -16.55 77.90
N THR A 997 -73.63 -15.23 77.69
CA THR A 997 -72.52 -14.43 78.21
C THR A 997 -72.47 -14.40 79.75
N SER A 998 -73.62 -14.35 80.40
CA SER A 998 -73.83 -14.41 81.86
C SER A 998 -73.52 -15.80 82.41
N LEU A 999 -73.87 -16.85 81.67
CA LEU A 999 -73.53 -18.23 82.02
C LEU A 999 -72.02 -18.44 81.98
N LEU A 1000 -71.35 -17.96 80.93
CA LEU A 1000 -69.90 -18.07 80.79
C LEU A 1000 -69.16 -17.30 81.89
N ALA A 1001 -69.60 -16.07 82.20
CA ALA A 1001 -69.08 -15.29 83.33
C ALA A 1001 -69.26 -16.03 84.67
N ALA A 1002 -70.44 -16.64 84.89
CA ALA A 1002 -70.72 -17.43 86.08
C ALA A 1002 -69.82 -18.68 86.19
N LEU A 1003 -69.58 -19.39 85.07
CA LEU A 1003 -68.69 -20.56 85.01
C LEU A 1003 -67.22 -20.22 85.28
N VAL A 1004 -66.76 -19.05 84.82
CA VAL A 1004 -65.42 -18.55 85.14
C VAL A 1004 -65.31 -18.19 86.62
N GLN A 1005 -66.28 -17.43 87.16
CA GLN A 1005 -66.28 -17.03 88.58
C GLN A 1005 -66.40 -18.21 89.55
N ALA A 1006 -67.11 -19.28 89.15
CA ALA A 1006 -67.24 -20.51 89.91
C ALA A 1006 -66.10 -21.53 89.68
N GLU A 1007 -65.09 -21.19 88.85
CA GLU A 1007 -63.98 -22.07 88.47
C GLU A 1007 -64.48 -23.45 87.97
N LEU A 1008 -65.43 -23.41 87.02
CA LEU A 1008 -66.01 -24.57 86.33
C LEU A 1008 -65.77 -24.55 84.82
N ALA A 1009 -65.26 -23.45 84.26
CA ALA A 1009 -65.00 -23.31 82.83
C ALA A 1009 -64.05 -24.41 82.30
N GLU A 1010 -62.91 -24.65 82.97
CA GLU A 1010 -62.00 -25.76 82.63
C GLU A 1010 -62.67 -27.14 82.82
N THR A 1011 -63.51 -27.31 83.85
CA THR A 1011 -64.22 -28.57 84.11
C THR A 1011 -65.19 -28.93 82.99
N LEU A 1012 -65.90 -27.95 82.41
CA LEU A 1012 -66.79 -28.14 81.25
C LEU A 1012 -66.08 -28.04 79.90
N GLY A 1013 -64.80 -27.64 79.88
CA GLY A 1013 -63.93 -27.71 78.71
C GLY A 1013 -63.16 -29.03 78.58
N GLY A 1014 -63.03 -29.81 79.67
CA GLY A 1014 -62.31 -31.07 79.72
C GLY A 1014 -63.07 -32.28 79.14
N GLU A 1015 -62.55 -33.49 79.37
CA GLU A 1015 -63.15 -34.74 78.88
C GLU A 1015 -64.59 -34.93 79.41
N GLY A 1016 -65.54 -35.02 78.47
CA GLY A 1016 -66.94 -35.35 78.73
C GLY A 1016 -67.22 -36.87 78.60
N PRO A 1017 -68.45 -37.27 78.25
CA PRO A 1017 -69.56 -36.44 77.79
C PRO A 1017 -70.31 -35.72 78.91
N PHE A 1018 -70.70 -34.47 78.67
CA PHE A 1018 -71.63 -33.72 79.51
C PHE A 1018 -72.94 -33.41 78.78
N THR A 1019 -74.02 -33.21 79.53
CA THR A 1019 -75.24 -32.53 79.02
C THR A 1019 -75.48 -31.30 79.87
N VAL A 1020 -75.46 -30.11 79.25
CA VAL A 1020 -75.59 -28.83 79.96
C VAL A 1020 -76.89 -28.14 79.54
N PHE A 1021 -77.77 -27.93 80.51
CA PHE A 1021 -78.97 -27.13 80.34
C PHE A 1021 -78.59 -25.66 80.53
N ALA A 1022 -78.21 -24.97 79.47
CA ALA A 1022 -77.63 -23.62 79.51
C ALA A 1022 -78.74 -22.54 79.57
N PRO A 1023 -78.86 -21.74 80.64
CA PRO A 1023 -79.81 -20.64 80.68
C PRO A 1023 -79.35 -19.51 79.77
N THR A 1024 -80.31 -18.87 79.08
CA THR A 1024 -80.03 -17.65 78.31
C THR A 1024 -79.68 -16.47 79.22
N ASP A 1025 -79.10 -15.41 78.65
CA ASP A 1025 -78.83 -14.16 79.37
C ASP A 1025 -80.10 -13.51 79.92
N ASP A 1026 -81.21 -13.59 79.18
CA ASP A 1026 -82.54 -13.18 79.66
C ASP A 1026 -82.99 -14.04 80.86
N ALA A 1027 -82.67 -15.34 80.89
CA ALA A 1027 -82.97 -16.21 82.03
C ALA A 1027 -82.18 -15.83 83.29
N PHE A 1028 -80.89 -15.50 83.14
CA PHE A 1028 -80.06 -14.98 84.24
C PHE A 1028 -80.58 -13.63 84.78
N ALA A 1029 -80.97 -12.73 83.88
CA ALA A 1029 -81.58 -11.45 84.25
C ALA A 1029 -82.93 -11.65 84.98
N ALA A 1030 -83.79 -12.55 84.49
CA ALA A 1030 -85.07 -12.88 85.11
C ALA A 1030 -84.93 -13.54 86.50
N ALA A 1031 -83.86 -14.32 86.71
CA ALA A 1031 -83.54 -14.94 88.00
C ALA A 1031 -83.00 -13.94 89.04
N ASN A 1032 -82.69 -12.69 88.65
CA ASN A 1032 -82.14 -11.64 89.52
C ASN A 1032 -80.84 -12.09 90.25
N ILE A 1033 -79.98 -12.82 89.54
CA ILE A 1033 -78.68 -13.29 90.05
C ILE A 1033 -77.63 -12.20 89.80
N ASP A 1034 -77.15 -11.56 90.87
CA ASP A 1034 -76.03 -10.63 90.81
C ASP A 1034 -74.71 -11.37 91.04
N LEU A 1035 -73.95 -11.59 89.96
CA LEU A 1035 -72.65 -12.26 90.01
C LEU A 1035 -71.63 -11.49 90.87
N ALA A 1036 -71.66 -10.15 90.88
CA ALA A 1036 -70.75 -9.35 91.71
C ALA A 1036 -71.05 -9.51 93.21
N ALA A 1037 -72.32 -9.70 93.59
CA ALA A 1037 -72.70 -10.01 94.97
C ALA A 1037 -72.26 -11.43 95.41
N LEU A 1038 -71.99 -12.34 94.46
CA LEU A 1038 -71.57 -13.72 94.71
C LEU A 1038 -70.03 -13.91 94.67
N ASP A 1039 -69.22 -12.85 94.52
CA ASP A 1039 -67.75 -12.92 94.55
C ASP A 1039 -67.17 -13.01 95.98
N THR A 1040 -67.76 -13.89 96.79
CA THR A 1040 -67.28 -14.30 98.12
C THR A 1040 -67.01 -15.81 98.11
N PRO A 1041 -66.17 -16.37 99.00
CA PRO A 1041 -65.91 -17.82 99.03
C PRO A 1041 -67.21 -18.64 99.16
N GLU A 1042 -68.13 -18.20 100.01
CA GLU A 1042 -69.44 -18.81 100.21
C GLU A 1042 -70.37 -18.59 99.00
N GLY A 1043 -70.34 -17.38 98.40
CA GLY A 1043 -71.08 -17.05 97.18
C GLY A 1043 -70.65 -17.88 95.97
N LYS A 1044 -69.34 -18.11 95.80
CA LYS A 1044 -68.77 -19.00 94.78
C LYS A 1044 -69.15 -20.45 95.01
N GLN A 1045 -69.20 -20.92 96.26
CA GLN A 1045 -69.66 -22.27 96.55
C GLN A 1045 -71.15 -22.45 96.25
N ALA A 1046 -71.99 -21.45 96.55
CA ALA A 1046 -73.39 -21.43 96.16
C ALA A 1046 -73.58 -21.39 94.64
N LEU A 1047 -72.83 -20.52 93.94
CA LEU A 1047 -72.83 -20.42 92.48
C LEU A 1047 -72.37 -21.73 91.81
N ARG A 1048 -71.30 -22.35 92.30
CA ARG A 1048 -70.82 -23.66 91.85
C ARG A 1048 -71.90 -24.74 92.03
N ASN A 1049 -72.62 -24.74 93.16
CA ASN A 1049 -73.72 -25.68 93.42
C ASN A 1049 -74.93 -25.48 92.49
N ILE A 1050 -75.25 -24.23 92.13
CA ILE A 1050 -76.29 -23.90 91.14
C ILE A 1050 -75.85 -24.34 89.74
N LEU A 1051 -74.64 -23.99 89.31
CA LEU A 1051 -74.14 -24.33 87.98
C LEU A 1051 -74.00 -25.85 87.79
N LEU A 1052 -73.52 -26.59 88.79
CA LEU A 1052 -73.50 -28.06 88.76
C LEU A 1052 -74.90 -28.72 88.78
N TYR A 1053 -75.97 -27.97 89.06
CA TYR A 1053 -77.35 -28.45 88.88
C TYR A 1053 -77.83 -28.36 87.42
N HIS A 1054 -77.14 -27.58 86.59
CA HIS A 1054 -77.41 -27.47 85.15
C HIS A 1054 -76.64 -28.53 84.33
N VAL A 1055 -75.71 -29.26 84.95
CA VAL A 1055 -74.83 -30.22 84.28
C VAL A 1055 -75.20 -31.65 84.67
N TYR A 1056 -75.41 -32.50 83.67
CA TYR A 1056 -75.49 -33.95 83.81
C TYR A 1056 -74.21 -34.60 83.24
N ASN A 1057 -73.71 -35.64 83.90
CA ASN A 1057 -72.53 -36.40 83.45
C ASN A 1057 -72.99 -37.58 82.57
N GLY A 1058 -72.85 -37.42 81.25
CA GLY A 1058 -73.44 -38.27 80.21
C GLY A 1058 -74.06 -37.43 79.08
N THR A 1059 -74.24 -38.03 77.90
CA THR A 1059 -74.99 -37.42 76.78
C THR A 1059 -76.48 -37.76 76.86
N VAL A 1060 -77.35 -36.77 76.76
CA VAL A 1060 -78.80 -36.93 76.64
C VAL A 1060 -79.29 -36.00 75.53
N ASN A 1061 -79.61 -36.55 74.36
CA ASN A 1061 -80.24 -35.79 73.29
C ASN A 1061 -81.75 -35.67 73.54
N GLY A 1062 -82.41 -34.66 73.01
CA GLY A 1062 -83.85 -34.43 73.15
C GLY A 1062 -84.69 -35.58 72.56
N ALA A 1063 -84.18 -36.26 71.54
CA ALA A 1063 -84.78 -37.46 70.97
C ALA A 1063 -84.75 -38.69 71.90
N ASP A 1064 -83.82 -38.74 72.86
CA ASP A 1064 -83.64 -39.86 73.80
C ASP A 1064 -84.44 -39.67 75.11
N VAL A 1065 -85.12 -38.53 75.27
CA VAL A 1065 -85.89 -38.18 76.47
C VAL A 1065 -87.33 -38.69 76.40
N THR A 1066 -87.76 -39.41 77.44
CA THR A 1066 -89.16 -39.76 77.69
C THR A 1066 -89.79 -38.83 78.73
N ASP A 1067 -91.12 -38.79 78.80
CA ASP A 1067 -91.79 -38.03 79.87
C ASP A 1067 -91.44 -38.60 81.26
N GLU A 1068 -91.22 -37.70 82.23
CA GLU A 1068 -90.68 -37.98 83.57
C GLU A 1068 -89.25 -38.58 83.62
N THR A 1069 -88.40 -38.43 82.59
CA THR A 1069 -86.98 -38.81 82.65
C THR A 1069 -86.27 -38.07 83.80
N LYS A 1070 -85.68 -38.82 84.74
CA LYS A 1070 -84.90 -38.29 85.86
C LYS A 1070 -83.41 -38.31 85.55
N LEU A 1071 -82.77 -37.14 85.63
CA LEU A 1071 -81.34 -36.96 85.45
C LEU A 1071 -80.67 -36.67 86.80
N ARG A 1072 -79.55 -37.36 87.07
CA ARG A 1072 -78.75 -37.15 88.28
C ARG A 1072 -77.70 -36.07 88.02
N MET A 1073 -77.99 -34.85 88.43
CA MET A 1073 -77.15 -33.68 88.13
C MET A 1073 -75.85 -33.71 88.94
N MET A 1074 -74.80 -33.03 88.46
CA MET A 1074 -73.45 -33.10 89.03
C MET A 1074 -73.33 -32.51 90.45
N ASN A 1075 -74.30 -31.70 90.89
CA ASN A 1075 -74.38 -31.25 92.29
C ASN A 1075 -74.90 -32.33 93.26
N GLY A 1076 -75.36 -33.48 92.76
CA GLY A 1076 -75.96 -34.53 93.59
C GLY A 1076 -77.44 -34.31 93.93
N ASN A 1077 -78.17 -33.56 93.11
CA ASN A 1077 -79.64 -33.54 93.11
C ASN A 1077 -80.20 -34.19 91.84
N ASP A 1078 -81.45 -34.65 91.89
CA ASP A 1078 -82.16 -35.15 90.71
C ASP A 1078 -82.93 -33.99 90.07
N ALA A 1079 -82.93 -33.91 88.74
CA ALA A 1079 -83.80 -33.03 87.96
C ALA A 1079 -84.68 -33.86 87.01
N VAL A 1080 -85.95 -33.47 86.86
CA VAL A 1080 -86.94 -34.18 86.03
C VAL A 1080 -87.15 -33.43 84.71
N VAL A 1081 -86.89 -34.11 83.60
CA VAL A 1081 -87.29 -33.64 82.27
C VAL A 1081 -88.70 -34.17 81.97
N ARG A 1082 -89.57 -33.28 81.52
CA ARG A 1082 -90.97 -33.55 81.14
C ARG A 1082 -91.18 -33.24 79.66
N LEU A 1083 -92.07 -33.99 79.02
CA LEU A 1083 -92.46 -33.80 77.62
C LEU A 1083 -93.95 -33.41 77.56
N THR A 1084 -94.25 -32.12 77.67
CA THR A 1084 -95.63 -31.63 77.68
C THR A 1084 -95.98 -31.03 76.32
N GLY A 1085 -96.92 -31.67 75.61
CA GLY A 1085 -97.46 -31.12 74.35
C GLY A 1085 -96.47 -31.09 73.17
N GLY A 1086 -95.36 -31.81 73.25
CA GLY A 1086 -94.28 -31.81 72.25
C GLY A 1086 -93.11 -30.87 72.60
N THR A 1087 -93.21 -30.09 73.67
CA THR A 1087 -92.12 -29.27 74.20
C THR A 1087 -91.44 -29.97 75.36
N LEU A 1088 -90.10 -30.00 75.35
CA LEU A 1088 -89.30 -30.48 76.48
C LEU A 1088 -89.09 -29.36 77.51
N SER A 1089 -89.18 -29.72 78.79
CA SER A 1089 -88.89 -28.81 79.90
C SER A 1089 -88.18 -29.55 81.01
N ILE A 1090 -87.14 -28.96 81.60
CA ILE A 1090 -86.45 -29.49 82.79
C ILE A 1090 -86.90 -28.69 84.03
N GLU A 1091 -87.44 -29.39 85.02
CA GLU A 1091 -88.18 -28.83 86.16
C GLU A 1091 -89.30 -27.86 85.75
N SER A 1092 -89.02 -26.56 85.73
CA SER A 1092 -89.91 -25.46 85.32
C SER A 1092 -89.35 -24.61 84.18
N ALA A 1093 -88.16 -24.95 83.65
CA ALA A 1093 -87.53 -24.26 82.55
C ALA A 1093 -87.83 -24.97 81.23
N THR A 1094 -88.27 -24.23 80.21
CA THR A 1094 -88.52 -24.72 78.86
C THR A 1094 -87.20 -24.86 78.13
N ILE A 1095 -86.97 -25.99 77.44
CA ILE A 1095 -85.87 -26.10 76.48
C ILE A 1095 -86.31 -25.37 75.20
N THR A 1096 -85.65 -24.25 74.91
CA THR A 1096 -85.95 -23.37 73.76
C THR A 1096 -85.20 -23.78 72.51
N THR A 1097 -83.99 -24.29 72.66
CA THR A 1097 -83.18 -24.92 71.61
C THR A 1097 -82.53 -26.17 72.20
N GLY A 1098 -82.94 -27.35 71.76
CA GLY A 1098 -82.29 -28.61 72.15
C GLY A 1098 -81.16 -29.01 71.21
N ASP A 1099 -80.35 -29.96 71.65
CA ASP A 1099 -79.39 -30.72 70.82
C ASP A 1099 -78.31 -29.87 70.10
N VAL A 1100 -77.81 -28.83 70.78
CA VAL A 1100 -76.62 -28.10 70.33
C VAL A 1100 -75.38 -28.96 70.64
N ILE A 1101 -74.82 -29.59 69.60
CA ILE A 1101 -73.72 -30.55 69.73
C ILE A 1101 -72.38 -29.84 70.00
N ALA A 1102 -71.66 -30.33 71.00
CA ALA A 1102 -70.29 -29.94 71.34
C ALA A 1102 -69.37 -31.17 71.32
N SER A 1103 -68.06 -30.99 71.12
CA SER A 1103 -67.09 -32.10 71.03
C SER A 1103 -66.98 -32.94 72.32
N ASN A 1104 -67.31 -32.36 73.47
CA ASN A 1104 -67.38 -33.06 74.76
C ASN A 1104 -68.80 -33.15 75.35
N GLY A 1105 -69.86 -32.98 74.55
CA GLY A 1105 -71.23 -33.13 75.07
C GLY A 1105 -72.34 -32.46 74.26
N VAL A 1106 -73.46 -32.16 74.92
CA VAL A 1106 -74.64 -31.52 74.32
C VAL A 1106 -75.12 -30.37 75.19
N ILE A 1107 -75.51 -29.27 74.56
CA ILE A 1107 -76.14 -28.12 75.22
C ILE A 1107 -77.64 -28.09 74.87
N HIS A 1108 -78.47 -27.93 75.90
CA HIS A 1108 -79.90 -27.62 75.79
C HIS A 1108 -80.12 -26.21 76.32
N VAL A 1109 -80.48 -25.27 75.46
CA VAL A 1109 -80.75 -23.87 75.82
C VAL A 1109 -82.08 -23.81 76.59
N ILE A 1110 -82.09 -23.19 77.76
CA ILE A 1110 -83.28 -23.06 78.62
C ILE A 1110 -83.65 -21.60 78.94
N ASP A 1111 -84.94 -21.35 79.17
CA ASP A 1111 -85.51 -20.02 79.42
C ASP A 1111 -85.50 -19.55 80.89
N ALA A 1112 -85.06 -20.39 81.83
CA ALA A 1112 -84.97 -20.08 83.26
C ALA A 1112 -83.76 -20.74 83.91
N VAL A 1113 -83.17 -20.11 84.94
CA VAL A 1113 -82.07 -20.71 85.72
C VAL A 1113 -82.62 -21.77 86.67
N LEU A 1114 -82.02 -22.96 86.67
CA LEU A 1114 -82.36 -24.07 87.55
C LEU A 1114 -81.78 -23.85 88.96
N THR A 1115 -82.66 -23.72 89.95
CA THR A 1115 -82.28 -23.64 91.37
C THR A 1115 -82.41 -25.01 92.04
N PRO A 1116 -81.37 -25.51 92.74
CA PRO A 1116 -81.49 -26.73 93.54
C PRO A 1116 -82.61 -26.61 94.59
N PRO A 1117 -83.34 -27.70 94.91
CA PRO A 1117 -84.34 -27.68 95.97
C PRO A 1117 -83.70 -27.41 97.35
N GLU A 1118 -84.40 -26.68 98.23
CA GLU A 1118 -83.96 -26.50 99.61
C GLU A 1118 -83.97 -27.84 100.37
N ASN A 1119 -82.82 -28.23 100.93
CA ASN A 1119 -82.69 -29.44 101.72
C ASN A 1119 -83.54 -29.34 102.99
N VAL A 1120 -84.62 -30.12 103.05
CA VAL A 1120 -85.38 -30.30 104.29
C VAL A 1120 -84.54 -31.17 105.23
N GLU A 1121 -84.18 -30.63 106.39
CA GLU A 1121 -83.52 -31.42 107.45
C GLU A 1121 -84.46 -32.53 107.92
N ASP A 1122 -84.05 -33.79 107.80
CA ASP A 1122 -84.70 -34.93 108.44
C ASP A 1122 -83.76 -35.48 109.52
N GLU A 1123 -84.19 -35.38 110.79
CA GLU A 1123 -83.43 -35.84 111.95
C GLU A 1123 -83.49 -37.38 112.11
N SER A 1124 -82.62 -37.90 112.99
CA SER A 1124 -82.59 -39.26 113.54
C SER A 1124 -81.91 -40.31 112.64
N THR A 1125 -81.13 -41.28 113.14
CA THR A 1125 -81.14 -41.91 114.48
C THR A 1125 -79.75 -42.23 115.05
N SER A 1126 -79.68 -42.45 116.36
CA SER A 1126 -78.51 -42.82 117.14
C SER A 1126 -78.11 -44.32 117.09
N ALA A 1127 -76.84 -44.57 117.46
CA ALA A 1127 -76.30 -45.80 118.08
C ALA A 1127 -76.18 -47.07 117.21
N GLY A 1128 -74.93 -47.39 116.84
CA GLY A 1128 -74.57 -48.52 116.00
C GLY A 1128 -74.34 -49.88 116.69
N ALA A 1129 -73.86 -50.83 115.87
CA ALA A 1129 -73.19 -52.06 116.29
C ALA A 1129 -72.43 -52.73 115.12
N ALA A 1130 -71.12 -52.93 115.33
CA ALA A 1130 -70.27 -54.08 114.95
C ALA A 1130 -70.08 -54.61 113.50
N ASP A 1131 -68.78 -54.81 113.20
CA ASP A 1131 -68.08 -55.91 112.49
C ASP A 1131 -68.11 -56.10 110.95
N GLY A 1132 -66.91 -55.88 110.39
CA GLY A 1132 -66.23 -56.77 109.42
C GLY A 1132 -66.33 -56.41 107.93
N GLU A 1133 -65.26 -56.44 107.13
CA GLU A 1133 -63.81 -56.60 107.36
C GLU A 1133 -63.09 -56.32 106.00
N ILE A 1134 -61.84 -55.78 105.99
CA ILE A 1134 -60.77 -56.06 104.98
C ILE A 1134 -61.03 -55.59 103.51
N ASP A 1135 -60.09 -55.31 102.58
CA ASP A 1135 -58.71 -54.78 102.48
C ASP A 1135 -58.44 -54.58 100.94
N TRP A 1136 -57.43 -53.89 100.37
CA TRP A 1136 -56.25 -53.15 100.89
C TRP A 1136 -55.72 -52.10 99.89
N LEU A 1137 -54.63 -51.44 100.30
CA LEU A 1137 -53.59 -50.74 99.51
C LEU A 1137 -53.39 -51.15 98.03
N LEU A 1138 -53.05 -50.15 97.20
CA LEU A 1138 -51.75 -50.16 96.49
C LEU A 1138 -51.16 -48.77 96.21
N TYR A 1139 -50.10 -48.43 96.97
CA TYR A 1139 -48.99 -47.51 96.68
C TYR A 1139 -49.24 -46.10 96.09
N GLY A 1140 -48.90 -45.08 96.90
CA GLY A 1140 -48.45 -43.78 96.40
C GLY A 1140 -46.91 -43.68 96.35
N GLY A 1141 -46.38 -42.55 95.88
CA GLY A 1141 -44.94 -42.27 95.91
C GLY A 1141 -44.54 -40.86 95.47
N ILE A 1142 -44.14 -40.03 96.45
CA ILE A 1142 -43.03 -39.04 96.41
C ILE A 1142 -43.07 -38.02 95.24
N ALA A 1143 -43.46 -36.73 95.37
CA ALA A 1143 -43.00 -35.64 96.25
C ALA A 1143 -41.65 -34.96 95.89
N LEU A 1144 -41.64 -33.64 96.09
CA LEU A 1144 -40.52 -32.74 96.51
C LEU A 1144 -39.65 -31.95 95.48
N VAL A 1145 -39.32 -30.72 95.93
CA VAL A 1145 -38.27 -29.73 95.51
C VAL A 1145 -38.64 -28.78 94.33
N VAL A 1146 -38.63 -27.42 94.36
CA VAL A 1146 -38.18 -26.28 95.22
C VAL A 1146 -36.95 -25.49 94.71
N ILE A 1147 -37.00 -24.13 94.78
CA ILE A 1147 -35.93 -23.10 94.57
C ILE A 1147 -35.56 -22.79 93.09
N VAL A 1148 -35.39 -21.56 92.53
CA VAL A 1148 -35.15 -20.13 92.95
C VAL A 1148 -33.70 -19.62 92.77
N LEU A 1149 -33.51 -18.66 91.82
CA LEU A 1149 -32.34 -17.74 91.62
C LEU A 1149 -30.97 -18.38 91.29
N ALA A 1150 -29.96 -17.73 90.69
CA ALA A 1150 -29.67 -16.33 90.27
C ALA A 1150 -28.88 -16.38 88.91
N GLY A 1151 -28.52 -15.32 88.16
CA GLY A 1151 -28.44 -13.88 88.41
C GLY A 1151 -26.98 -13.38 88.39
N LEU A 1152 -26.67 -12.39 87.51
CA LEU A 1152 -25.41 -11.64 87.27
C LEU A 1152 -24.38 -12.18 86.24
N LEU A 1153 -24.24 -11.48 85.11
CA LEU A 1153 -23.20 -10.43 85.00
C LEU A 1153 -23.64 -9.31 84.03
N VAL A 1154 -22.83 -8.26 83.89
CA VAL A 1154 -23.21 -6.90 83.45
C VAL A 1154 -22.37 -6.41 82.27
N ALA A 1155 -23.02 -5.60 81.42
CA ALA A 1155 -22.50 -4.54 80.54
C ALA A 1155 -21.99 -4.84 79.11
N ARG A 1156 -22.64 -4.10 78.17
CA ARG A 1156 -22.13 -3.46 76.94
C ARG A 1156 -21.72 -4.41 75.79
N PHE A 1157 -22.01 -4.08 74.52
CA PHE A 1157 -21.93 -2.75 73.90
C PHE A 1157 -23.12 -2.36 73.01
N ILE A 1158 -23.35 -1.04 72.90
CA ILE A 1158 -24.14 -0.40 71.84
C ILE A 1158 -23.19 -0.04 70.70
N GLY A 1159 -23.56 -0.28 69.45
CA GLY A 1159 -22.87 0.32 68.31
C GLY A 1159 -23.26 -0.25 66.94
N ARG A 1160 -24.08 0.51 66.22
CA ARG A 1160 -24.15 0.72 64.74
C ARG A 1160 -23.36 -0.27 63.84
N GLY A 1161 -23.90 -0.80 62.75
CA GLY A 1161 -24.98 -0.28 61.91
C GLY A 1161 -24.42 0.46 60.68
N SER A 1162 -24.85 0.01 59.50
CA SER A 1162 -24.74 0.60 58.16
C SER A 1162 -23.35 0.71 57.49
N ASP A 1163 -23.21 -0.11 56.43
CA ASP A 1163 -22.74 0.23 55.08
C ASP A 1163 -21.25 0.04 54.70
N ASP A 1164 -21.00 -1.16 54.14
CA ASP A 1164 -20.45 -1.45 52.80
C ASP A 1164 -19.25 -0.63 52.28
N LEU A 1165 -18.06 -1.22 52.07
CA LEU A 1165 -17.64 -2.35 51.19
C LEU A 1165 -17.26 -1.92 49.78
N GLU A 1166 -15.95 -1.68 49.57
CA GLU A 1166 -15.31 -1.84 48.27
C GLU A 1166 -14.15 -2.85 48.34
N THR A 1167 -14.27 -3.88 47.50
CA THR A 1167 -13.20 -4.67 46.83
C THR A 1167 -12.00 -5.21 47.63
N ILE A 1168 -12.07 -6.53 47.85
CA ILE A 1168 -11.00 -7.52 48.08
C ILE A 1168 -10.83 -8.28 46.73
N GLN A 1169 -9.68 -8.73 46.22
CA GLN A 1169 -8.26 -8.76 46.64
C GLN A 1169 -7.35 -9.01 45.39
N PRO A 1170 -6.01 -9.19 45.54
CA PRO A 1170 -5.48 -10.57 45.54
C PRO A 1170 -4.41 -10.86 46.63
N ILE A 1171 -4.78 -11.72 47.58
CA ILE A 1171 -4.11 -12.98 47.99
C ILE A 1171 -2.56 -13.03 48.08
N GLY A 1172 -2.07 -13.35 49.29
CA GLY A 1172 -0.78 -14.02 49.56
C GLY A 1172 0.41 -13.06 49.77
N GLY A 1173 1.01 -12.90 50.95
CA GLY A 1173 1.16 -13.84 52.07
C GLY A 1173 2.34 -14.79 51.82
N THR A 1174 3.35 -14.93 52.67
CA THR A 1174 3.54 -14.48 54.07
C THR A 1174 5.03 -14.48 54.43
N ASP A 1175 5.52 -13.54 55.26
CA ASP A 1175 6.17 -13.93 56.53
C ASP A 1175 6.23 -12.78 57.56
N THR A 1176 6.63 -13.13 58.77
CA THR A 1176 6.14 -12.67 60.07
C THR A 1176 6.87 -11.49 60.74
N LEU A 1177 6.06 -10.69 61.46
CA LEU A 1177 6.27 -10.18 62.84
C LEU A 1177 7.44 -9.23 63.20
N ALA A 1178 7.03 -8.00 63.57
CA ALA A 1178 7.17 -7.38 64.90
C ALA A 1178 8.08 -6.16 65.12
N ALA A 1179 7.50 -5.20 65.87
CA ALA A 1179 8.10 -4.23 66.79
C ALA A 1179 8.96 -3.05 66.25
N GLN A 1180 8.32 -1.87 66.21
CA GLN A 1180 8.93 -0.55 66.45
C GLN A 1180 9.42 -0.39 67.92
N PRO A 1181 10.13 0.70 68.28
CA PRO A 1181 11.11 1.50 67.52
C PRO A 1181 12.39 1.79 68.37
N ASP A 1182 13.43 2.40 67.77
CA ASP A 1182 14.11 3.60 68.34
C ASP A 1182 15.25 4.12 67.44
N ALA A 1183 15.83 5.28 67.78
CA ALA A 1183 16.60 6.14 66.89
C ALA A 1183 18.11 6.27 67.19
N GLN A 1184 18.80 6.92 66.22
CA GLN A 1184 20.06 7.70 66.30
C GLN A 1184 21.41 7.10 65.84
N ALA A 1185 22.06 7.87 64.94
CA ALA A 1185 23.51 8.14 64.82
C ALA A 1185 24.44 7.00 64.28
N THR A 1186 25.46 7.23 63.43
CA THR A 1186 26.02 8.47 62.83
C THR A 1186 26.99 8.14 61.66
N ALA A 1187 27.16 9.10 60.73
CA ALA A 1187 28.40 9.40 59.95
C ALA A 1187 28.93 8.37 58.90
N GLN A 1188 29.54 8.74 57.76
CA GLN A 1188 29.67 10.00 56.99
C GLN A 1188 30.28 9.72 55.58
N ALA A 1189 30.36 10.77 54.72
CA ALA A 1189 31.16 10.93 53.47
C ALA A 1189 30.40 10.70 52.12
N THR A 1190 29.74 11.74 51.57
CA THR A 1190 30.25 12.69 50.52
C THR A 1190 30.14 12.18 49.07
N THR A 1191 29.06 12.52 48.34
CA THR A 1191 28.95 13.61 47.32
C THR A 1191 29.85 13.44 46.09
N ALA A 1192 29.41 13.17 44.85
CA ALA A 1192 28.30 13.71 44.03
C ALA A 1192 28.51 15.16 43.52
N ALA A 1193 28.53 15.35 42.19
CA ALA A 1193 28.02 16.53 41.45
C ALA A 1193 28.17 16.33 39.91
N THR A 1194 27.43 17.11 39.12
CA THR A 1194 27.18 16.92 37.68
C THR A 1194 27.28 18.25 36.91
N TYR A 1195 27.39 18.19 35.56
CA TYR A 1195 27.12 19.26 34.56
C TYR A 1195 28.03 20.51 34.46
N GLY A 1196 28.28 20.98 33.22
CA GLY A 1196 28.57 22.41 32.94
C GLY A 1196 29.51 22.78 31.77
N ALA A 1197 28.96 22.85 30.55
CA ALA A 1197 29.39 23.57 29.32
C ALA A 1197 30.67 24.46 29.22
N GLY A 1198 31.35 24.39 28.05
CA GLY A 1198 31.64 25.56 27.19
C GLY A 1198 33.10 26.06 26.99
N GLY A 1199 33.56 26.12 25.71
CA GLY A 1199 34.39 27.26 25.22
C GLY A 1199 35.79 27.06 24.60
N THR A 1200 35.86 27.10 23.26
CA THR A 1200 36.87 27.76 22.39
C THR A 1200 38.36 27.31 22.21
N GLN A 1201 38.65 26.93 20.95
CA GLN A 1201 39.76 27.36 20.03
C GLN A 1201 41.22 26.82 20.08
N ALA A 1202 41.71 26.52 18.85
CA ALA A 1202 43.02 26.83 18.23
C ALA A 1202 44.06 25.70 17.91
N ALA A 1203 43.99 25.21 16.66
CA ALA A 1203 45.05 25.13 15.63
C ALA A 1203 46.47 24.51 15.87
N ALA A 1204 46.79 23.44 15.10
CA ALA A 1204 48.03 23.15 14.32
C ALA A 1204 48.02 21.64 13.92
N ALA A 1205 48.00 21.17 12.66
CA ALA A 1205 48.90 21.35 11.51
C ALA A 1205 50.16 20.43 11.50
N GLN A 1206 50.12 19.35 10.68
CA GLN A 1206 51.22 18.67 9.92
C GLN A 1206 50.72 17.27 9.45
N ALA A 1207 50.55 17.00 8.14
CA ALA A 1207 51.54 16.66 7.08
C ALA A 1207 51.86 15.15 7.00
N TYR A 1208 51.32 14.43 6.00
CA TYR A 1208 51.96 14.07 4.70
C TYR A 1208 52.96 12.89 4.81
N GLN A 1209 52.52 11.63 4.60
CA GLN A 1209 52.71 10.81 3.36
C GLN A 1209 54.13 10.17 3.22
N PRO A 1210 54.40 9.27 2.25
CA PRO A 1210 53.62 8.10 1.76
C PRO A 1210 54.50 6.82 1.70
N GLU A 1211 54.00 5.70 1.17
CA GLU A 1211 54.82 4.76 0.38
C GLU A 1211 53.97 3.85 -0.54
N ALA A 1212 54.50 3.54 -1.72
CA ALA A 1212 53.90 2.68 -2.76
C ALA A 1212 54.80 1.42 -2.96
N TYR A 1213 54.46 0.37 -3.72
CA TYR A 1213 54.49 0.34 -5.19
C TYR A 1213 54.08 -1.06 -5.75
N GLN A 1214 53.44 -1.07 -6.93
CA GLN A 1214 53.46 -2.08 -8.02
C GLN A 1214 53.05 -3.57 -7.87
N GLN A 1215 52.00 -3.91 -8.64
CA GLN A 1215 51.94 -4.87 -9.77
C GLN A 1215 52.57 -6.29 -9.69
N ALA A 1216 51.74 -7.27 -10.06
CA ALA A 1216 52.16 -8.40 -10.90
C ALA A 1216 51.00 -8.90 -11.79
N TYR A 1217 51.17 -8.83 -13.11
CA TYR A 1217 50.39 -9.62 -14.07
C TYR A 1217 50.93 -11.06 -14.11
N GLN A 1218 50.06 -12.08 -14.12
CA GLN A 1218 50.34 -13.28 -14.92
C GLN A 1218 49.09 -14.13 -15.26
N SER A 1219 49.10 -14.58 -16.51
CA SER A 1219 48.10 -15.42 -17.20
C SER A 1219 47.86 -16.81 -16.59
N VAL A 1220 46.63 -17.31 -16.68
CA VAL A 1220 46.32 -18.75 -16.78
C VAL A 1220 45.35 -18.98 -17.93
N ALA A 1221 45.59 -20.03 -18.72
CA ALA A 1221 44.85 -20.34 -19.94
C ALA A 1221 43.60 -21.20 -19.70
N ALA A 1222 42.69 -21.19 -20.67
CA ALA A 1222 41.38 -21.83 -20.65
C ALA A 1222 41.38 -23.37 -20.57
N GLN A 1223 40.30 -23.93 -20.00
CA GLN A 1223 39.52 -25.05 -20.57
C GLN A 1223 38.06 -24.96 -20.04
N PRO A 1224 37.06 -25.48 -20.76
CA PRO A 1224 35.67 -25.02 -20.62
C PRO A 1224 34.82 -25.89 -19.67
N VAL A 1225 33.77 -25.27 -19.11
CA VAL A 1225 32.58 -25.97 -18.62
C VAL A 1225 31.37 -25.34 -19.30
N ALA A 1226 30.74 -26.07 -20.21
CA ALA A 1226 29.49 -25.65 -20.83
C ALA A 1226 28.32 -25.99 -19.90
N GLN A 1227 27.58 -24.97 -19.46
CA GLN A 1227 26.16 -25.09 -19.15
C GLN A 1227 25.43 -24.03 -19.95
N SER A 1228 24.37 -24.47 -20.64
CA SER A 1228 23.57 -23.66 -21.56
C SER A 1228 22.71 -22.67 -20.78
N TYR A 1229 22.88 -21.38 -21.06
CA TYR A 1229 21.84 -20.39 -20.87
C TYR A 1229 21.07 -20.22 -22.18
N ASP A 1230 19.76 -20.05 -22.06
CA ASP A 1230 18.83 -19.91 -23.19
C ASP A 1230 18.68 -18.42 -23.52
N ASP A 1231 19.45 -17.97 -24.49
CA ASP A 1231 19.68 -16.55 -24.80
C ASP A 1231 18.63 -16.00 -25.79
N SER A 1232 17.36 -16.34 -25.56
CA SER A 1232 16.26 -16.16 -26.53
C SER A 1232 15.20 -15.12 -26.14
N ALA A 1233 15.48 -14.30 -25.11
CA ALA A 1233 14.54 -13.32 -24.56
C ALA A 1233 14.92 -11.83 -24.75
N LEU A 1234 16.01 -11.51 -25.45
CA LEU A 1234 16.51 -10.13 -25.63
C LEU A 1234 16.33 -9.55 -27.05
N ASP A 1235 16.09 -10.39 -28.07
CA ASP A 1235 15.97 -9.96 -29.48
C ASP A 1235 14.51 -9.70 -29.95
N ALA A 1236 13.54 -9.71 -29.03
CA ALA A 1236 12.11 -9.73 -29.35
C ALA A 1236 11.35 -8.43 -28.98
N PHE A 1237 11.96 -7.25 -29.14
CA PHE A 1237 11.32 -5.95 -28.84
C PHE A 1237 11.38 -4.87 -29.94
N VAL A 1238 11.89 -5.19 -31.14
CA VAL A 1238 11.97 -4.25 -32.28
C VAL A 1238 10.93 -4.57 -33.39
N GLN A 1239 10.05 -5.55 -33.19
CA GLN A 1239 8.96 -5.87 -34.13
C GLN A 1239 7.64 -6.23 -33.43
N GLU A 1240 6.93 -5.23 -32.90
CA GLU A 1240 5.46 -5.29 -32.83
C GLU A 1240 4.82 -4.06 -33.49
N ASP A 1241 3.69 -4.30 -34.15
CA ASP A 1241 2.94 -3.34 -34.94
C ASP A 1241 2.26 -2.29 -34.03
N PRO A 1242 2.45 -0.97 -34.25
CA PRO A 1242 1.85 0.08 -33.42
C PRO A 1242 0.31 0.06 -33.40
N ALA A 1243 -0.35 -0.78 -34.20
CA ALA A 1243 -1.79 -0.99 -34.18
C ALA A 1243 -2.35 -1.73 -32.93
N GLN A 1244 -1.55 -2.44 -32.12
CA GLN A 1244 -2.08 -3.23 -30.99
C GLN A 1244 -2.12 -2.52 -29.63
N ALA A 1245 -1.33 -1.47 -29.41
CA ALA A 1245 -1.34 -0.71 -28.14
C ALA A 1245 -2.58 0.19 -27.94
N ALA A 1246 -3.42 0.36 -28.98
CA ALA A 1246 -4.58 1.26 -28.96
C ALA A 1246 -5.88 0.65 -28.36
N ALA A 1247 -5.84 -0.58 -27.82
CA ALA A 1247 -7.04 -1.36 -27.51
C ALA A 1247 -7.68 -1.12 -26.13
N THR A 1248 -7.02 -0.39 -25.21
CA THR A 1248 -7.50 -0.17 -23.83
C THR A 1248 -8.29 1.11 -23.59
N PHE A 1249 -8.40 2.01 -24.58
CA PHE A 1249 -9.23 3.21 -24.47
C PHE A 1249 -10.68 2.96 -24.90
N GLN A 1250 -11.59 2.77 -23.94
CA GLN A 1250 -13.03 2.93 -24.18
C GLN A 1250 -13.48 4.37 -23.85
N PRO A 1251 -13.87 5.18 -24.84
CA PRO A 1251 -14.47 6.48 -24.58
C PRO A 1251 -15.92 6.34 -24.11
N VAL A 1252 -16.27 7.02 -23.01
CA VAL A 1252 -17.66 7.19 -22.56
C VAL A 1252 -18.47 7.89 -23.65
N ALA A 1253 -19.61 7.32 -24.03
CA ALA A 1253 -20.42 7.80 -25.14
C ALA A 1253 -20.99 9.21 -24.88
N GLN A 1254 -20.47 10.20 -25.60
CA GLN A 1254 -20.92 11.58 -25.50
C GLN A 1254 -22.25 11.78 -26.27
N ALA A 1255 -23.31 12.17 -25.57
CA ALA A 1255 -24.62 12.39 -26.18
C ALA A 1255 -24.60 13.62 -27.12
N ALA A 1256 -25.11 13.45 -28.34
CA ALA A 1256 -25.12 14.49 -29.35
C ALA A 1256 -26.05 15.66 -28.96
N VAL A 1257 -25.48 16.87 -28.88
CA VAL A 1257 -26.24 18.14 -28.86
C VAL A 1257 -26.07 18.80 -30.22
N ASP A 1258 -27.19 18.98 -30.90
CA ASP A 1258 -27.29 19.53 -32.26
C ASP A 1258 -27.08 21.06 -32.24
N VAL A 1259 -26.09 21.57 -32.99
CA VAL A 1259 -25.77 23.00 -33.07
C VAL A 1259 -25.69 23.45 -34.53
N GLN A 1260 -26.60 24.35 -34.91
CA GLN A 1260 -26.63 24.94 -36.25
C GLN A 1260 -25.44 25.88 -36.51
N PRO A 1261 -24.92 25.97 -37.75
CA PRO A 1261 -23.82 26.86 -38.08
C PRO A 1261 -24.27 28.33 -38.16
N ALA A 1262 -23.64 29.19 -37.34
CA ALA A 1262 -23.76 30.64 -37.46
C ALA A 1262 -22.82 31.20 -38.54
N GLN A 1263 -23.24 32.27 -39.23
CA GLN A 1263 -22.54 32.80 -40.40
C GLN A 1263 -21.31 33.65 -40.05
N ALA A 1264 -20.31 33.60 -40.94
CA ALA A 1264 -19.10 34.42 -40.87
C ALA A 1264 -19.38 35.92 -41.09
N VAL A 1265 -18.60 36.76 -40.38
CA VAL A 1265 -18.35 38.17 -40.75
C VAL A 1265 -16.83 38.38 -40.77
N ALA A 1266 -16.32 38.90 -41.88
CA ALA A 1266 -14.90 39.09 -42.15
C ALA A 1266 -14.35 40.42 -41.56
N PRO A 1267 -13.01 40.60 -41.47
CA PRO A 1267 -12.41 41.45 -40.44
C PRO A 1267 -12.08 42.89 -40.86
N GLN A 1268 -11.72 43.69 -39.85
CA GLN A 1268 -10.73 44.78 -39.93
C GLN A 1268 -9.70 44.58 -38.82
#